data_AF-I1MJM1-F1
#
_entry.id   AF-I1MJM1-F1
#
_cell.length_a   1.000
_cell.length_b   1.000
_cell.length_c   1.000
_cell.angle_alpha   90.00
_cell.angle_beta   90.00
_cell.angle_gamma   90.00
#
_symmetry.space_group_name_H-M   'P 1'
#
loop_
_entity.id
_entity.type
_entity.pdbx_description
1 polymer ?
#
loop_
_entity_poly.entity_id
_entity_poly.type
_entity_poly.pdbx_seq_one_letter_code
_entity_poly.pdbx_strand_id
1 'polypeptide(L)'
;MAGKSGKGRNRKGSHNASSASEPPVHSNVPVKDNVEVTLESAKTDAADAAGNSTVANPEVKENETTTEGSQQKQGDLQLYPVSVKTQTGEKLELQLNPGDSVMDVRQFLLDAPETCFITCYDLLLHTKDGSTHHLEDYNEISEVADITTGGCSLEMVPAFYDDRSIRAHVHRTRELLSLSNLHASLSTSLALQNEIAQNKGANSGDTLKPEVPELDGLGYMEDISGSLGNLLSSPLKDIKCVESIVFSSFNPPPSYRRLVGDLIYLDVVTLEGNKFCITGSTKMFYVNSSSANNLDPRPSKATFEATTLVALLQKISPKFKKAFREVLEGRAAAHPFENVQSLLPPNSWLGLYPVPDHRRDAARAENALTLLYGNEPIGMQRDWNEELQSCREFPHTSPQERILRDRALYKVTSDFVDAAINGAIGVISGCIPPINPTDPECFHMYVHNNIFFSFAIDADLEKLPKKRVDANSKSWSSSTLQSSSDKDSIPLHGESQVPNGGKDDSSSSEDLNGTEITQDVSPEAQLAENEQATYASANNDLKGTKAYQEADVPGLYNLAMAIIDYRGHRVVAQSVLPGILQGDKSDSLLYGSVDNGKKICWNEDFHSKVSEAAKCLHLKEHLVLDGSGNLFKLAAPVECKGIVGGDDRHYLLDLLRVTPRDANYTGPGSRFCILRPELITAYCQAQAAEALKSKEKNFQEANSLATESQNAAEADQLVNDSQNAADADKLDSTKEEKAEDVKELASVIAKASDGCEDIVFNPNVFTEFKLAGSPEEIAADEDNVRKVSQYLTDVVLPKFIQDLCTLEVSPMDGQTLTEALHAHGINVRYIGRVAGGTKHLPHLWDLCNSEIVVRSAKHIIKDLLRETEDHDLAPAVSHFLNCLFGSCQAPSGKVPANSTQSNTPKKEHAGQRSPGKHSKGLARWKGRASLRKTQPLYASISSEALWLDIQEFAMVKYKFELPADARSRVKKISLIRNLCLKVGITVAARKYDLSSATPFQTSDVLDLRPVVKHSVPACSEAKELVETGKLQLAEGMLSEAYTLFSEAFSILQQVTGPMHREVANCCRYLAMVLYHAGDMAGAIMQQHKELIINERCLGLDHPDTAHSYGNMALFYHGLNQTELALRHMSRAFLLLSLSSGPDHPDVAATFINVAMMYQDIGKMNTALRYLQEALKKNERLLGEEHIQTAVCYHALAIAFNCMGAFKLSHQHEKKTYDILVKQLGEDDSRTRDSQNWMNTFKMRELQMNAQKQKGQTLNAASAQKAIDILKAHPDLMHAFQAAAIAGGSGSSGASANKSLNAAVMGEALSRGRGIDERAARAAAEVRKKAAARGLSVRPHGVPVQSLPPLTQLLNIINSGVTPDAVDNGNADGAKKEANDIPPSDSIDAKKGQTMPVQEQEHAPVGSHSPVGLGKGLSSLDAKKQKSKPKAGA
;
A
#
# COMPACT_ATOMS: atom_id res chain seq x y z
N MET A 1 18.24 -3.06 -29.58
CA MET A 1 19.25 -2.66 -30.59
C MET A 1 18.49 -2.20 -31.83
N ALA A 2 18.12 -0.91 -31.86
CA ALA A 2 17.46 -0.26 -32.98
C ALA A 2 18.20 1.06 -33.28
N GLY A 3 17.96 1.66 -34.45
CA GLY A 3 18.35 3.06 -34.70
C GLY A 3 19.85 3.40 -34.66
N LYS A 4 20.73 2.72 -35.42
CA LYS A 4 22.08 3.25 -35.72
C LYS A 4 22.18 3.85 -37.13
N SER A 5 22.03 5.18 -37.17
CA SER A 5 22.25 6.04 -38.34
C SER A 5 23.65 5.82 -38.97
N GLY A 6 23.66 5.39 -40.24
CA GLY A 6 24.87 5.05 -40.97
C GLY A 6 25.50 6.22 -41.74
N LYS A 7 26.07 7.23 -41.06
CA LYS A 7 26.88 8.29 -41.70
C LYS A 7 28.35 8.29 -41.24
N GLY A 8 29.06 7.22 -41.58
CA GLY A 8 30.47 7.00 -41.26
C GLY A 8 31.47 7.64 -42.25
N ARG A 9 31.91 8.88 -41.95
CA ARG A 9 33.16 9.55 -42.37
C ARG A 9 33.95 9.03 -43.61
N ASN A 10 34.05 9.88 -44.63
CA ASN A 10 35.12 9.86 -45.64
C ASN A 10 36.53 9.86 -45.01
N ARG A 11 37.50 9.15 -45.63
CA ARG A 11 38.94 9.42 -45.42
C ARG A 11 39.82 9.13 -46.65
N LYS A 12 40.32 10.22 -47.26
CA LYS A 12 41.52 10.34 -48.12
C LYS A 12 41.61 9.48 -49.40
N GLY A 13 41.36 10.14 -50.53
CA GLY A 13 42.03 9.93 -51.82
C GLY A 13 42.17 11.28 -52.52
N SER A 14 43.36 11.66 -52.99
CA SER A 14 43.64 12.99 -53.55
C SER A 14 43.99 12.93 -55.03
N HIS A 15 43.55 13.91 -55.84
CA HIS A 15 44.40 14.75 -56.70
C HIS A 15 43.58 15.84 -57.44
N ASN A 16 44.30 16.79 -58.05
CA ASN A 16 43.80 18.00 -58.72
C ASN A 16 43.08 17.66 -60.07
N ALA A 17 42.39 18.54 -60.81
CA ALA A 17 42.52 20.00 -60.92
C ALA A 17 41.32 20.75 -61.57
N SER A 18 41.33 22.09 -61.42
CA SER A 18 40.93 23.15 -62.38
C SER A 18 39.49 23.26 -62.97
N SER A 19 38.78 24.34 -62.56
CA SER A 19 38.01 25.36 -63.34
C SER A 19 36.91 24.93 -64.35
N ALA A 20 35.77 25.63 -64.54
CA ALA A 20 35.35 27.02 -64.26
C ALA A 20 33.82 27.05 -63.91
N SER A 21 33.26 27.88 -63.01
CA SER A 21 32.75 29.27 -63.18
C SER A 21 32.02 29.54 -64.53
N GLU A 22 30.83 30.17 -64.62
CA GLU A 22 30.06 31.05 -63.70
C GLU A 22 28.54 31.16 -64.12
N PRO A 23 27.67 32.13 -63.69
CA PRO A 23 26.71 32.05 -62.55
C PRO A 23 25.18 32.18 -62.89
N PRO A 24 24.26 32.11 -61.89
CA PRO A 24 22.78 32.19 -62.06
C PRO A 24 22.09 33.48 -61.51
N VAL A 25 20.83 33.78 -61.91
CA VAL A 25 20.00 34.91 -61.41
C VAL A 25 18.47 34.60 -61.35
N HIS A 26 17.90 34.66 -60.13
CA HIS A 26 16.55 35.12 -59.67
C HIS A 26 15.19 34.81 -60.38
N SER A 27 14.41 33.91 -59.74
CA SER A 27 13.10 34.10 -59.04
C SER A 27 11.90 34.94 -59.57
N ASN A 28 10.68 34.37 -59.37
CA ASN A 28 9.30 34.93 -59.25
C ASN A 28 8.49 35.23 -60.55
N VAL A 29 7.52 34.40 -61.01
CA VAL A 29 6.18 34.06 -60.43
C VAL A 29 5.32 35.33 -60.18
N PRO A 30 4.15 35.52 -60.84
CA PRO A 30 2.89 34.97 -60.28
C PRO A 30 1.66 34.69 -61.20
N VAL A 31 0.66 34.06 -60.57
CA VAL A 31 -0.78 33.87 -60.93
C VAL A 31 -1.15 32.73 -61.90
N LYS A 32 -2.26 32.07 -61.55
CA LYS A 32 -2.86 30.86 -62.15
C LYS A 32 -3.69 31.19 -63.41
N ASP A 33 -3.87 30.22 -64.29
CA ASP A 33 -5.12 29.43 -64.32
C ASP A 33 -4.96 28.10 -65.08
N ASN A 34 -5.84 27.14 -64.79
CA ASN A 34 -5.79 25.76 -65.30
C ASN A 34 -6.64 25.59 -66.56
N VAL A 35 -6.22 24.69 -67.46
CA VAL A 35 -6.92 23.42 -67.80
C VAL A 35 -6.12 22.68 -68.89
N GLU A 36 -6.09 21.36 -68.81
CA GLU A 36 -5.29 20.48 -69.69
C GLU A 36 -5.90 20.26 -71.08
N VAL A 37 -5.05 19.93 -72.04
CA VAL A 37 -5.44 19.15 -73.22
C VAL A 37 -4.49 17.95 -73.37
N THR A 38 -5.09 16.77 -73.26
CA THR A 38 -4.66 15.43 -73.69
C THR A 38 -3.98 15.38 -75.07
N LEU A 39 -3.22 14.36 -75.51
CA LEU A 39 -2.91 13.01 -75.01
C LEU A 39 -1.75 12.47 -75.87
N GLU A 40 -0.84 11.65 -75.32
CA GLU A 40 -0.22 10.60 -76.13
C GLU A 40 0.20 9.41 -75.24
N SER A 41 -0.10 8.19 -75.66
CA SER A 41 0.00 6.98 -74.81
C SER A 41 0.43 5.75 -75.60
N ALA A 42 1.44 5.03 -75.14
CA ALA A 42 1.78 3.70 -75.63
C ALA A 42 1.04 2.61 -74.84
N LYS A 43 0.41 1.68 -75.57
CA LYS A 43 -0.19 0.43 -75.04
C LYS A 43 0.93 -0.62 -74.82
N THR A 44 0.75 -1.76 -74.14
CA THR A 44 -0.34 -2.78 -74.21
C THR A 44 -0.34 -3.65 -72.95
N ASP A 45 -1.40 -4.33 -72.50
CA ASP A 45 -2.86 -4.38 -72.75
C ASP A 45 -3.42 -5.46 -71.76
N ALA A 46 -4.71 -5.60 -71.42
CA ALA A 46 -5.94 -4.82 -71.55
C ALA A 46 -7.07 -5.53 -70.73
N ALA A 47 -8.32 -5.05 -70.86
CA ALA A 47 -9.59 -5.66 -70.45
C ALA A 47 -9.93 -5.70 -68.92
N ASP A 48 -11.14 -5.32 -68.48
CA ASP A 48 -12.25 -4.71 -69.24
C ASP A 48 -13.23 -3.87 -68.39
N ALA A 49 -14.14 -3.17 -69.08
CA ALA A 49 -15.29 -2.32 -68.67
C ALA A 49 -15.67 -2.20 -67.17
N ALA A 50 -15.88 -1.02 -66.56
CA ALA A 50 -16.65 0.18 -66.95
C ALA A 50 -18.19 -0.01 -66.97
N GLY A 51 -19.02 0.96 -66.52
CA GLY A 51 -18.68 2.24 -65.88
C GLY A 51 -19.87 3.23 -65.79
N ASN A 52 -19.54 4.47 -65.42
CA ASN A 52 -20.34 5.72 -65.41
C ASN A 52 -21.60 5.80 -64.52
N SER A 53 -21.86 6.81 -63.68
CA SER A 53 -21.43 8.22 -63.54
C SER A 53 -22.23 9.28 -64.31
N THR A 54 -22.63 10.35 -63.60
CA THR A 54 -22.82 11.74 -64.08
C THR A 54 -22.99 12.66 -62.86
N VAL A 55 -22.68 13.96 -63.01
CA VAL A 55 -22.46 14.92 -61.89
C VAL A 55 -23.02 16.30 -62.22
N ALA A 56 -23.57 17.02 -61.23
CA ALA A 56 -23.77 18.47 -61.24
C ALA A 56 -23.78 19.04 -59.79
N ASN A 57 -23.38 20.31 -59.65
CA ASN A 57 -23.07 21.04 -58.41
C ASN A 57 -23.58 22.52 -58.55
N PRO A 58 -23.46 23.43 -57.56
CA PRO A 58 -23.56 23.30 -56.09
C PRO A 58 -24.38 24.47 -55.43
N GLU A 59 -24.44 24.51 -54.08
CA GLU A 59 -24.53 25.70 -53.19
C GLU A 59 -25.71 26.71 -53.35
N VAL A 60 -26.38 27.24 -52.31
CA VAL A 60 -26.31 27.18 -50.82
C VAL A 60 -27.73 27.61 -50.31
N LYS A 61 -28.26 27.41 -49.09
CA LYS A 61 -27.76 27.38 -47.68
C LYS A 61 -28.71 26.56 -46.78
N GLU A 62 -28.50 26.65 -45.46
CA GLU A 62 -29.46 26.58 -44.33
C GLU A 62 -30.97 26.37 -44.62
N ASN A 63 -31.71 25.53 -43.88
CA ASN A 63 -31.34 24.73 -42.69
C ASN A 63 -32.32 23.54 -42.43
N GLU A 64 -32.04 22.79 -41.35
CA GLU A 64 -32.88 21.78 -40.66
C GLU A 64 -32.93 20.30 -41.14
N THR A 65 -32.55 19.43 -40.20
CA THR A 65 -33.02 18.04 -40.00
C THR A 65 -32.71 16.93 -41.02
N THR A 66 -31.49 16.38 -40.92
CA THR A 66 -31.33 14.90 -40.81
C THR A 66 -30.18 14.53 -39.87
N THR A 67 -30.36 13.43 -39.15
CA THR A 67 -29.39 12.87 -38.21
C THR A 67 -28.30 12.08 -38.92
N GLU A 68 -27.03 12.43 -38.70
CA GLU A 68 -25.96 11.44 -38.46
C GLU A 68 -24.76 12.11 -37.76
N GLY A 69 -24.94 12.40 -36.46
CA GLY A 69 -23.86 12.87 -35.60
C GLY A 69 -22.99 11.72 -35.14
N SER A 70 -21.88 11.47 -35.83
CA SER A 70 -20.82 10.54 -35.40
C SER A 70 -20.06 11.12 -34.19
N GLN A 71 -20.70 11.10 -33.03
CA GLN A 71 -20.02 11.24 -31.74
C GLN A 71 -18.87 10.22 -31.70
N GLN A 72 -17.63 10.71 -31.54
CA GLN A 72 -16.55 9.87 -31.06
C GLN A 72 -16.90 9.46 -29.63
N LYS A 73 -17.53 8.28 -29.48
CA LYS A 73 -17.67 7.66 -28.17
C LYS A 73 -16.27 7.46 -27.60
N GLN A 74 -16.06 7.91 -26.37
CA GLN A 74 -14.91 7.46 -25.58
C GLN A 74 -14.87 5.92 -25.61
N GLY A 75 -13.68 5.38 -25.81
CA GLY A 75 -13.52 3.95 -26.10
C GLY A 75 -13.86 3.09 -24.89
N ASP A 76 -15.03 2.47 -24.92
CA ASP A 76 -15.26 1.23 -24.17
C ASP A 76 -14.08 0.28 -24.46
N LEU A 77 -13.44 -0.24 -23.42
CA LEU A 77 -12.28 -1.14 -23.50
C LEU A 77 -12.68 -2.50 -24.11
N GLN A 78 -12.83 -2.50 -25.43
CA GLN A 78 -13.31 -3.65 -26.18
C GLN A 78 -12.17 -4.64 -26.41
N LEU A 79 -12.06 -5.61 -25.51
CA LEU A 79 -11.08 -6.70 -25.60
C LEU A 79 -11.52 -7.74 -26.65
N TYR A 80 -10.60 -8.16 -27.51
CA TYR A 80 -10.86 -9.13 -28.57
C TYR A 80 -10.29 -10.51 -28.20
N PRO A 81 -11.06 -11.60 -28.36
CA PRO A 81 -10.57 -12.95 -28.09
C PRO A 81 -9.63 -13.43 -29.21
N VAL A 82 -8.38 -13.70 -28.86
CA VAL A 82 -7.33 -14.19 -29.78
C VAL A 82 -6.84 -15.55 -29.28
N SER A 83 -6.99 -16.60 -30.10
CA SER A 83 -6.53 -17.94 -29.70
C SER A 83 -5.01 -18.07 -29.91
N VAL A 84 -4.27 -18.43 -28.85
CA VAL A 84 -2.84 -18.75 -28.90
C VAL A 84 -2.65 -20.26 -29.05
N LYS A 85 -1.95 -20.66 -30.10
CA LYS A 85 -1.46 -22.02 -30.33
C LYS A 85 -0.07 -22.17 -29.69
N THR A 86 0.02 -23.01 -28.65
CA THR A 86 1.26 -23.24 -27.91
C THR A 86 2.20 -24.21 -28.64
N GLN A 87 3.46 -24.33 -28.18
CA GLN A 87 4.41 -25.33 -28.69
C GLN A 87 3.96 -26.80 -28.48
N THR A 88 3.02 -27.05 -27.56
CA THR A 88 2.43 -28.38 -27.30
C THR A 88 1.23 -28.68 -28.22
N GLY A 89 0.74 -27.68 -28.96
CA GLY A 89 -0.48 -27.77 -29.77
C GLY A 89 -1.77 -27.53 -28.99
N GLU A 90 -1.66 -27.22 -27.70
CA GLU A 90 -2.78 -26.78 -26.86
C GLU A 90 -3.20 -25.36 -27.27
N LYS A 91 -4.49 -25.04 -27.13
CA LYS A 91 -5.02 -23.69 -27.42
C LYS A 91 -5.38 -22.98 -26.12
N LEU A 92 -4.79 -21.82 -25.91
CA LEU A 92 -5.20 -20.83 -24.91
C LEU A 92 -6.04 -19.75 -25.60
N GLU A 93 -7.01 -19.17 -24.92
CA GLU A 93 -7.70 -17.94 -25.38
C GLU A 93 -7.18 -16.76 -24.57
N LEU A 94 -6.59 -15.77 -25.24
CA LEU A 94 -6.28 -14.46 -24.66
C LEU A 94 -7.40 -13.48 -25.00
N GLN A 95 -7.59 -12.49 -24.12
CA GLN A 95 -8.34 -11.28 -24.44
C GLN A 95 -7.34 -10.14 -24.56
N LEU A 96 -7.26 -9.53 -25.73
CA LEU A 96 -6.25 -8.53 -26.09
C LEU A 96 -6.90 -7.23 -26.55
N ASN A 97 -6.34 -6.11 -26.11
CA ASN A 97 -6.58 -4.77 -26.64
C ASN A 97 -5.65 -4.57 -27.87
N PRO A 98 -6.10 -3.92 -28.97
CA PRO A 98 -5.18 -3.53 -30.04
C PRO A 98 -3.94 -2.76 -29.54
N GLY A 99 -4.07 -1.96 -28.49
CA GLY A 99 -2.96 -1.23 -27.86
C GLY A 99 -2.11 -2.01 -26.85
N ASP A 100 -2.28 -3.33 -26.70
CA ASP A 100 -1.35 -4.14 -25.90
C ASP A 100 0.00 -4.27 -26.63
N SER A 101 1.12 -4.18 -25.89
CA SER A 101 2.45 -4.40 -26.48
C SER A 101 2.81 -5.89 -26.53
N VAL A 102 3.69 -6.27 -27.45
CA VAL A 102 4.16 -7.66 -27.59
C VAL A 102 4.88 -8.15 -26.31
N MET A 103 5.61 -7.28 -25.59
CA MET A 103 6.17 -7.59 -24.27
C MET A 103 5.09 -8.02 -23.25
N ASP A 104 3.89 -7.45 -23.32
CA ASP A 104 2.80 -7.74 -22.37
C ASP A 104 2.14 -9.08 -22.67
N VAL A 105 1.90 -9.36 -23.95
CA VAL A 105 1.44 -10.68 -24.41
C VAL A 105 2.43 -11.75 -23.97
N ARG A 106 3.74 -11.47 -24.07
CA ARG A 106 4.79 -12.36 -23.55
C ARG A 106 4.74 -12.51 -22.02
N GLN A 107 4.53 -11.43 -21.27
CA GLN A 107 4.43 -11.50 -19.81
C GLN A 107 3.19 -12.29 -19.36
N PHE A 108 2.03 -12.08 -19.98
CA PHE A 108 0.82 -12.87 -19.72
C PHE A 108 1.09 -14.37 -19.97
N LEU A 109 1.73 -14.73 -21.08
CA LEU A 109 2.10 -16.11 -21.40
C LEU A 109 3.19 -16.68 -20.45
N LEU A 110 3.97 -15.84 -19.78
CA LEU A 110 4.93 -16.26 -18.75
C LEU A 110 4.27 -16.51 -17.38
N ASP A 111 3.09 -15.95 -17.13
CA ASP A 111 2.33 -16.13 -15.88
C ASP A 111 1.16 -17.12 -16.01
N ALA A 112 0.63 -17.35 -17.22
CA ALA A 112 -0.38 -18.35 -17.51
C ALA A 112 0.13 -19.80 -17.26
N PRO A 113 -0.56 -20.64 -16.45
CA PRO A 113 -0.06 -21.97 -16.06
C PRO A 113 0.32 -22.88 -17.23
N GLU A 114 -0.40 -22.80 -18.35
CA GLU A 114 -0.20 -23.61 -19.55
C GLU A 114 1.10 -23.29 -20.29
N THR A 115 1.62 -22.07 -20.13
CA THR A 115 2.72 -21.54 -20.96
C THR A 115 3.91 -20.99 -20.16
N CYS A 116 3.78 -20.81 -18.83
CA CYS A 116 4.80 -20.23 -17.94
C CYS A 116 6.21 -20.86 -18.01
N PHE A 117 6.32 -22.11 -18.47
CA PHE A 117 7.58 -22.85 -18.64
C PHE A 117 8.21 -22.73 -20.04
N ILE A 118 7.63 -21.93 -20.94
CA ILE A 118 8.14 -21.66 -22.29
C ILE A 118 8.69 -20.23 -22.31
N THR A 119 10.01 -20.06 -22.40
CA THR A 119 10.67 -18.74 -22.22
C THR A 119 11.55 -18.30 -23.39
N CYS A 120 11.61 -19.10 -24.46
CA CYS A 120 12.37 -18.80 -25.67
C CYS A 120 11.52 -19.20 -26.87
N TYR A 121 10.81 -18.22 -27.42
CA TYR A 121 9.84 -18.41 -28.49
C TYR A 121 9.64 -17.10 -29.26
N ASP A 122 9.33 -17.22 -30.54
CA ASP A 122 8.80 -16.15 -31.36
C ASP A 122 7.28 -16.19 -31.31
N LEU A 123 6.63 -15.03 -31.40
CA LEU A 123 5.19 -14.93 -31.58
C LEU A 123 4.90 -14.63 -33.04
N LEU A 124 4.14 -15.51 -33.69
CA LEU A 124 3.60 -15.27 -35.02
C LEU A 124 2.12 -14.91 -34.93
N LEU A 125 1.71 -13.79 -35.52
CA LEU A 125 0.32 -13.36 -35.63
C LEU A 125 -0.24 -13.77 -37.00
N HIS A 126 -1.11 -14.77 -37.00
CA HIS A 126 -1.86 -15.21 -38.17
C HIS A 126 -3.16 -14.40 -38.28
N THR A 127 -3.28 -13.66 -39.37
CA THR A 127 -4.48 -12.86 -39.70
C THR A 127 -5.57 -13.72 -40.37
N LYS A 128 -6.78 -13.17 -40.40
CA LYS A 128 -7.95 -13.72 -41.10
C LYS A 128 -7.72 -13.99 -42.60
N ASP A 129 -6.89 -13.17 -43.23
CA ASP A 129 -6.54 -13.26 -44.66
C ASP A 129 -5.43 -14.29 -44.93
N GLY A 130 -4.94 -14.98 -43.90
CA GLY A 130 -3.88 -15.99 -44.01
C GLY A 130 -2.46 -15.40 -44.10
N SER A 131 -2.29 -14.08 -43.91
CA SER A 131 -0.96 -13.49 -43.73
C SER A 131 -0.44 -13.74 -42.32
N THR A 132 0.83 -14.11 -42.20
CA THR A 132 1.52 -14.40 -40.93
C THR A 132 2.59 -13.35 -40.69
N HIS A 133 2.49 -12.62 -39.58
CA HIS A 133 3.45 -11.58 -39.19
C HIS A 133 4.30 -12.05 -38.00
N HIS A 134 5.54 -11.61 -37.93
CA HIS A 134 6.42 -11.84 -36.77
C HIS A 134 6.28 -10.66 -35.81
N LEU A 135 6.04 -10.94 -34.52
CA LEU A 135 5.86 -9.91 -33.51
C LEU A 135 7.20 -9.57 -32.82
N GLU A 136 7.77 -8.42 -33.18
CA GLU A 136 8.91 -7.83 -32.48
C GLU A 136 8.48 -7.27 -31.11
N ASP A 137 9.34 -7.42 -30.10
CA ASP A 137 8.96 -7.27 -28.69
C ASP A 137 8.38 -5.90 -28.31
N TYR A 138 8.76 -4.83 -29.01
CA TYR A 138 8.45 -3.44 -28.65
C TYR A 138 7.24 -2.85 -29.39
N ASN A 139 6.67 -3.58 -30.33
CA ASN A 139 5.53 -3.10 -31.12
C ASN A 139 4.22 -3.25 -30.33
N GLU A 140 3.21 -2.46 -30.69
CA GLU A 140 1.81 -2.77 -30.36
C GLU A 140 1.24 -3.83 -31.30
N ILE A 141 0.17 -4.52 -30.89
CA ILE A 141 -0.57 -5.43 -31.77
C ILE A 141 -1.21 -4.65 -32.94
N SER A 142 -1.73 -3.45 -32.65
CA SER A 142 -2.36 -2.51 -33.59
C SER A 142 -1.50 -2.20 -34.81
N GLU A 143 -0.20 -1.99 -34.61
CA GLU A 143 0.78 -1.67 -35.65
C GLU A 143 1.02 -2.83 -36.63
N VAL A 144 0.77 -4.07 -36.20
CA VAL A 144 1.05 -5.27 -36.99
C VAL A 144 -0.19 -5.83 -37.67
N ALA A 145 -1.33 -5.92 -36.98
CA ALA A 145 -2.60 -6.30 -37.59
C ALA A 145 -3.83 -5.88 -36.79
N ASP A 146 -4.89 -5.52 -37.51
CA ASP A 146 -6.21 -5.21 -36.94
C ASP A 146 -6.91 -6.49 -36.41
N ILE A 147 -6.71 -6.77 -35.12
CA ILE A 147 -7.40 -7.85 -34.40
C ILE A 147 -8.91 -7.63 -34.24
N THR A 148 -9.42 -6.40 -34.42
CA THR A 148 -10.85 -6.08 -34.23
C THR A 148 -11.74 -6.80 -35.25
N THR A 149 -11.18 -7.09 -36.43
CA THR A 149 -11.85 -7.81 -37.53
C THR A 149 -12.22 -9.26 -37.18
N GLY A 150 -11.63 -9.84 -36.13
CA GLY A 150 -11.90 -11.18 -35.62
C GLY A 150 -11.39 -12.33 -36.51
N GLY A 151 -10.95 -13.41 -35.85
CA GLY A 151 -10.36 -14.59 -36.52
C GLY A 151 -8.83 -14.59 -36.60
N CYS A 152 -8.17 -13.58 -36.01
CA CYS A 152 -6.74 -13.59 -35.78
C CYS A 152 -6.34 -14.64 -34.73
N SER A 153 -5.16 -15.24 -34.87
CA SER A 153 -4.63 -16.21 -33.90
C SER A 153 -3.11 -16.10 -33.77
N LEU A 154 -2.60 -16.31 -32.55
CA LEU A 154 -1.18 -16.28 -32.26
C LEU A 154 -0.59 -17.70 -32.28
N GLU A 155 0.66 -17.85 -32.66
CA GLU A 155 1.41 -19.11 -32.58
C GLU A 155 2.78 -18.90 -31.92
N MET A 156 3.05 -19.68 -30.87
CA MET A 156 4.34 -19.68 -30.17
C MET A 156 5.32 -20.62 -30.88
N VAL A 157 6.20 -20.08 -31.73
CA VAL A 157 7.21 -20.85 -32.47
C VAL A 157 8.49 -20.97 -31.64
N PRO A 158 9.19 -22.12 -31.58
CA PRO A 158 10.46 -22.22 -30.88
C PRO A 158 11.55 -21.33 -31.49
N ALA A 159 12.04 -20.35 -30.72
CA ALA A 159 13.15 -19.48 -31.12
C ALA A 159 14.50 -20.09 -30.75
N PHE A 160 15.59 -19.60 -31.37
CA PHE A 160 16.93 -20.05 -31.00
C PHE A 160 17.39 -19.44 -29.67
N TYR A 161 17.93 -20.28 -28.80
CA TYR A 161 18.55 -19.86 -27.55
C TYR A 161 19.89 -19.14 -27.80
N ASP A 162 20.19 -18.16 -26.96
CA ASP A 162 21.52 -17.57 -26.80
C ASP A 162 22.05 -17.78 -25.36
N ASP A 163 23.25 -17.28 -25.09
CA ASP A 163 23.92 -17.38 -23.78
C ASP A 163 23.06 -16.76 -22.63
N ARG A 164 22.22 -15.75 -22.89
CA ARG A 164 21.32 -15.08 -21.92
C ARG A 164 20.00 -15.84 -21.77
N SER A 165 19.28 -16.09 -22.88
CA SER A 165 17.95 -16.70 -22.86
C SER A 165 17.97 -18.13 -22.35
N ILE A 166 19.06 -18.89 -22.57
CA ILE A 166 19.19 -20.24 -22.01
C ILE A 166 19.44 -20.24 -20.50
N ARG A 167 20.17 -19.24 -19.97
CA ARG A 167 20.35 -19.07 -18.52
C ARG A 167 19.05 -18.60 -17.85
N ALA A 168 18.33 -17.67 -18.47
CA ALA A 168 16.99 -17.27 -18.04
C ALA A 168 16.01 -18.47 -18.03
N HIS A 169 16.04 -19.33 -19.06
CA HIS A 169 15.21 -20.54 -19.11
C HIS A 169 15.51 -21.53 -17.98
N VAL A 170 16.79 -21.76 -17.66
CA VAL A 170 17.18 -22.61 -16.53
C VAL A 170 16.79 -21.97 -15.19
N HIS A 171 16.91 -20.65 -15.07
CA HIS A 171 16.48 -19.92 -13.87
C HIS A 171 14.96 -20.03 -13.65
N ARG A 172 14.13 -19.69 -14.66
CA ARG A 172 12.67 -19.84 -14.61
C ARG A 172 12.25 -21.30 -14.39
N THR A 173 12.97 -22.27 -14.96
CA THR A 173 12.74 -23.69 -14.66
C THR A 173 13.01 -24.01 -13.19
N ARG A 174 14.10 -23.53 -12.58
CA ARG A 174 14.38 -23.72 -11.14
C ARG A 174 13.32 -23.04 -10.27
N GLU A 175 12.91 -21.83 -10.63
CA GLU A 175 11.89 -21.02 -9.96
C GLU A 175 10.52 -21.73 -9.95
N LEU A 176 10.03 -22.18 -11.10
CA LEU A 176 8.73 -22.86 -11.23
C LEU A 176 8.65 -24.17 -10.43
N LEU A 177 9.79 -24.82 -10.19
CA LEU A 177 9.90 -26.04 -9.39
C LEU A 177 10.09 -25.76 -7.88
N SER A 178 10.30 -24.49 -7.50
CA SER A 178 10.36 -24.02 -6.11
C SER A 178 9.00 -23.45 -5.70
N LEU A 179 8.11 -24.34 -5.24
CA LEU A 179 6.76 -23.99 -4.76
C LEU A 179 6.72 -22.95 -3.62
N SER A 180 7.85 -22.76 -2.92
CA SER A 180 8.08 -21.74 -1.89
C SER A 180 7.62 -20.33 -2.26
N ASN A 181 7.49 -20.03 -3.56
CA ASN A 181 7.22 -18.70 -4.09
C ASN A 181 5.73 -18.42 -4.39
N LEU A 182 4.82 -19.39 -4.21
CA LEU A 182 3.39 -19.21 -4.45
C LEU A 182 2.67 -18.64 -3.21
N HIS A 183 2.10 -17.44 -3.36
CA HIS A 183 1.35 -16.78 -2.30
C HIS A 183 -0.07 -17.34 -2.19
N ALA A 184 -0.30 -18.26 -1.25
CA ALA A 184 -1.65 -18.71 -0.91
C ALA A 184 -2.31 -17.74 0.09
N SER A 185 -3.32 -16.98 -0.35
CA SER A 185 -4.11 -16.15 0.58
C SER A 185 -4.91 -17.03 1.53
N LEU A 186 -4.98 -16.61 2.79
CA LEU A 186 -5.87 -17.25 3.76
C LEU A 186 -7.35 -17.04 3.38
N SER A 187 -7.69 -15.96 2.66
CA SER A 187 -9.06 -15.74 2.14
C SER A 187 -9.47 -16.84 1.15
N THR A 188 -8.65 -17.05 0.10
CA THR A 188 -8.84 -18.10 -0.91
C THR A 188 -8.93 -19.48 -0.26
N SER A 189 -8.06 -19.74 0.72
CA SER A 189 -8.02 -20.99 1.47
C SER A 189 -9.29 -21.22 2.31
N LEU A 190 -9.80 -20.19 2.99
CA LEU A 190 -11.03 -20.26 3.80
C LEU A 190 -12.28 -20.43 2.93
N ALA A 191 -12.37 -19.71 1.82
CA ALA A 191 -13.47 -19.81 0.87
C ALA A 191 -13.56 -21.23 0.27
N LEU A 192 -12.44 -21.78 -0.20
CA LEU A 192 -12.37 -23.15 -0.74
C LEU A 192 -12.73 -24.21 0.32
N GLN A 193 -12.29 -24.04 1.57
CA GLN A 193 -12.68 -24.93 2.67
C GLN A 193 -14.19 -24.89 2.95
N ASN A 194 -14.82 -23.71 2.90
CA ASN A 194 -16.27 -23.56 3.06
C ASN A 194 -17.03 -24.23 1.91
N GLU A 195 -16.60 -24.05 0.66
CA GLU A 195 -17.21 -24.69 -0.50
C GLU A 195 -17.11 -26.23 -0.41
N ILE A 196 -15.94 -26.76 -0.01
CA ILE A 196 -15.74 -28.20 0.21
C ILE A 196 -16.63 -28.73 1.36
N ALA A 197 -16.87 -27.93 2.42
CA ALA A 197 -17.77 -28.30 3.50
C ALA A 197 -19.24 -28.36 3.05
N GLN A 198 -19.71 -27.34 2.31
CA GLN A 198 -21.06 -27.29 1.75
C GLN A 198 -21.30 -28.44 0.76
N ASN A 199 -20.35 -28.70 -0.15
CA ASN A 199 -20.41 -29.81 -1.11
C ASN A 199 -20.41 -31.20 -0.44
N LYS A 200 -19.82 -31.35 0.77
CA LYS A 200 -19.94 -32.58 1.57
C LYS A 200 -21.30 -32.70 2.26
N GLY A 201 -21.80 -31.62 2.84
CA GLY A 201 -23.13 -31.57 3.46
C GLY A 201 -24.25 -31.93 2.48
N ALA A 202 -24.16 -31.46 1.23
CA ALA A 202 -25.13 -31.80 0.17
C ALA A 202 -25.18 -33.31 -0.20
N ASN A 203 -24.13 -34.07 0.10
CA ASN A 203 -24.04 -35.50 -0.21
C ASN A 203 -24.25 -36.43 0.99
N SER A 204 -24.39 -35.88 2.21
CA SER A 204 -24.61 -36.65 3.44
C SER A 204 -25.93 -36.24 4.08
N GLY A 205 -26.91 -37.15 4.11
CA GLY A 205 -28.29 -36.84 4.53
C GLY A 205 -28.48 -36.50 6.02
N ASP A 206 -27.45 -36.69 6.85
CA ASP A 206 -27.43 -36.28 8.25
C ASP A 206 -27.08 -34.80 8.38
N THR A 207 -28.08 -33.97 8.65
CA THR A 207 -27.90 -32.54 8.95
C THR A 207 -27.43 -32.31 10.39
N LEU A 208 -26.28 -32.91 10.72
CA LEU A 208 -25.46 -32.44 11.85
C LEU A 208 -25.02 -31.00 11.54
N LYS A 209 -25.70 -30.03 12.16
CA LYS A 209 -25.25 -28.63 12.13
C LYS A 209 -23.79 -28.59 12.61
N PRO A 210 -22.85 -27.99 11.86
CA PRO A 210 -21.51 -27.77 12.39
C PRO A 210 -21.63 -26.93 13.67
N GLU A 211 -20.93 -27.32 14.73
CA GLU A 211 -20.78 -26.45 15.88
C GLU A 211 -19.99 -25.23 15.44
N VAL A 212 -20.69 -24.10 15.25
CA VAL A 212 -20.07 -22.82 14.93
C VAL A 212 -18.99 -22.55 15.99
N PRO A 213 -17.70 -22.53 15.59
CA PRO A 213 -16.61 -22.29 16.54
C PRO A 213 -16.86 -20.98 17.27
N GLU A 214 -16.74 -21.02 18.60
CA GLU A 214 -16.54 -19.76 19.30
C GLU A 214 -15.13 -19.29 18.93
N LEU A 215 -14.96 -18.01 18.60
CA LEU A 215 -13.63 -17.43 18.47
C LEU A 215 -12.92 -17.63 19.82
N ASP A 216 -11.91 -18.50 19.83
CA ASP A 216 -11.12 -18.82 21.02
C ASP A 216 -10.57 -17.52 21.63
N GLY A 217 -10.85 -17.29 22.92
CA GLY A 217 -10.34 -16.13 23.65
C GLY A 217 -11.35 -15.02 23.95
N LEU A 218 -12.54 -15.35 24.48
CA LEU A 218 -13.37 -14.41 25.26
C LEU A 218 -12.74 -14.04 26.64
N GLY A 219 -11.43 -13.77 26.62
CA GLY A 219 -10.53 -13.61 27.75
C GLY A 219 -9.20 -12.98 27.31
N TYR A 220 -9.29 -11.73 26.86
CA TYR A 220 -8.19 -10.75 26.69
C TYR A 220 -7.00 -11.19 25.82
N MET A 221 -6.90 -10.62 24.61
CA MET A 221 -5.76 -10.77 23.69
C MET A 221 -4.50 -10.00 24.16
N GLU A 222 -4.02 -10.29 25.36
CA GLU A 222 -2.77 -9.76 25.89
C GLU A 222 -1.57 -10.62 25.42
N ASP A 223 -1.78 -11.93 25.23
CA ASP A 223 -0.76 -12.88 24.76
C ASP A 223 -0.80 -13.10 23.22
N ILE A 224 -0.76 -12.00 22.47
CA ILE A 224 -0.61 -12.05 20.99
C ILE A 224 0.71 -12.74 20.59
N SER A 225 1.70 -12.73 21.49
CA SER A 225 2.92 -13.54 21.45
C SER A 225 2.64 -15.01 21.14
N GLY A 226 1.57 -15.61 21.71
CA GLY A 226 1.18 -16.99 21.42
C GLY A 226 0.71 -17.24 19.98
N SER A 227 0.28 -16.21 19.26
CA SER A 227 -0.36 -16.30 17.93
C SER A 227 0.54 -15.88 16.76
N LEU A 228 1.79 -15.46 16.99
CA LEU A 228 2.69 -15.02 15.90
C LEU A 228 2.90 -16.10 14.83
N GLY A 229 2.95 -17.38 15.22
CA GLY A 229 3.05 -18.51 14.29
C GLY A 229 1.83 -18.68 13.38
N ASN A 230 0.67 -18.13 13.74
CA ASN A 230 -0.56 -18.17 12.95
C ASN A 230 -0.63 -17.01 11.92
N LEU A 231 0.28 -16.04 11.97
CA LEU A 231 0.32 -14.94 11.00
C LEU A 231 0.81 -15.44 9.64
N LEU A 232 1.83 -16.30 9.64
CA LEU A 232 2.36 -16.96 8.45
C LEU A 232 1.48 -18.15 8.08
N SER A 233 1.02 -18.22 6.82
CA SER A 233 0.39 -19.43 6.29
C SER A 233 1.34 -20.62 6.43
N SER A 234 0.83 -21.78 6.85
CA SER A 234 1.62 -23.02 6.85
C SER A 234 2.12 -23.28 5.43
N PRO A 235 3.43 -23.51 5.20
CA PRO A 235 3.96 -23.65 3.85
C PRO A 235 3.26 -24.79 3.12
N LEU A 236 2.85 -24.52 1.88
CA LEU A 236 2.26 -25.54 1.01
C LEU A 236 3.22 -26.73 0.92
N LYS A 237 2.65 -27.93 0.91
CA LYS A 237 3.42 -29.17 1.04
C LYS A 237 4.26 -29.40 -0.22
N ASP A 238 5.55 -29.10 -0.15
CA ASP A 238 6.51 -29.15 -1.26
C ASP A 238 6.32 -30.37 -2.18
N ILE A 239 5.70 -30.15 -3.33
CA ILE A 239 5.62 -31.11 -4.44
C ILE A 239 6.98 -31.16 -5.13
N LYS A 240 7.94 -31.85 -4.49
CA LYS A 240 9.27 -32.05 -5.06
C LYS A 240 9.15 -32.75 -6.42
N CYS A 241 9.50 -32.07 -7.51
CA CYS A 241 9.43 -32.63 -8.87
C CYS A 241 10.73 -33.29 -9.35
N VAL A 242 11.88 -32.88 -8.82
CA VAL A 242 13.24 -33.29 -9.24
C VAL A 242 14.15 -33.40 -8.02
N GLU A 243 15.25 -34.15 -8.09
CA GLU A 243 16.20 -34.27 -6.98
C GLU A 243 17.24 -33.14 -7.01
N SER A 244 17.78 -32.82 -8.20
CA SER A 244 18.59 -31.61 -8.43
C SER A 244 18.72 -31.28 -9.93
N ILE A 245 18.91 -30.00 -10.23
CA ILE A 245 19.28 -29.49 -11.57
C ILE A 245 20.45 -28.52 -11.35
N VAL A 246 21.67 -28.91 -11.73
CA VAL A 246 22.92 -28.16 -11.50
C VAL A 246 23.65 -27.93 -12.81
N PHE A 247 24.57 -26.96 -12.87
CA PHE A 247 25.55 -26.90 -13.97
C PHE A 247 26.41 -28.16 -13.92
N SER A 248 26.67 -28.78 -15.07
CA SER A 248 27.57 -29.93 -15.15
C SER A 248 29.00 -29.49 -14.89
N SER A 249 29.83 -30.39 -14.32
CA SER A 249 31.26 -30.12 -14.16
C SER A 249 32.04 -29.92 -15.47
N PHE A 250 31.42 -30.19 -16.62
CA PHE A 250 31.93 -29.88 -17.95
C PHE A 250 31.58 -28.46 -18.46
N ASN A 251 30.79 -27.68 -17.71
CA ASN A 251 30.35 -26.34 -18.07
C ASN A 251 31.42 -25.29 -17.68
N PRO A 252 31.71 -24.24 -18.49
CA PRO A 252 31.08 -23.91 -19.77
C PRO A 252 31.57 -24.78 -20.94
N PRO A 253 30.75 -24.97 -22.00
CA PRO A 253 31.19 -25.72 -23.18
C PRO A 253 32.44 -25.13 -23.83
N PRO A 254 33.43 -25.97 -24.22
CA PRO A 254 34.66 -25.50 -24.85
C PRO A 254 34.38 -24.91 -26.25
N SER A 255 35.27 -24.06 -26.75
CA SER A 255 35.04 -23.24 -27.96
C SER A 255 34.63 -24.05 -29.19
N TYR A 256 35.21 -25.25 -29.40
CA TYR A 256 34.85 -26.12 -30.52
C TYR A 256 33.45 -26.75 -30.41
N ARG A 257 32.85 -26.78 -29.21
CA ARG A 257 31.45 -27.16 -28.98
C ARG A 257 30.51 -25.97 -29.06
N ARG A 258 30.93 -24.79 -28.58
CA ARG A 258 30.21 -23.52 -28.83
C ARG A 258 30.01 -23.25 -30.32
N LEU A 259 31.03 -23.51 -31.15
CA LEU A 259 30.92 -23.42 -32.62
C LEU A 259 29.96 -24.44 -33.26
N VAL A 260 29.55 -25.49 -32.54
CA VAL A 260 28.53 -26.47 -32.96
C VAL A 260 27.15 -26.13 -32.38
N GLY A 261 27.06 -25.11 -31.52
CA GLY A 261 25.83 -24.63 -30.90
C GLY A 261 25.59 -25.07 -29.45
N ASP A 262 26.55 -25.72 -28.78
CA ASP A 262 26.42 -26.04 -27.35
C ASP A 262 26.62 -24.77 -26.50
N LEU A 263 25.63 -24.40 -25.69
CA LEU A 263 25.66 -23.19 -24.86
C LEU A 263 25.90 -23.51 -23.37
N ILE A 264 25.33 -24.62 -22.89
CA ILE A 264 25.31 -25.00 -21.47
C ILE A 264 25.34 -26.53 -21.33
N TYR A 265 26.00 -27.02 -20.27
CA TYR A 265 25.84 -28.39 -19.80
C TYR A 265 25.25 -28.39 -18.39
N LEU A 266 24.28 -29.26 -18.14
CA LEU A 266 23.60 -29.43 -16.85
C LEU A 266 23.70 -30.88 -16.40
N ASP A 267 23.94 -31.12 -15.11
CA ASP A 267 23.72 -32.45 -14.51
C ASP A 267 22.37 -32.43 -13.79
N VAL A 268 21.51 -33.39 -14.12
CA VAL A 268 20.17 -33.54 -13.52
C VAL A 268 20.07 -34.88 -12.82
N VAL A 269 19.52 -34.86 -11.61
CA VAL A 269 19.16 -36.08 -10.86
C VAL A 269 17.64 -36.13 -10.70
N THR A 270 17.02 -37.22 -11.16
CA THR A 270 15.55 -37.38 -11.11
C THR A 270 15.10 -38.08 -9.83
N LEU A 271 13.80 -38.04 -9.53
CA LEU A 271 13.20 -38.72 -8.36
C LEU A 271 13.21 -40.25 -8.47
N GLU A 272 13.61 -40.81 -9.61
CA GLU A 272 13.92 -42.22 -9.79
C GLU A 272 15.37 -42.58 -9.38
N GLY A 273 16.20 -41.57 -9.05
CA GLY A 273 17.63 -41.74 -8.74
C GLY A 273 18.55 -41.74 -9.96
N ASN A 274 17.99 -41.61 -11.16
CA ASN A 274 18.76 -41.55 -12.41
C ASN A 274 19.53 -40.23 -12.50
N LYS A 275 20.75 -40.28 -13.03
CA LYS A 275 21.58 -39.10 -13.33
C LYS A 275 21.72 -38.94 -14.85
N PHE A 276 21.52 -37.73 -15.34
CA PHE A 276 21.63 -37.39 -16.75
C PHE A 276 22.49 -36.14 -16.92
N CYS A 277 23.45 -36.17 -17.86
CA CYS A 277 24.09 -34.96 -18.36
C CYS A 277 23.28 -34.46 -19.56
N ILE A 278 22.81 -33.21 -19.49
CA ILE A 278 21.96 -32.57 -20.49
C ILE A 278 22.78 -31.48 -21.17
N THR A 279 22.81 -31.50 -22.50
CA THR A 279 23.27 -30.36 -23.30
C THR A 279 22.10 -29.44 -23.58
N GLY A 280 22.23 -28.16 -23.25
CA GLY A 280 21.41 -27.10 -23.83
C GLY A 280 22.15 -26.49 -25.01
N SER A 281 21.54 -26.56 -26.19
CA SER A 281 22.06 -26.00 -27.44
C SER A 281 21.28 -24.75 -27.85
N THR A 282 21.76 -24.03 -28.88
CA THR A 282 21.01 -22.94 -29.52
C THR A 282 19.63 -23.35 -30.04
N LYS A 283 19.31 -24.65 -30.18
CA LYS A 283 18.02 -25.12 -30.71
C LYS A 283 17.13 -25.81 -29.69
N MET A 284 17.72 -26.58 -28.78
CA MET A 284 16.99 -27.52 -27.93
C MET A 284 17.86 -28.06 -26.78
N PHE A 285 17.20 -28.65 -25.79
CA PHE A 285 17.83 -29.46 -24.74
C PHE A 285 17.80 -30.94 -25.12
N TYR A 286 18.88 -31.68 -24.86
CA TYR A 286 18.91 -33.13 -25.03
C TYR A 286 19.81 -33.83 -24.01
N VAL A 287 19.50 -35.08 -23.66
CA VAL A 287 20.38 -35.93 -22.85
C VAL A 287 21.55 -36.39 -23.71
N ASN A 288 22.77 -36.02 -23.32
CA ASN A 288 23.99 -36.43 -24.02
C ASN A 288 24.52 -37.77 -23.48
N SER A 289 25.59 -38.28 -24.09
CA SER A 289 26.14 -39.62 -23.81
C SER A 289 27.25 -39.61 -22.76
N SER A 290 27.46 -38.49 -22.06
CA SER A 290 28.58 -38.30 -21.14
C SER A 290 28.53 -39.23 -19.94
N SER A 291 29.71 -39.65 -19.52
CA SER A 291 29.94 -40.29 -18.23
C SER A 291 30.38 -39.26 -17.20
N ALA A 292 30.41 -39.63 -15.92
CA ALA A 292 30.83 -38.74 -14.83
C ALA A 292 32.26 -38.15 -14.98
N ASN A 293 33.13 -38.79 -15.79
CA ASN A 293 34.52 -38.36 -15.99
C ASN A 293 34.83 -37.95 -17.44
N ASN A 294 34.10 -38.46 -18.43
CA ASN A 294 34.34 -38.19 -19.85
C ASN A 294 33.09 -37.58 -20.51
N LEU A 295 33.24 -36.36 -21.04
CA LEU A 295 32.26 -35.65 -21.86
C LEU A 295 32.09 -36.35 -23.22
N ASP A 296 30.88 -36.83 -23.51
CA ASP A 296 30.45 -37.22 -24.86
C ASP A 296 29.17 -36.44 -25.20
N PRO A 297 29.30 -35.30 -25.89
CA PRO A 297 28.20 -34.35 -26.10
C PRO A 297 27.20 -34.81 -27.18
N ARG A 298 27.33 -36.05 -27.70
CA ARG A 298 26.39 -36.63 -28.67
C ARG A 298 25.08 -37.06 -27.97
N PRO A 299 23.89 -36.82 -28.57
CA PRO A 299 22.62 -37.27 -28.01
C PRO A 299 22.62 -38.78 -27.71
N SER A 300 22.20 -39.17 -26.50
CA SER A 300 22.18 -40.57 -26.06
C SER A 300 21.07 -41.37 -26.75
N LYS A 301 19.90 -40.74 -26.94
CA LYS A 301 18.73 -41.29 -27.66
C LYS A 301 17.93 -40.15 -28.27
N ALA A 302 17.49 -40.30 -29.53
CA ALA A 302 16.60 -39.33 -30.20
C ALA A 302 15.22 -39.15 -29.51
N THR A 303 14.86 -40.02 -28.56
CA THR A 303 13.66 -39.84 -27.73
C THR A 303 13.87 -38.83 -26.58
N PHE A 304 15.11 -38.47 -26.26
CA PHE A 304 15.49 -37.66 -25.09
C PHE A 304 15.98 -36.26 -25.50
N GLU A 305 15.16 -35.58 -26.29
CA GLU A 305 15.38 -34.21 -26.79
C GLU A 305 14.07 -33.41 -26.77
N ALA A 306 14.12 -32.10 -26.47
CA ALA A 306 12.95 -31.20 -26.49
C ALA A 306 13.35 -29.70 -26.56
N THR A 307 12.45 -28.84 -27.02
CA THR A 307 12.68 -27.38 -27.13
C THR A 307 12.89 -26.70 -25.79
N THR A 308 12.20 -27.13 -24.73
CA THR A 308 12.36 -26.61 -23.36
C THR A 308 12.94 -27.67 -22.42
N LEU A 309 13.64 -27.22 -21.38
CA LEU A 309 14.17 -28.10 -20.33
C LEU A 309 13.03 -28.85 -19.63
N VAL A 310 11.94 -28.16 -19.30
CA VAL A 310 10.74 -28.80 -18.70
C VAL A 310 10.15 -29.90 -19.60
N ALA A 311 10.04 -29.68 -20.91
CA ALA A 311 9.56 -30.71 -21.83
C ALA A 311 10.52 -31.92 -21.92
N LEU A 312 11.83 -31.70 -21.81
CA LEU A 312 12.81 -32.80 -21.71
C LEU A 312 12.66 -33.58 -20.39
N LEU A 313 12.52 -32.87 -19.26
CA LEU A 313 12.33 -33.48 -17.94
C LEU A 313 11.04 -34.35 -17.90
N GLN A 314 9.96 -33.89 -18.54
CA GLN A 314 8.73 -34.69 -18.71
C GLN A 314 8.90 -35.93 -19.60
N LYS A 315 9.86 -35.94 -20.54
CA LYS A 315 10.17 -37.12 -21.39
C LYS A 315 11.04 -38.14 -20.67
N ILE A 316 11.96 -37.71 -19.79
CA ILE A 316 12.94 -38.60 -19.13
C ILE A 316 12.50 -39.11 -17.75
N SER A 317 11.57 -38.43 -17.07
CA SER A 317 11.06 -38.82 -15.75
C SER A 317 9.52 -38.81 -15.69
N PRO A 318 8.86 -39.99 -15.58
CA PRO A 318 7.42 -40.04 -15.36
C PRO A 318 7.02 -39.48 -13.98
N LYS A 319 7.89 -39.55 -12.96
CA LYS A 319 7.61 -38.87 -11.68
C LYS A 319 7.59 -37.36 -11.84
N PHE A 320 8.55 -36.77 -12.56
CA PHE A 320 8.55 -35.34 -12.89
C PHE A 320 7.26 -34.96 -13.64
N LYS A 321 6.87 -35.73 -14.66
CA LYS A 321 5.65 -35.46 -15.45
C LYS A 321 4.36 -35.51 -14.61
N LYS A 322 4.30 -36.31 -13.54
CA LYS A 322 3.19 -36.26 -12.58
C LYS A 322 3.31 -35.04 -11.66
N ALA A 323 4.43 -34.89 -10.96
CA ALA A 323 4.63 -33.84 -9.97
C ALA A 323 4.49 -32.42 -10.56
N PHE A 324 5.05 -32.18 -11.75
CA PHE A 324 4.93 -30.89 -12.42
C PHE A 324 3.49 -30.57 -12.86
N ARG A 325 2.68 -31.59 -13.19
CA ARG A 325 1.25 -31.38 -13.44
C ARG A 325 0.52 -30.92 -12.17
N GLU A 326 0.82 -31.53 -11.03
CA GLU A 326 0.27 -31.16 -9.72
C GLU A 326 0.65 -29.71 -9.34
N VAL A 327 1.83 -29.24 -9.75
CA VAL A 327 2.24 -27.82 -9.65
C VAL A 327 1.41 -26.90 -10.57
N LEU A 328 1.18 -27.28 -11.83
CA LEU A 328 0.36 -26.47 -12.76
C LEU A 328 -1.12 -26.45 -12.35
N GLU A 329 -1.68 -27.58 -11.93
CA GLU A 329 -3.04 -27.69 -11.38
C GLU A 329 -3.19 -26.82 -10.13
N GLY A 330 -2.16 -26.76 -9.26
CA GLY A 330 -2.12 -25.83 -8.13
C GLY A 330 -2.11 -24.35 -8.54
N ARG A 331 -1.33 -23.96 -9.56
CA ARG A 331 -1.33 -22.59 -10.11
C ARG A 331 -2.65 -22.20 -10.76
N ALA A 332 -3.29 -23.11 -11.47
CA ALA A 332 -4.59 -22.88 -12.14
C ALA A 332 -5.78 -22.85 -11.16
N ALA A 333 -5.65 -23.47 -9.98
CA ALA A 333 -6.65 -23.40 -8.91
C ALA A 333 -6.47 -22.19 -7.97
N ALA A 334 -5.31 -21.53 -8.00
CA ALA A 334 -5.06 -20.29 -7.28
C ALA A 334 -5.81 -19.11 -7.94
N HIS A 335 -6.13 -18.08 -7.16
CA HIS A 335 -6.72 -16.85 -7.70
C HIS A 335 -5.70 -16.14 -8.62
N PRO A 336 -6.07 -15.52 -9.76
CA PRO A 336 -5.09 -14.97 -10.71
C PRO A 336 -4.07 -14.01 -10.08
N PHE A 337 -4.51 -13.17 -9.14
CA PHE A 337 -3.68 -12.21 -8.41
C PHE A 337 -2.73 -12.86 -7.37
N GLU A 338 -2.81 -14.16 -7.12
CA GLU A 338 -1.84 -14.95 -6.32
C GLU A 338 -0.63 -15.40 -7.16
N ASN A 339 -0.76 -15.48 -8.49
CA ASN A 339 0.30 -15.93 -9.40
C ASN A 339 1.24 -14.82 -9.87
N VAL A 340 0.73 -13.61 -10.14
CA VAL A 340 1.51 -12.46 -10.66
C VAL A 340 2.54 -11.99 -9.63
N GLN A 341 3.72 -11.53 -10.02
CA GLN A 341 4.72 -11.02 -9.06
C GLN A 341 4.47 -9.55 -8.69
N SER A 342 4.72 -9.19 -7.43
CA SER A 342 4.79 -7.77 -7.02
C SER A 342 6.19 -7.25 -7.34
N LEU A 343 6.24 -6.11 -8.02
CA LEU A 343 7.49 -5.43 -8.39
C LEU A 343 8.23 -4.82 -7.17
N LEU A 344 7.50 -4.57 -6.08
CA LEU A 344 8.03 -3.98 -4.85
C LEU A 344 7.46 -4.74 -3.63
N PRO A 345 7.97 -5.94 -3.32
CA PRO A 345 7.42 -6.78 -2.26
C PRO A 345 7.71 -6.20 -0.86
N PRO A 346 6.74 -6.21 0.08
CA PRO A 346 6.90 -5.66 1.42
C PRO A 346 7.86 -6.49 2.28
N ASN A 347 8.60 -5.82 3.16
CA ASN A 347 9.50 -6.46 4.10
C ASN A 347 8.73 -7.18 5.22
N SER A 348 8.81 -8.52 5.28
CA SER A 348 8.31 -9.27 6.43
C SER A 348 9.25 -9.15 7.63
N TRP A 349 8.72 -8.67 8.75
CA TRP A 349 9.39 -8.70 10.05
C TRP A 349 9.34 -10.08 10.73
N LEU A 350 8.59 -11.04 10.17
CA LEU A 350 8.46 -12.42 10.66
C LEU A 350 8.99 -13.45 9.65
N GLY A 351 9.68 -14.48 10.16
CA GLY A 351 10.12 -15.66 9.42
C GLY A 351 9.67 -16.96 10.11
N LEU A 352 9.62 -18.05 9.34
CA LEU A 352 9.08 -19.34 9.79
C LEU A 352 9.83 -19.91 11.02
N TYR A 353 9.06 -20.49 11.94
CA TYR A 353 9.58 -21.22 13.09
C TYR A 353 8.86 -22.59 13.26
N PRO A 354 9.58 -23.69 13.55
CA PRO A 354 11.04 -23.81 13.59
C PRO A 354 11.66 -23.52 12.22
N VAL A 355 12.86 -22.94 12.23
CA VAL A 355 13.57 -22.57 11.00
C VAL A 355 13.83 -23.85 10.19
N PRO A 356 13.46 -23.91 8.90
CA PRO A 356 13.67 -25.11 8.08
C PRO A 356 15.15 -25.50 8.00
N ASP A 357 15.45 -26.82 8.08
CA ASP A 357 16.82 -27.33 7.98
C ASP A 357 17.53 -26.78 6.74
N HIS A 358 18.77 -26.28 6.90
CA HIS A 358 19.57 -25.81 5.76
C HIS A 358 20.09 -27.00 4.92
N ARG A 359 19.20 -27.59 4.12
CA ARG A 359 19.47 -28.77 3.29
C ARG A 359 20.45 -28.45 2.18
N ARG A 360 21.29 -29.43 1.83
CA ARG A 360 22.24 -29.33 0.72
C ARG A 360 21.49 -29.11 -0.59
N ASP A 361 21.68 -27.93 -1.15
CA ASP A 361 21.19 -27.55 -2.46
C ASP A 361 22.35 -26.93 -3.23
N ALA A 362 22.69 -27.55 -4.37
CA ALA A 362 23.74 -27.07 -5.25
C ALA A 362 23.24 -26.02 -6.26
N ALA A 363 21.93 -25.99 -6.57
CA ALA A 363 21.36 -24.93 -7.40
C ALA A 363 21.39 -23.57 -6.67
N ARG A 364 21.11 -23.54 -5.35
CA ARG A 364 21.32 -22.34 -4.51
C ARG A 364 22.78 -21.87 -4.52
N ALA A 365 23.75 -22.78 -4.44
CA ALA A 365 25.17 -22.43 -4.46
C ALA A 365 25.61 -21.82 -5.80
N GLU A 366 25.08 -22.34 -6.92
CA GLU A 366 25.33 -21.80 -8.26
C GLU A 366 24.63 -20.47 -8.50
N ASN A 367 23.37 -20.35 -8.07
CA ASN A 367 22.60 -19.10 -8.18
C ASN A 367 23.32 -17.97 -7.43
N ALA A 368 23.85 -18.22 -6.23
CA ALA A 368 24.63 -17.24 -5.48
C ALA A 368 25.87 -16.75 -6.26
N LEU A 369 26.64 -17.67 -6.84
CA LEU A 369 27.80 -17.35 -7.71
C LEU A 369 27.42 -16.61 -8.99
N THR A 370 26.19 -16.78 -9.50
CA THR A 370 25.72 -16.13 -10.72
C THR A 370 25.17 -14.73 -10.45
N LEU A 371 24.42 -14.55 -9.36
CA LEU A 371 23.83 -13.27 -8.97
C LEU A 371 24.88 -12.24 -8.54
N LEU A 372 25.92 -12.66 -7.79
CA LEU A 372 26.96 -11.77 -7.25
C LEU A 372 27.83 -11.06 -8.29
N TYR A 373 27.79 -11.47 -9.56
CA TYR A 373 28.51 -10.83 -10.67
C TYR A 373 27.60 -10.24 -11.74
N GLY A 374 26.28 -10.23 -11.51
CA GLY A 374 25.27 -9.77 -12.45
C GLY A 374 24.92 -10.81 -13.53
N ASN A 375 23.62 -10.90 -13.85
CA ASN A 375 23.14 -11.66 -15.03
C ASN A 375 23.37 -10.88 -16.34
N GLU A 376 23.77 -9.61 -16.27
CA GLU A 376 24.04 -8.75 -17.43
C GLU A 376 25.51 -8.89 -17.86
N PRO A 377 25.80 -8.99 -19.17
CA PRO A 377 27.17 -9.16 -19.65
C PRO A 377 27.98 -7.88 -19.40
N ILE A 378 29.22 -8.07 -18.91
CA ILE A 378 30.21 -7.04 -18.52
C ILE A 378 30.61 -6.05 -19.66
N GLY A 379 30.00 -6.14 -20.84
CA GLY A 379 30.18 -5.22 -21.97
C GLY A 379 28.95 -4.38 -22.35
N MET A 380 27.79 -4.54 -21.70
CA MET A 380 26.61 -3.67 -21.90
C MET A 380 25.94 -3.40 -20.54
N GLN A 381 26.48 -2.44 -19.81
CA GLN A 381 25.84 -1.88 -18.62
C GLN A 381 24.64 -1.02 -19.04
N ARG A 382 23.55 -1.11 -18.30
CA ARG A 382 22.29 -0.40 -18.59
C ARG A 382 22.45 1.11 -18.37
N ASP A 383 21.86 1.96 -19.20
CA ASP A 383 21.88 3.41 -18.97
C ASP A 383 20.56 3.87 -18.34
N TRP A 384 20.53 3.84 -17.01
CA TRP A 384 19.36 4.21 -16.22
C TRP A 384 18.91 5.65 -16.43
N ASN A 385 19.84 6.56 -16.77
CA ASN A 385 19.47 7.94 -17.02
C ASN A 385 18.85 8.07 -18.41
N GLU A 386 19.48 7.52 -19.44
CA GLU A 386 18.95 7.59 -20.80
C GLU A 386 17.59 6.88 -20.91
N GLU A 387 17.40 5.73 -20.27
CA GLU A 387 16.09 5.08 -20.21
C GLU A 387 15.04 5.94 -19.47
N LEU A 388 15.40 6.55 -18.33
CA LEU A 388 14.47 7.39 -17.57
C LEU A 388 14.04 8.63 -18.36
N GLN A 389 14.99 9.33 -18.99
CA GLN A 389 14.66 10.54 -19.76
C GLN A 389 13.97 10.19 -21.08
N SER A 390 14.37 9.11 -21.76
CA SER A 390 13.63 8.58 -22.93
C SER A 390 12.16 8.32 -22.60
N CYS A 391 11.87 7.75 -21.43
CA CYS A 391 10.48 7.55 -20.99
C CYS A 391 9.74 8.87 -20.75
N ARG A 392 10.38 9.92 -20.21
CA ARG A 392 9.73 11.24 -20.05
C ARG A 392 9.51 11.96 -21.39
N GLU A 393 10.39 11.73 -22.35
CA GLU A 393 10.37 12.33 -23.70
C GLU A 393 9.39 11.65 -24.66
N PHE A 394 8.62 10.64 -24.21
CA PHE A 394 7.49 10.15 -24.98
C PHE A 394 6.44 11.25 -25.18
N PRO A 395 5.66 11.18 -26.28
CA PRO A 395 4.42 11.93 -26.40
C PRO A 395 3.52 11.75 -25.17
N HIS A 396 2.71 12.76 -24.89
CA HIS A 396 1.83 12.85 -23.72
C HIS A 396 0.63 13.77 -23.98
N THR A 397 0.27 13.93 -25.25
CA THR A 397 -0.79 14.83 -25.72
C THR A 397 -2.17 14.16 -25.69
N SER A 398 -2.22 12.85 -25.89
CA SER A 398 -3.42 12.03 -25.69
C SER A 398 -3.38 11.25 -24.37
N PRO A 399 -4.53 10.86 -23.79
CA PRO A 399 -4.58 9.98 -22.62
C PRO A 399 -3.81 8.66 -22.82
N GLN A 400 -3.90 8.07 -24.02
CA GLN A 400 -3.23 6.81 -24.35
C GLN A 400 -1.70 6.96 -24.35
N GLU A 401 -1.19 8.08 -24.89
CA GLU A 401 0.22 8.45 -24.81
C GLU A 401 0.69 8.62 -23.34
N ARG A 402 -0.09 9.33 -22.50
CA ARG A 402 0.21 9.48 -21.06
C ARG A 402 0.28 8.13 -20.34
N ILE A 403 -0.67 7.22 -20.62
CA ILE A 403 -0.70 5.88 -20.03
C ILE A 403 0.55 5.09 -20.43
N LEU A 404 0.95 5.11 -21.71
CA LEU A 404 2.16 4.44 -22.19
C LEU A 404 3.44 5.02 -21.56
N ARG A 405 3.51 6.35 -21.43
CA ARG A 405 4.60 7.08 -20.77
C ARG A 405 4.74 6.71 -19.30
N ASP A 406 3.68 6.88 -18.52
CA ASP A 406 3.67 6.65 -17.07
C ASP A 406 4.01 5.18 -16.76
N ARG A 407 3.53 4.25 -17.60
CA ARG A 407 3.85 2.82 -17.56
C ARG A 407 5.33 2.52 -17.75
N ALA A 408 5.93 3.09 -18.80
CA ALA A 408 7.35 2.92 -19.08
C ALA A 408 8.20 3.49 -17.93
N LEU A 409 7.82 4.68 -17.43
CA LEU A 409 8.45 5.36 -16.30
C LEU A 409 8.36 4.54 -14.99
N TYR A 410 7.21 3.96 -14.68
CA TYR A 410 7.01 3.09 -13.50
C TYR A 410 7.86 1.82 -13.58
N LYS A 411 7.93 1.18 -14.75
CA LYS A 411 8.75 -0.02 -15.00
C LYS A 411 10.25 0.27 -14.84
N VAL A 412 10.77 1.30 -15.52
CA VAL A 412 12.19 1.69 -15.42
C VAL A 412 12.56 2.10 -13.98
N THR A 413 11.66 2.78 -13.26
CA THR A 413 11.88 3.13 -11.86
C THR A 413 11.92 1.89 -10.95
N SER A 414 11.06 0.90 -11.18
CA SER A 414 11.05 -0.36 -10.41
C SER A 414 12.35 -1.15 -10.63
N ASP A 415 12.75 -1.34 -11.89
CA ASP A 415 14.02 -1.98 -12.27
C ASP A 415 15.23 -1.28 -11.63
N PHE A 416 15.24 0.06 -11.63
CA PHE A 416 16.30 0.87 -11.01
C PHE A 416 16.37 0.67 -9.50
N VAL A 417 15.23 0.58 -8.82
CA VAL A 417 15.16 0.35 -7.36
C VAL A 417 15.75 -1.03 -7.01
N ASP A 418 15.41 -2.09 -7.74
CA ASP A 418 15.99 -3.42 -7.54
C ASP A 418 17.51 -3.43 -7.79
N ALA A 419 17.98 -2.77 -8.84
CA ALA A 419 19.42 -2.62 -9.09
C ALA A 419 20.13 -1.82 -7.98
N ALA A 420 19.49 -0.76 -7.47
CA ALA A 420 20.00 0.06 -6.38
C ALA A 420 20.05 -0.69 -5.04
N ILE A 421 19.08 -1.56 -4.75
CA ILE A 421 19.08 -2.43 -3.56
C ILE A 421 20.28 -3.38 -3.59
N ASN A 422 20.47 -4.08 -4.70
CA ASN A 422 21.58 -5.04 -4.86
C ASN A 422 22.94 -4.33 -4.80
N GLY A 423 23.08 -3.16 -5.43
CA GLY A 423 24.29 -2.35 -5.35
C GLY A 423 24.59 -1.84 -3.94
N ALA A 424 23.59 -1.33 -3.21
CA ALA A 424 23.76 -0.86 -1.83
C ALA A 424 24.20 -1.98 -0.87
N ILE A 425 23.63 -3.19 -1.01
CA ILE A 425 24.06 -4.37 -0.24
C ILE A 425 25.51 -4.74 -0.61
N GLY A 426 25.86 -4.71 -1.89
CA GLY A 426 27.22 -5.01 -2.37
C GLY A 426 28.28 -4.01 -1.91
N VAL A 427 27.91 -2.73 -1.74
CA VAL A 427 28.76 -1.68 -1.16
C VAL A 427 28.97 -1.93 0.33
N ILE A 428 27.89 -2.15 1.10
CA ILE A 428 27.96 -2.40 2.55
C ILE A 428 28.70 -3.71 2.88
N SER A 429 28.59 -4.74 2.03
CA SER A 429 29.32 -6.00 2.18
C SER A 429 30.78 -5.94 1.70
N GLY A 430 31.27 -4.77 1.24
CA GLY A 430 32.63 -4.61 0.73
C GLY A 430 32.92 -5.35 -0.59
N CYS A 431 31.89 -5.82 -1.30
CA CYS A 431 32.02 -6.50 -2.60
C CYS A 431 32.29 -5.52 -3.75
N ILE A 432 31.84 -4.27 -3.60
CA ILE A 432 32.06 -3.19 -4.57
C ILE A 432 33.13 -2.24 -4.01
N PRO A 433 34.30 -2.06 -4.66
CA PRO A 433 35.32 -1.12 -4.20
C PRO A 433 34.93 0.34 -4.53
N PRO A 434 35.37 1.33 -3.73
CA PRO A 434 35.17 2.74 -4.05
C PRO A 434 36.07 3.20 -5.19
N ILE A 435 35.64 4.24 -5.91
CA ILE A 435 36.38 4.87 -7.01
C ILE A 435 37.53 5.74 -6.47
N ASN A 436 37.33 6.35 -5.30
CA ASN A 436 38.27 7.23 -4.61
C ASN A 436 38.82 6.61 -3.30
N PRO A 437 39.52 5.45 -3.33
CA PRO A 437 40.05 4.76 -2.15
C PRO A 437 41.21 5.49 -1.43
N THR A 438 41.51 6.72 -1.85
CA THR A 438 42.49 7.62 -1.25
C THR A 438 41.87 8.59 -0.25
N ASP A 439 40.57 8.80 -0.36
CA ASP A 439 39.83 9.79 0.42
C ASP A 439 39.39 9.15 1.74
N PRO A 440 39.00 9.92 2.77
CA PRO A 440 38.41 9.35 3.98
C PRO A 440 37.18 8.51 3.65
N GLU A 441 36.93 7.43 4.39
CA GLU A 441 35.83 6.50 4.10
C GLU A 441 34.45 7.18 4.06
N CYS A 442 34.30 8.32 4.73
CA CYS A 442 33.08 9.12 4.70
C CYS A 442 32.82 9.90 3.40
N PHE A 443 33.79 9.98 2.49
CA PHE A 443 33.67 10.56 1.15
C PHE A 443 33.78 9.50 0.04
N HIS A 444 33.82 8.22 0.38
CA HIS A 444 33.86 7.14 -0.61
C HIS A 444 32.61 7.15 -1.50
N MET A 445 32.85 7.23 -2.82
CA MET A 445 31.86 7.04 -3.86
C MET A 445 32.11 5.72 -4.58
N TYR A 446 31.04 5.02 -4.93
CA TYR A 446 31.05 3.72 -5.59
C TYR A 446 30.20 3.80 -6.86
N VAL A 447 30.55 3.04 -7.91
CA VAL A 447 29.64 2.81 -9.05
C VAL A 447 29.47 1.32 -9.26
N HIS A 448 28.22 0.89 -9.42
CA HIS A 448 27.87 -0.46 -9.83
C HIS A 448 26.63 -0.40 -10.73
N ASN A 449 26.63 -1.17 -11.81
CA ASN A 449 25.64 -1.15 -12.89
C ASN A 449 25.13 0.27 -13.27
N ASN A 450 26.04 1.22 -13.53
CA ASN A 450 25.74 2.62 -13.85
C ASN A 450 24.85 3.39 -12.85
N ILE A 451 24.87 2.97 -11.59
CA ILE A 451 24.31 3.70 -10.45
C ILE A 451 25.48 4.18 -9.58
N PHE A 452 25.50 5.46 -9.23
CA PHE A 452 26.36 6.02 -8.19
C PHE A 452 25.78 5.68 -6.82
N PHE A 453 26.64 5.22 -5.92
CA PHE A 453 26.32 5.02 -4.51
C PHE A 453 27.24 5.87 -3.63
N SER A 454 26.66 6.50 -2.62
CA SER A 454 27.39 7.19 -1.55
C SER A 454 26.73 6.87 -0.21
N PHE A 455 27.49 6.89 0.88
CA PHE A 455 26.91 6.81 2.21
C PHE A 455 26.37 8.18 2.62
N ALA A 456 25.11 8.25 3.05
CA ALA A 456 24.70 9.33 3.94
C ALA A 456 25.20 8.96 5.34
N ILE A 457 25.97 9.84 5.98
CA ILE A 457 26.69 9.54 7.22
C ILE A 457 26.26 10.51 8.31
N ASP A 458 25.77 9.95 9.42
CA ASP A 458 25.76 10.58 10.72
C ASP A 458 27.21 10.58 11.23
N ALA A 459 27.81 11.76 11.46
CA ALA A 459 29.25 11.89 11.74
C ALA A 459 29.63 11.78 13.23
N ASP A 460 28.69 11.37 14.09
CA ASP A 460 28.72 11.28 15.58
C ASP A 460 29.96 10.62 16.23
N LEU A 461 30.83 9.94 15.48
CA LEU A 461 31.74 8.89 15.96
C LEU A 461 32.85 9.36 16.93
N GLU A 462 33.01 10.68 17.14
CA GLU A 462 33.95 11.24 18.11
C GLU A 462 33.29 11.87 19.36
N LYS A 463 31.97 12.15 19.36
CA LYS A 463 31.36 13.07 20.36
C LYS A 463 30.33 12.45 21.31
N LEU A 464 29.98 11.17 21.15
CA LEU A 464 29.59 10.36 22.31
C LEU A 464 30.80 10.27 23.27
N PRO A 465 30.70 10.72 24.53
CA PRO A 465 31.84 10.77 25.42
C PRO A 465 32.32 9.35 25.75
N LYS A 466 33.53 9.00 25.29
CA LYS A 466 34.26 7.76 25.61
C LYS A 466 34.77 7.73 27.07
N LYS A 467 33.88 8.14 27.99
CA LYS A 467 34.07 8.37 29.43
C LYS A 467 33.20 7.42 30.28
N ARG A 468 32.89 6.23 29.73
CA ARG A 468 32.35 5.05 30.43
C ARG A 468 33.38 3.91 30.48
N VAL A 469 34.63 4.25 30.76
CA VAL A 469 35.64 3.33 31.31
C VAL A 469 35.99 3.84 32.72
N ASP A 470 36.19 2.94 33.67
CA ASP A 470 36.59 3.21 35.07
C ASP A 470 35.65 4.07 35.94
N ALA A 471 34.35 3.74 35.94
CA ALA A 471 33.36 4.25 36.90
C ALA A 471 32.88 3.19 37.92
N ASN A 472 33.68 2.16 38.25
CA ASN A 472 33.25 1.12 39.20
C ASN A 472 34.41 0.42 39.97
N SER A 473 35.14 1.17 40.81
CA SER A 473 36.33 0.68 41.53
C SER A 473 36.56 1.26 42.94
N LYS A 474 35.50 1.61 43.69
CA LYS A 474 35.62 2.11 45.09
C LYS A 474 34.61 1.49 46.09
N SER A 475 35.00 0.38 46.72
CA SER A 475 34.68 -0.04 48.12
C SER A 475 35.15 -1.49 48.34
N TRP A 476 35.70 -1.90 49.49
CA TRP A 476 36.11 -1.19 50.71
C TRP A 476 37.55 -1.57 51.10
N SER A 477 38.24 -0.68 51.82
CA SER A 477 38.96 -1.05 53.04
C SER A 477 39.10 0.17 53.96
N SER A 478 39.30 -0.05 55.26
CA SER A 478 39.43 1.00 56.28
C SER A 478 40.75 0.85 57.02
N SER A 479 41.57 1.90 57.07
CA SER A 479 42.44 2.23 58.22
C SER A 479 43.15 3.59 58.07
N THR A 480 42.88 4.46 59.04
CA THR A 480 43.79 5.34 59.80
C THR A 480 45.13 5.88 59.24
N LEU A 481 45.31 7.18 59.54
CA LEU A 481 46.53 7.91 59.94
C LEU A 481 47.40 8.67 58.92
N GLN A 482 47.85 9.82 59.42
CA GLN A 482 48.48 10.97 58.78
C GLN A 482 50.00 10.81 58.56
N SER A 483 50.55 11.75 57.76
CA SER A 483 51.78 12.54 57.99
C SER A 483 53.07 12.30 57.17
N SER A 484 53.59 13.43 56.67
CA SER A 484 55.00 13.85 56.47
C SER A 484 55.97 13.11 55.52
N SER A 485 56.25 13.79 54.39
CA SER A 485 57.58 14.16 53.82
C SER A 485 58.76 13.17 53.77
N ASP A 486 59.32 12.95 52.56
CA ASP A 486 60.58 13.62 52.12
C ASP A 486 60.94 13.40 50.62
N LYS A 487 61.64 14.38 50.02
CA LYS A 487 62.81 14.37 49.06
C LYS A 487 63.01 13.18 48.09
N ASP A 488 63.49 13.28 46.83
CA ASP A 488 64.00 14.34 45.91
C ASP A 488 64.24 13.70 44.47
N SER A 489 64.70 14.30 43.35
CA SER A 489 65.06 15.69 42.94
C SER A 489 64.94 15.96 41.41
N ILE A 490 64.87 17.26 41.09
CA ILE A 490 65.49 18.11 40.00
C ILE A 490 66.76 17.53 39.29
N PRO A 491 67.19 17.91 38.03
CA PRO A 491 66.98 19.15 37.19
C PRO A 491 66.41 18.92 35.75
N LEU A 492 65.90 19.86 34.92
CA LEU A 492 66.03 21.32 34.57
C LEU A 492 66.81 21.63 33.26
N HIS A 493 66.11 22.21 32.26
CA HIS A 493 66.51 23.30 31.32
C HIS A 493 65.37 23.50 30.27
N GLY A 494 64.98 24.71 29.83
CA GLY A 494 65.29 26.07 30.31
C GLY A 494 64.61 27.17 29.46
N GLU A 495 64.51 28.40 30.01
CA GLU A 495 64.15 29.69 29.34
C GLU A 495 62.69 29.82 28.82
N SER A 496 62.00 30.97 28.74
CA SER A 496 62.11 32.37 29.24
C SER A 496 60.70 33.04 29.06
N GLN A 497 60.25 34.12 29.72
CA GLN A 497 60.77 35.02 30.77
C GLN A 497 59.61 35.60 31.64
N VAL A 498 59.65 36.83 32.18
CA VAL A 498 58.74 37.32 33.27
C VAL A 498 58.37 38.85 33.17
N PRO A 499 57.66 39.56 34.11
CA PRO A 499 56.39 40.25 33.77
C PRO A 499 56.26 41.74 34.24
N ASN A 500 55.01 42.25 34.29
CA ASN A 500 54.39 43.31 35.14
C ASN A 500 53.41 44.17 34.31
N GLY A 501 52.35 44.80 34.84
CA GLY A 501 51.79 44.84 36.20
C GLY A 501 50.91 46.11 36.39
N GLY A 502 49.77 46.04 37.10
CA GLY A 502 48.85 47.18 37.30
C GLY A 502 47.63 46.82 38.17
N LYS A 503 46.97 47.81 38.79
CA LYS A 503 45.98 47.60 39.85
C LYS A 503 45.03 48.81 40.09
N ASP A 504 43.88 48.51 40.70
CA ASP A 504 42.99 49.39 41.52
C ASP A 504 42.01 50.41 40.87
N ASP A 505 40.71 50.13 41.12
CA ASP A 505 39.62 51.00 41.65
C ASP A 505 38.81 52.07 40.86
N SER A 506 37.55 51.68 40.56
CA SER A 506 36.27 52.26 41.08
C SER A 506 35.40 53.28 40.30
N SER A 507 34.09 52.94 40.16
CA SER A 507 32.86 53.78 40.04
C SER A 507 32.70 54.82 38.89
N SER A 508 31.50 55.10 38.33
CA SER A 508 30.14 54.49 38.41
C SER A 508 29.19 55.08 37.33
N SER A 509 27.95 54.58 37.26
CA SER A 509 26.74 55.05 36.51
C SER A 509 26.56 54.62 35.04
N GLU A 510 25.63 53.69 34.86
CA GLU A 510 24.55 53.63 33.84
C GLU A 510 24.68 54.53 32.60
N ASP A 511 24.81 53.93 31.41
CA ASP A 511 23.62 53.79 30.55
C ASP A 511 23.77 52.73 29.41
N LEU A 512 22.62 52.38 28.83
CA LEU A 512 22.34 51.51 27.69
C LEU A 512 23.47 51.23 26.66
N ASN A 513 23.90 49.97 26.56
CA ASN A 513 23.94 49.29 25.26
C ASN A 513 23.97 47.76 25.39
N GLY A 514 23.26 47.06 24.48
CA GLY A 514 23.33 45.60 24.39
C GLY A 514 24.61 45.18 23.66
N THR A 515 25.37 44.26 24.23
CA THR A 515 26.48 43.57 23.56
C THR A 515 26.30 42.08 23.81
N GLU A 516 26.47 41.29 22.75
CA GLU A 516 26.23 39.86 22.77
C GLU A 516 27.12 39.17 23.82
N ILE A 517 26.51 38.35 24.69
CA ILE A 517 27.27 37.36 25.44
C ILE A 517 27.64 36.26 24.44
N THR A 518 28.79 36.41 23.80
CA THR A 518 29.47 35.34 23.08
C THR A 518 29.86 34.26 24.10
N GLN A 519 28.91 33.36 24.38
CA GLN A 519 29.26 32.10 25.00
C GLN A 519 30.20 31.37 24.05
N ASP A 520 31.37 30.96 24.55
CA ASP A 520 32.25 30.01 23.86
C ASP A 520 31.55 28.65 23.78
N VAL A 521 30.60 28.53 22.84
CA VAL A 521 30.02 27.25 22.43
C VAL A 521 31.18 26.44 21.87
N SER A 522 31.55 25.35 22.56
CA SER A 522 32.69 24.56 22.13
C SER A 522 32.46 24.00 20.72
N PRO A 523 33.52 23.81 19.91
CA PRO A 523 33.43 23.13 18.62
C PRO A 523 33.03 21.64 18.75
N GLU A 524 32.77 21.16 19.97
CA GLU A 524 32.10 19.89 20.24
C GLU A 524 30.57 20.03 20.18
N ALA A 525 29.99 21.04 20.84
CA ALA A 525 28.54 21.28 20.84
C ALA A 525 27.98 21.62 19.44
N GLN A 526 28.72 22.37 18.62
CA GLN A 526 28.32 22.69 17.24
C GLN A 526 28.37 21.49 16.27
N LEU A 527 28.87 20.30 16.66
CA LEU A 527 28.88 19.13 15.78
C LEU A 527 27.69 18.18 15.96
N ALA A 528 27.19 18.00 17.19
CA ALA A 528 25.99 17.20 17.49
C ALA A 528 24.75 17.64 16.69
N GLU A 529 24.76 18.90 16.26
CA GLU A 529 23.74 19.54 15.42
C GLU A 529 23.88 19.25 13.91
N ASN A 530 25.07 18.85 13.44
CA ASN A 530 25.38 18.58 12.02
C ASN A 530 25.11 17.14 11.59
N GLU A 531 24.79 16.22 12.50
CA GLU A 531 24.95 14.79 12.24
C GLU A 531 23.63 14.13 11.81
N GLN A 532 22.51 14.47 12.48
CA GLN A 532 21.17 14.22 11.93
C GLN A 532 20.89 14.98 10.63
N ALA A 533 21.72 15.99 10.33
CA ALA A 533 21.61 16.85 9.16
C ALA A 533 21.80 16.07 7.85
N THR A 534 22.77 15.14 7.77
CA THR A 534 23.00 14.31 6.59
C THR A 534 21.84 13.32 6.34
N TYR A 535 21.31 12.72 7.41
CA TYR A 535 20.15 11.85 7.30
C TYR A 535 18.87 12.63 6.93
N ALA A 536 18.70 13.87 7.39
CA ALA A 536 17.60 14.72 6.97
C ALA A 536 17.77 15.17 5.50
N SER A 537 18.97 15.65 5.14
CA SER A 537 19.41 16.05 3.80
C SER A 537 18.99 15.03 2.73
N ALA A 538 19.46 13.78 2.82
CA ALA A 538 19.12 12.75 1.83
C ALA A 538 17.60 12.52 1.68
N ASN A 539 16.84 12.53 2.79
CA ASN A 539 15.38 12.39 2.71
C ASN A 539 14.68 13.63 2.12
N ASN A 540 15.27 14.82 2.24
CA ASN A 540 14.73 16.03 1.66
C ASN A 540 15.09 16.15 0.17
N ASP A 541 16.30 15.74 -0.23
CA ASP A 541 16.72 15.65 -1.64
C ASP A 541 15.84 14.67 -2.44
N LEU A 542 15.53 13.49 -1.88
CA LEU A 542 14.59 12.55 -2.51
C LEU A 542 13.16 13.12 -2.61
N LYS A 543 12.66 13.82 -1.58
CA LYS A 543 11.36 14.51 -1.66
C LYS A 543 11.38 15.62 -2.71
N GLY A 544 12.47 16.38 -2.81
CA GLY A 544 12.60 17.46 -3.77
C GLY A 544 12.70 16.95 -5.20
N THR A 545 13.49 15.89 -5.41
CA THR A 545 13.55 15.12 -6.65
C THR A 545 12.16 14.64 -7.07
N LYS A 546 11.35 14.11 -6.13
CA LYS A 546 9.96 13.75 -6.37
C LYS A 546 9.07 14.97 -6.67
N ALA A 547 9.18 16.06 -5.93
CA ALA A 547 8.35 17.25 -6.13
C ALA A 547 8.58 17.90 -7.51
N TYR A 548 9.84 18.00 -7.95
CA TYR A 548 10.18 18.46 -9.30
C TYR A 548 9.83 17.43 -10.41
N GLN A 549 9.71 16.13 -10.08
CA GLN A 549 9.14 15.13 -11.00
C GLN A 549 7.61 15.29 -11.13
N GLU A 550 6.91 15.55 -10.01
CA GLU A 550 5.46 15.78 -10.01
C GLU A 550 5.05 17.14 -10.62
N ALA A 551 6.00 18.07 -10.78
CA ALA A 551 5.81 19.33 -11.51
C ALA A 551 6.01 19.21 -13.03
N ASP A 552 6.62 18.12 -13.51
CA ASP A 552 6.70 17.67 -14.93
C ASP A 552 7.06 18.75 -15.98
N VAL A 553 7.97 19.67 -15.66
CA VAL A 553 8.30 20.83 -16.51
C VAL A 553 9.13 20.44 -17.75
N PRO A 554 8.70 20.80 -18.98
CA PRO A 554 9.41 20.45 -20.21
C PRO A 554 10.87 20.88 -20.25
N GLY A 555 11.75 19.94 -20.58
CA GLY A 555 13.18 20.19 -20.73
C GLY A 555 13.95 20.42 -19.41
N LEU A 556 13.33 20.17 -18.25
CA LEU A 556 13.97 20.17 -16.93
C LEU A 556 14.00 18.74 -16.37
N TYR A 557 15.20 18.19 -16.16
CA TYR A 557 15.40 16.76 -15.91
C TYR A 557 15.97 16.50 -14.51
N ASN A 558 15.58 15.38 -13.92
CA ASN A 558 16.08 14.90 -12.63
C ASN A 558 16.62 13.47 -12.80
N LEU A 559 17.68 13.12 -12.07
CA LEU A 559 18.20 11.76 -12.02
C LEU A 559 17.21 10.78 -11.36
N ALA A 560 17.36 9.48 -11.61
CA ALA A 560 16.70 8.45 -10.79
C ALA A 560 17.35 8.43 -9.41
N MET A 561 16.57 8.28 -8.34
CA MET A 561 17.08 8.32 -6.96
C MET A 561 16.35 7.34 -6.03
N ALA A 562 17.14 6.61 -5.24
CA ALA A 562 16.67 5.75 -4.16
C ALA A 562 17.55 5.92 -2.90
N ILE A 563 16.98 5.63 -1.74
CA ILE A 563 17.64 5.61 -0.44
C ILE A 563 17.46 4.21 0.15
N ILE A 564 18.56 3.55 0.50
CA ILE A 564 18.57 2.21 1.06
C ILE A 564 19.19 2.28 2.46
N ASP A 565 18.36 2.06 3.49
CA ASP A 565 18.84 1.83 4.85
C ASP A 565 19.13 0.32 5.02
N TYR A 566 20.39 -0.07 5.25
CA TYR A 566 20.77 -1.48 5.45
C TYR A 566 21.92 -1.61 6.46
N ARG A 567 21.84 -2.61 7.35
CA ARG A 567 22.84 -2.90 8.41
C ARG A 567 23.29 -1.63 9.18
N GLY A 568 22.36 -0.74 9.50
CA GLY A 568 22.62 0.54 10.17
C GLY A 568 22.95 1.71 9.25
N HIS A 569 23.75 1.48 8.20
CA HIS A 569 24.10 2.46 7.18
C HIS A 569 22.89 2.96 6.38
N ARG A 570 22.99 4.17 5.85
CA ARG A 570 22.19 4.65 4.72
C ARG A 570 23.07 4.81 3.49
N VAL A 571 22.64 4.23 2.39
CA VAL A 571 23.20 4.47 1.05
C VAL A 571 22.22 5.32 0.26
N VAL A 572 22.71 6.37 -0.38
CA VAL A 572 22.02 7.11 -1.44
C VAL A 572 22.47 6.53 -2.77
N ALA A 573 21.51 6.16 -3.61
CA ALA A 573 21.71 5.60 -4.94
C ALA A 573 21.12 6.54 -5.99
N GLN A 574 21.91 6.95 -6.99
CA GLN A 574 21.50 7.87 -8.06
C GLN A 574 21.97 7.37 -9.43
N SER A 575 21.19 7.60 -10.50
CA SER A 575 21.66 7.33 -11.86
C SER A 575 22.84 8.24 -12.23
N VAL A 576 23.78 7.77 -13.05
CA VAL A 576 24.93 8.57 -13.49
C VAL A 576 24.49 9.77 -14.34
N LEU A 577 24.98 10.98 -14.01
CA LEU A 577 24.81 12.17 -14.84
C LEU A 577 25.62 12.01 -16.16
N PRO A 578 25.01 12.18 -17.35
CA PRO A 578 25.71 11.99 -18.62
C PRO A 578 26.99 12.83 -18.74
N GLY A 579 28.06 12.22 -19.23
CA GLY A 579 29.37 12.86 -19.43
C GLY A 579 30.23 13.04 -18.16
N ILE A 580 29.70 12.92 -16.94
CA ILE A 580 30.47 13.22 -15.71
C ILE A 580 31.72 12.33 -15.55
N LEU A 581 31.61 11.05 -15.93
CA LEU A 581 32.71 10.08 -15.89
C LEU A 581 33.77 10.30 -16.99
N GLN A 582 33.55 11.22 -17.92
CA GLN A 582 34.46 11.51 -19.03
C GLN A 582 35.40 12.69 -18.72
N GLY A 583 35.13 13.45 -17.64
CA GLY A 583 36.03 14.48 -17.09
C GLY A 583 35.85 15.91 -17.65
N ASP A 584 35.18 16.07 -18.79
CA ASP A 584 35.14 17.34 -19.56
C ASP A 584 34.20 18.44 -18.99
N LYS A 585 33.63 18.29 -17.79
CA LYS A 585 32.46 19.09 -17.34
C LYS A 585 32.59 19.81 -15.97
N SER A 586 33.78 20.22 -15.53
CA SER A 586 33.91 21.06 -14.32
C SER A 586 33.20 22.42 -14.43
N ASP A 587 33.17 23.00 -15.63
CA ASP A 587 32.55 24.32 -15.90
C ASP A 587 31.07 24.22 -16.31
N SER A 588 30.41 23.07 -16.08
CA SER A 588 29.04 22.80 -16.53
C SER A 588 27.92 23.28 -15.59
N LEU A 589 28.26 23.83 -14.42
CA LEU A 589 27.30 24.44 -13.50
C LEU A 589 26.81 25.78 -14.07
N LEU A 590 25.59 25.80 -14.59
CA LEU A 590 24.95 26.99 -15.16
C LEU A 590 24.05 27.73 -14.17
N TYR A 591 23.63 27.08 -13.07
CA TYR A 591 22.66 27.65 -12.15
C TYR A 591 22.88 27.19 -10.70
N GLY A 592 22.77 28.12 -9.74
CA GLY A 592 22.93 27.83 -8.31
C GLY A 592 24.39 27.75 -7.86
N SER A 593 24.72 26.92 -6.85
CA SER A 593 26.05 26.94 -6.21
C SER A 593 26.55 25.57 -5.76
N VAL A 594 27.85 25.31 -5.95
CA VAL A 594 28.59 24.20 -5.32
C VAL A 594 29.20 24.58 -3.97
N ASP A 595 29.49 25.86 -3.74
CA ASP A 595 30.33 26.34 -2.62
C ASP A 595 29.51 26.96 -1.47
N ASN A 596 28.26 26.52 -1.27
CA ASN A 596 27.29 27.13 -0.35
C ASN A 596 27.19 28.66 -0.55
N GLY A 597 26.92 29.10 -1.77
CA GLY A 597 26.66 30.50 -2.11
C GLY A 597 27.91 31.39 -2.26
N LYS A 598 29.12 30.91 -1.97
CA LYS A 598 30.35 31.70 -2.16
C LYS A 598 30.55 32.14 -3.62
N LYS A 599 30.27 31.23 -4.56
CA LYS A 599 30.18 31.49 -6.00
C LYS A 599 28.83 30.99 -6.48
N ILE A 600 28.07 31.84 -7.16
CA ILE A 600 26.78 31.49 -7.76
C ILE A 600 26.94 31.54 -9.28
N CYS A 601 26.43 30.52 -9.97
CA CYS A 601 26.27 30.53 -11.42
C CYS A 601 24.82 30.87 -11.77
N TRP A 602 24.62 31.51 -12.92
CA TRP A 602 23.29 31.85 -13.44
C TRP A 602 23.30 31.88 -14.97
N ASN A 603 22.22 31.42 -15.58
CA ASN A 603 21.96 31.42 -17.02
C ASN A 603 20.46 31.59 -17.25
N GLU A 604 20.08 32.39 -18.24
CA GLU A 604 18.71 32.81 -18.52
C GLU A 604 17.82 31.65 -19.01
N ASP A 605 18.30 30.85 -19.97
CA ASP A 605 17.59 29.70 -20.53
C ASP A 605 17.33 28.59 -19.49
N PHE A 606 18.26 28.42 -18.54
CA PHE A 606 18.12 27.51 -17.42
C PHE A 606 17.15 28.08 -16.38
N HIS A 607 17.33 29.36 -16.02
CA HIS A 607 16.50 30.04 -15.04
C HIS A 607 15.02 30.06 -15.45
N SER A 608 14.69 30.28 -16.73
CA SER A 608 13.29 30.27 -17.21
C SER A 608 12.57 28.95 -16.87
N LYS A 609 13.22 27.79 -17.09
CA LYS A 609 12.65 26.47 -16.77
C LYS A 609 12.48 26.27 -15.27
N VAL A 610 13.45 26.74 -14.48
CA VAL A 610 13.37 26.66 -13.02
C VAL A 610 12.28 27.59 -12.46
N SER A 611 12.07 28.75 -13.06
CA SER A 611 10.99 29.69 -12.70
C SER A 611 9.59 29.21 -13.11
N GLU A 612 9.49 28.34 -14.11
CA GLU A 612 8.25 27.61 -14.42
C GLU A 612 7.95 26.57 -13.33
N ALA A 613 8.92 25.71 -13.00
CA ALA A 613 8.79 24.74 -11.92
C ALA A 613 8.54 25.40 -10.54
N ALA A 614 9.12 26.57 -10.31
CA ALA A 614 8.93 27.34 -9.08
C ALA A 614 7.47 27.73 -8.84
N LYS A 615 6.69 28.06 -9.88
CA LYS A 615 5.26 28.37 -9.76
C LYS A 615 4.47 27.16 -9.26
N CYS A 616 4.67 26.00 -9.90
CA CYS A 616 4.07 24.72 -9.51
C CYS A 616 4.42 24.30 -8.07
N LEU A 617 5.50 24.84 -7.50
CA LEU A 617 6.04 24.51 -6.18
C LEU A 617 5.87 25.65 -5.15
N HIS A 618 5.13 26.71 -5.48
CA HIS A 618 4.94 27.91 -4.64
C HIS A 618 6.26 28.58 -4.20
N LEU A 619 7.29 28.58 -5.05
CA LEU A 619 8.59 29.20 -4.78
C LEU A 619 8.69 30.61 -5.36
N LYS A 620 9.11 31.58 -4.54
CA LYS A 620 9.29 32.98 -4.94
C LYS A 620 10.62 33.13 -5.67
N GLU A 621 10.58 33.84 -6.80
CA GLU A 621 11.78 34.38 -7.44
C GLU A 621 12.37 35.53 -6.60
N HIS A 622 13.62 35.39 -6.17
CA HIS A 622 14.24 36.24 -5.16
C HIS A 622 15.71 36.56 -5.49
N LEU A 623 16.27 37.59 -4.86
CA LEU A 623 17.64 38.03 -5.10
C LEU A 623 18.61 37.52 -4.02
N VAL A 624 19.83 37.14 -4.42
CA VAL A 624 20.88 36.63 -3.53
C VAL A 624 22.23 37.24 -3.91
N LEU A 625 23.06 37.53 -2.91
CA LEU A 625 24.45 37.95 -3.07
C LEU A 625 25.39 36.75 -2.97
N ASP A 626 26.37 36.67 -3.88
CA ASP A 626 27.48 35.73 -3.74
C ASP A 626 28.49 36.18 -2.66
N GLY A 627 29.56 35.40 -2.47
CA GLY A 627 30.65 35.74 -1.55
C GLY A 627 31.42 37.03 -1.91
N SER A 628 31.28 37.51 -3.14
CA SER A 628 31.90 38.72 -3.69
C SER A 628 31.01 39.97 -3.56
N GLY A 629 29.71 39.80 -3.33
CA GLY A 629 28.69 40.86 -3.38
C GLY A 629 28.02 41.04 -4.75
N ASN A 630 28.21 40.12 -5.70
CA ASN A 630 27.48 40.11 -6.96
C ASN A 630 26.03 39.63 -6.74
N LEU A 631 25.08 40.26 -7.41
CA LEU A 631 23.64 40.05 -7.22
C LEU A 631 23.06 39.14 -8.31
N PHE A 632 22.40 38.06 -7.91
CA PHE A 632 21.80 37.04 -8.78
C PHE A 632 20.31 36.85 -8.47
N LYS A 633 19.52 36.46 -9.48
CA LYS A 633 18.06 36.25 -9.37
C LYS A 633 17.75 34.75 -9.49
N LEU A 634 17.21 34.15 -8.43
CA LEU A 634 17.00 32.70 -8.32
C LEU A 634 15.53 32.39 -7.98
N ALA A 635 15.00 31.34 -8.59
CA ALA A 635 13.68 30.76 -8.26
C ALA A 635 13.77 29.41 -7.53
N ALA A 636 14.98 29.01 -7.12
CA ALA A 636 15.25 27.78 -6.36
C ALA A 636 16.27 28.05 -5.22
N PRO A 637 16.48 27.11 -4.28
CA PRO A 637 17.47 27.26 -3.21
C PRO A 637 18.91 27.49 -3.74
N VAL A 638 19.73 28.26 -3.01
CA VAL A 638 21.13 28.54 -3.39
C VAL A 638 21.98 27.25 -3.50
N GLU A 639 21.66 26.25 -2.68
CA GLU A 639 22.32 24.93 -2.63
C GLU A 639 21.99 24.03 -3.84
N CYS A 640 20.96 24.38 -4.62
CA CYS A 640 20.57 23.65 -5.82
C CYS A 640 21.63 23.78 -6.92
N LYS A 641 21.78 22.78 -7.78
CA LYS A 641 22.75 22.77 -8.88
C LYS A 641 22.05 22.48 -10.21
N GLY A 642 22.04 23.47 -11.11
CA GLY A 642 21.63 23.28 -12.50
C GLY A 642 22.84 23.02 -13.39
N ILE A 643 22.87 21.85 -14.03
CA ILE A 643 24.01 21.34 -14.82
C ILE A 643 23.51 20.84 -16.18
N VAL A 644 24.25 21.12 -17.27
CA VAL A 644 23.93 20.54 -18.59
C VAL A 644 24.72 19.25 -18.81
N GLY A 645 24.01 18.13 -18.95
CA GLY A 645 24.57 16.79 -19.11
C GLY A 645 25.31 16.61 -20.45
N GLY A 646 26.08 15.53 -20.60
CA GLY A 646 26.79 15.16 -21.85
C GLY A 646 25.87 14.82 -23.04
N ASP A 647 24.57 14.80 -22.79
CA ASP A 647 23.41 14.64 -23.67
C ASP A 647 22.67 15.97 -23.95
N ASP A 648 23.25 17.11 -23.54
CA ASP A 648 22.72 18.48 -23.63
C ASP A 648 21.39 18.75 -22.90
N ARG A 649 20.86 17.76 -22.16
CA ARG A 649 19.70 17.91 -21.26
C ARG A 649 20.06 18.74 -20.01
N HIS A 650 19.10 19.51 -19.51
CA HIS A 650 19.28 20.38 -18.34
C HIS A 650 18.89 19.67 -17.04
N TYR A 651 19.85 19.31 -16.20
CA TYR A 651 19.64 18.58 -14.95
C TYR A 651 19.59 19.48 -13.72
N LEU A 652 18.59 19.26 -12.85
CA LEU A 652 18.45 19.93 -11.57
C LEU A 652 18.74 18.96 -10.41
N LEU A 653 19.71 19.31 -9.57
CA LEU A 653 20.28 18.46 -8.51
C LEU A 653 20.32 19.21 -7.16
N ASP A 654 20.59 18.47 -6.07
CA ASP A 654 20.69 18.95 -4.69
C ASP A 654 19.40 19.67 -4.23
N LEU A 655 18.26 19.00 -4.40
CA LEU A 655 16.90 19.50 -4.19
C LEU A 655 16.49 19.49 -2.70
N LEU A 656 17.42 19.89 -1.84
CA LEU A 656 17.37 19.79 -0.37
C LEU A 656 16.28 20.64 0.29
N ARG A 657 15.73 21.64 -0.41
CA ARG A 657 14.89 22.70 0.18
C ARG A 657 13.78 23.24 -0.74
N VAL A 658 13.00 22.34 -1.34
CA VAL A 658 11.85 22.71 -2.20
C VAL A 658 10.71 23.41 -1.43
N THR A 659 10.80 23.47 -0.11
CA THR A 659 9.96 24.28 0.77
C THR A 659 10.82 25.12 1.72
N PRO A 660 10.33 26.28 2.21
CA PRO A 660 11.06 27.12 3.16
C PRO A 660 11.31 26.42 4.51
N ARG A 661 12.24 26.98 5.30
CA ARG A 661 12.51 26.53 6.67
C ARG A 661 11.30 26.78 7.59
N ASP A 662 11.15 25.91 8.57
CA ASP A 662 10.13 25.96 9.63
C ASP A 662 10.54 26.99 10.68
N ALA A 663 9.87 28.14 10.74
CA ALA A 663 10.26 29.24 11.62
C ALA A 663 10.11 28.92 13.12
N ASN A 664 9.45 27.80 13.48
CA ASN A 664 9.41 27.28 14.86
C ASN A 664 10.70 26.52 15.27
N TYR A 665 11.61 26.30 14.33
CA TYR A 665 12.85 25.54 14.48
C TYR A 665 14.00 26.31 13.81
N THR A 666 14.46 27.37 14.47
CA THR A 666 15.63 28.17 14.07
C THR A 666 16.89 27.72 14.81
N GLY A 667 18.07 28.08 14.28
CA GLY A 667 19.39 27.69 14.81
C GLY A 667 20.08 26.57 14.01
N PRO A 668 21.37 26.28 14.28
CA PRO A 668 22.18 25.41 13.42
C PRO A 668 21.67 23.96 13.37
N GLY A 669 21.33 23.37 14.51
CA GLY A 669 20.72 22.03 14.61
C GLY A 669 19.33 21.89 14.00
N SER A 670 18.76 22.99 13.49
CA SER A 670 17.53 22.98 12.70
C SER A 670 17.74 23.37 11.23
N ARG A 671 18.98 23.37 10.71
CA ARG A 671 19.32 23.71 9.31
C ARG A 671 18.46 23.00 8.25
N PHE A 672 18.04 21.75 8.53
CA PHE A 672 17.22 20.92 7.63
C PHE A 672 15.76 20.75 8.10
N CYS A 673 15.31 21.57 9.05
CA CYS A 673 13.92 21.66 9.47
C CYS A 673 13.10 22.47 8.45
N ILE A 674 12.77 21.84 7.31
CA ILE A 674 11.88 22.41 6.29
C ILE A 674 10.39 22.16 6.61
N LEU A 675 9.50 23.02 6.11
CA LEU A 675 8.06 22.78 6.08
C LEU A 675 7.70 21.66 5.07
N ARG A 676 6.47 21.16 5.09
CA ARG A 676 6.01 20.12 4.16
C ARG A 676 5.34 20.73 2.92
N PRO A 677 5.51 20.17 1.70
CA PRO A 677 4.75 20.61 0.52
C PRO A 677 3.23 20.59 0.77
N GLU A 678 2.73 19.54 1.43
CA GLU A 678 1.30 19.40 1.74
C GLU A 678 0.78 20.53 2.66
N LEU A 679 1.64 21.10 3.52
CA LEU A 679 1.30 22.28 4.34
C LEU A 679 1.24 23.56 3.49
N ILE A 680 2.16 23.71 2.53
CA ILE A 680 2.21 24.87 1.65
C ILE A 680 0.91 24.91 0.82
N THR A 681 0.55 23.81 0.16
CA THR A 681 -0.70 23.69 -0.59
C THR A 681 -1.93 23.96 0.28
N ALA A 682 -1.99 23.40 1.49
CA ALA A 682 -3.10 23.62 2.42
C ALA A 682 -3.20 25.06 2.95
N TYR A 683 -2.09 25.79 3.05
CA TYR A 683 -2.07 27.22 3.40
C TYR A 683 -2.54 28.08 2.23
N CYS A 684 -2.03 27.83 1.01
CA CYS A 684 -2.43 28.57 -0.19
C CYS A 684 -3.94 28.42 -0.45
N GLN A 685 -4.48 27.20 -0.31
CA GLN A 685 -5.93 26.94 -0.40
C GLN A 685 -6.75 27.67 0.68
N ALA A 686 -6.25 27.73 1.92
CA ALA A 686 -6.93 28.43 3.00
C ALA A 686 -6.96 29.95 2.77
N GLN A 687 -5.84 30.54 2.38
CA GLN A 687 -5.74 31.97 2.03
C GLN A 687 -6.64 32.33 0.84
N ALA A 688 -6.68 31.51 -0.21
CA ALA A 688 -7.61 31.71 -1.32
C ALA A 688 -9.08 31.69 -0.87
N ALA A 689 -9.45 30.78 0.04
CA ALA A 689 -10.79 30.71 0.60
C ALA A 689 -11.15 31.91 1.51
N GLU A 690 -10.19 32.51 2.22
CA GLU A 690 -10.39 33.74 3.00
C GLU A 690 -10.44 34.99 2.10
N ALA A 691 -9.66 35.03 1.02
CA ALA A 691 -9.72 36.07 -0.01
C ALA A 691 -11.07 36.07 -0.76
N LEU A 692 -11.68 34.90 -0.98
CA LEU A 692 -13.04 34.78 -1.53
C LEU A 692 -14.09 35.30 -0.54
N LYS A 693 -14.09 34.82 0.71
CA LYS A 693 -15.05 35.24 1.75
C LYS A 693 -15.01 36.75 2.04
N SER A 694 -13.82 37.34 2.04
CA SER A 694 -13.66 38.79 2.24
C SER A 694 -14.17 39.59 1.03
N LYS A 695 -13.97 39.13 -0.21
CA LYS A 695 -14.61 39.70 -1.41
C LYS A 695 -16.14 39.61 -1.33
N GLU A 696 -16.71 38.46 -0.99
CA GLU A 696 -18.16 38.28 -0.80
C GLU A 696 -18.72 39.24 0.25
N LYS A 697 -18.06 39.34 1.41
CA LYS A 697 -18.52 40.20 2.51
C LYS A 697 -18.49 41.69 2.14
N ASN A 698 -17.42 42.15 1.48
CA ASN A 698 -17.33 43.51 0.97
C ASN A 698 -18.43 43.80 -0.08
N PHE A 699 -18.82 42.82 -0.88
CA PHE A 699 -19.92 42.95 -1.86
C PHE A 699 -21.29 43.07 -1.18
N GLN A 700 -21.51 42.33 -0.08
CA GLN A 700 -22.72 42.45 0.73
C GLN A 700 -22.80 43.81 1.45
N GLU A 701 -21.70 44.29 2.04
CA GLU A 701 -21.63 45.61 2.69
C GLU A 701 -21.79 46.76 1.66
N ALA A 702 -21.28 46.60 0.44
CA ALA A 702 -21.52 47.57 -0.65
C ALA A 702 -23.00 47.61 -1.09
N ASN A 703 -23.65 46.45 -1.21
CA ASN A 703 -25.08 46.40 -1.57
C ASN A 703 -25.98 46.96 -0.45
N SER A 704 -25.65 46.76 0.83
CA SER A 704 -26.44 47.37 1.92
C SER A 704 -26.37 48.90 1.89
N LEU A 705 -25.19 49.48 1.68
CA LEU A 705 -25.00 50.93 1.50
C LEU A 705 -25.74 51.48 0.26
N ALA A 706 -25.78 50.74 -0.85
CA ALA A 706 -26.58 51.09 -2.02
C ALA A 706 -28.09 51.06 -1.72
N THR A 707 -28.54 50.12 -0.88
CA THR A 707 -29.96 49.97 -0.50
C THR A 707 -30.41 51.09 0.44
N GLU A 708 -29.58 51.47 1.41
CA GLU A 708 -29.82 52.65 2.26
C GLU A 708 -29.86 53.94 1.43
N SER A 709 -29.02 54.05 0.39
CA SER A 709 -29.00 55.20 -0.53
C SER A 709 -30.27 55.30 -1.39
N GLN A 710 -30.94 54.18 -1.72
CA GLN A 710 -32.21 54.18 -2.44
C GLN A 710 -33.41 54.44 -1.52
N ASN A 711 -33.43 53.87 -0.31
CA ASN A 711 -34.47 54.13 0.69
C ASN A 711 -34.54 55.62 1.13
N ALA A 712 -33.44 56.37 0.97
CA ALA A 712 -33.41 57.81 1.20
C ALA A 712 -34.10 58.64 0.08
N ALA A 713 -34.42 58.05 -1.07
CA ALA A 713 -34.98 58.75 -2.24
C ALA A 713 -36.50 58.58 -2.42
N GLU A 714 -37.11 57.52 -1.87
CA GLU A 714 -38.56 57.25 -2.02
C GLU A 714 -39.44 57.91 -0.94
N ALA A 715 -38.83 58.55 0.08
CA ALA A 715 -39.54 59.10 1.23
C ALA A 715 -40.41 60.35 0.95
N ASP A 716 -40.40 60.90 -0.26
CA ASP A 716 -40.96 62.23 -0.59
C ASP A 716 -41.99 62.21 -1.74
N GLN A 717 -42.54 61.04 -2.13
CA GLN A 717 -43.64 60.95 -3.10
C GLN A 717 -44.90 60.22 -2.59
N LEU A 718 -45.84 61.05 -2.15
CA LEU A 718 -47.30 60.92 -2.34
C LEU A 718 -48.02 59.69 -1.77
N VAL A 719 -48.66 59.96 -0.64
CA VAL A 719 -50.01 59.45 -0.33
C VAL A 719 -50.94 59.66 -1.54
N ASN A 720 -51.47 58.57 -2.13
CA ASN A 720 -52.91 58.48 -2.40
C ASN A 720 -53.44 57.07 -2.71
N ASP A 721 -54.72 56.91 -2.37
CA ASP A 721 -55.68 55.90 -2.84
C ASP A 721 -55.50 54.42 -2.49
N SER A 722 -56.64 53.72 -2.47
CA SER A 722 -56.84 52.34 -2.04
C SER A 722 -57.94 51.71 -2.91
N GLN A 723 -58.12 50.38 -2.81
CA GLN A 723 -59.08 49.55 -3.57
C GLN A 723 -58.66 49.32 -5.03
N ASN A 724 -58.37 48.09 -5.44
CA ASN A 724 -59.33 46.99 -5.45
C ASN A 724 -58.70 45.61 -5.25
N ALA A 725 -59.54 44.59 -5.02
CA ALA A 725 -59.16 43.19 -4.93
C ALA A 725 -60.00 42.34 -5.90
N ALA A 726 -59.38 41.92 -7.01
CA ALA A 726 -59.74 40.76 -7.83
C ALA A 726 -58.73 40.61 -8.98
N ASP A 727 -57.84 39.61 -8.91
CA ASP A 727 -57.94 38.44 -9.80
C ASP A 727 -56.98 37.33 -9.34
N ALA A 728 -57.22 36.11 -9.83
CA ALA A 728 -56.42 34.93 -9.56
C ALA A 728 -55.62 34.50 -10.81
N ASP A 729 -54.93 33.36 -10.70
CA ASP A 729 -54.24 32.66 -11.80
C ASP A 729 -53.05 33.39 -12.46
N LYS A 730 -51.94 33.46 -11.72
CA LYS A 730 -50.64 32.89 -12.16
C LYS A 730 -49.61 32.84 -11.03
N LEU A 731 -49.12 31.65 -10.70
CA LEU A 731 -48.04 31.44 -9.74
C LEU A 731 -47.20 30.19 -10.06
N ASP A 732 -46.60 30.13 -11.25
CA ASP A 732 -45.59 29.11 -11.59
C ASP A 732 -44.57 29.64 -12.63
N SER A 733 -43.77 30.64 -12.23
CA SER A 733 -42.70 31.22 -13.08
C SER A 733 -41.63 31.99 -12.29
N THR A 734 -41.13 31.43 -11.18
CA THR A 734 -40.07 32.06 -10.33
C THR A 734 -39.01 31.07 -9.83
N LYS A 735 -38.71 30.03 -10.63
CA LYS A 735 -37.69 29.01 -10.31
C LYS A 735 -36.49 28.96 -11.26
N GLU A 736 -36.53 29.67 -12.38
CA GLU A 736 -35.47 29.59 -13.41
C GLU A 736 -34.39 30.67 -13.23
N GLU A 737 -34.75 31.93 -12.91
CA GLU A 737 -33.76 33.01 -12.67
C GLU A 737 -32.74 32.64 -11.57
N LYS A 738 -33.20 32.07 -10.45
CA LYS A 738 -32.32 31.60 -9.36
C LYS A 738 -31.43 30.39 -9.71
N ALA A 739 -31.63 29.77 -10.88
CA ALA A 739 -30.74 28.73 -11.37
C ALA A 739 -29.61 29.30 -12.27
N GLU A 740 -29.82 30.48 -12.87
CA GLU A 740 -28.78 31.20 -13.61
C GLU A 740 -27.83 31.94 -12.65
N ASP A 741 -28.34 32.63 -11.64
CA ASP A 741 -27.54 33.27 -10.57
C ASP A 741 -26.47 32.33 -9.99
N VAL A 742 -26.86 31.09 -9.67
CA VAL A 742 -25.99 30.08 -9.07
C VAL A 742 -24.96 29.53 -10.06
N LYS A 743 -25.31 29.44 -11.35
CA LYS A 743 -24.37 29.07 -12.42
C LYS A 743 -23.36 30.18 -12.68
N GLU A 744 -23.80 31.43 -12.71
CA GLU A 744 -22.90 32.57 -12.89
C GLU A 744 -21.94 32.69 -11.70
N LEU A 745 -22.43 32.58 -10.47
CA LEU A 745 -21.61 32.57 -9.26
C LEU A 745 -20.58 31.42 -9.27
N ALA A 746 -20.97 30.21 -9.68
CA ALA A 746 -20.04 29.09 -9.85
C ALA A 746 -18.98 29.38 -10.92
N SER A 747 -19.35 30.04 -12.02
CA SER A 747 -18.40 30.45 -13.07
C SER A 747 -17.44 31.55 -12.60
N VAL A 748 -17.90 32.44 -11.70
CA VAL A 748 -17.08 33.48 -11.06
C VAL A 748 -16.12 32.86 -10.06
N ILE A 749 -16.54 31.86 -9.28
CA ILE A 749 -15.65 31.11 -8.36
C ILE A 749 -14.56 30.38 -9.16
N ALA A 750 -14.91 29.71 -10.26
CA ALA A 750 -13.93 29.04 -11.13
C ALA A 750 -12.94 30.03 -11.80
N LYS A 751 -13.39 31.22 -12.21
CA LYS A 751 -12.52 32.29 -12.72
C LYS A 751 -11.73 33.02 -11.63
N ALA A 752 -12.15 32.94 -10.37
CA ALA A 752 -11.48 33.57 -9.25
C ALA A 752 -10.32 32.75 -8.68
N SER A 753 -10.30 31.43 -8.88
CA SER A 753 -9.07 30.62 -8.61
C SER A 753 -7.94 30.97 -9.59
N ASP A 754 -8.29 31.31 -10.83
CA ASP A 754 -7.38 31.78 -11.90
C ASP A 754 -6.90 33.25 -11.68
N GLY A 755 -7.35 33.89 -10.60
CA GLY A 755 -7.14 35.32 -10.30
C GLY A 755 -6.81 35.60 -8.83
N CYS A 756 -6.27 34.62 -8.12
CA CYS A 756 -5.56 34.83 -6.86
C CYS A 756 -4.09 35.15 -7.19
N GLU A 757 -3.47 36.13 -6.53
CA GLU A 757 -2.02 36.33 -6.68
C GLU A 757 -1.31 35.10 -6.14
N ASP A 758 -0.46 34.47 -6.97
CA ASP A 758 0.22 33.22 -6.63
C ASP A 758 1.01 33.37 -5.32
N ILE A 759 0.55 32.69 -4.27
CA ILE A 759 1.18 32.73 -2.96
C ILE A 759 2.49 31.95 -3.04
N VAL A 760 3.60 32.70 -3.07
CA VAL A 760 4.95 32.19 -3.25
C VAL A 760 5.87 32.49 -2.06
N PHE A 761 6.80 31.58 -1.80
CA PHE A 761 7.70 31.63 -0.64
C PHE A 761 9.17 31.64 -1.06
N ASN A 762 9.94 32.55 -0.51
CA ASN A 762 11.39 32.56 -0.66
C ASN A 762 12.00 31.36 0.12
N PRO A 763 12.66 30.39 -0.53
CA PRO A 763 13.20 29.22 0.15
C PRO A 763 14.49 29.50 0.93
N ASN A 764 15.04 30.72 0.87
CA ASN A 764 16.32 31.09 1.46
C ASN A 764 16.21 32.10 2.62
N VAL A 765 15.02 32.55 3.02
CA VAL A 765 14.84 33.17 4.35
C VAL A 765 15.09 32.16 5.49
N PHE A 766 15.50 32.68 6.65
CA PHE A 766 16.01 31.89 7.79
C PHE A 766 17.23 30.99 7.46
N THR A 767 17.98 31.28 6.38
CA THR A 767 19.25 30.62 6.04
C THR A 767 20.48 31.48 6.36
N GLU A 768 21.67 30.92 6.13
CA GLU A 768 22.96 31.59 6.29
C GLU A 768 23.36 32.46 5.07
N PHE A 769 22.56 32.46 4.00
CA PHE A 769 22.87 33.15 2.75
C PHE A 769 22.54 34.64 2.81
N LYS A 770 23.38 35.46 2.17
CA LYS A 770 23.14 36.90 2.02
C LYS A 770 22.05 37.13 0.98
N LEU A 771 20.81 37.34 1.42
CA LEU A 771 19.73 37.79 0.55
C LEU A 771 20.01 39.21 0.04
N ALA A 772 19.55 39.50 -1.17
CA ALA A 772 19.43 40.84 -1.72
C ALA A 772 17.95 41.22 -1.84
N GLY A 773 17.67 42.53 -1.88
CA GLY A 773 16.33 43.10 -1.80
C GLY A 773 16.35 44.35 -0.93
N SER A 774 15.18 44.99 -0.73
CA SER A 774 15.06 45.95 0.36
C SER A 774 14.97 45.22 1.71
N PRO A 775 15.34 45.85 2.85
CA PRO A 775 15.11 45.27 4.17
C PRO A 775 13.61 44.97 4.42
N GLU A 776 12.72 45.76 3.81
CA GLU A 776 11.27 45.61 3.86
C GLU A 776 10.81 44.36 3.08
N GLU A 777 11.38 44.09 1.92
CA GLU A 777 11.08 42.89 1.13
C GLU A 777 11.55 41.61 1.83
N ILE A 778 12.77 41.61 2.39
CA ILE A 778 13.30 40.47 3.14
C ILE A 778 12.47 40.22 4.41
N ALA A 779 12.05 41.28 5.11
CA ALA A 779 11.15 41.17 6.25
C ALA A 779 9.76 40.64 5.85
N ALA A 780 9.23 41.03 4.69
CA ALA A 780 7.96 40.52 4.17
C ALA A 780 8.05 39.03 3.78
N ASP A 781 9.15 38.60 3.15
CA ASP A 781 9.42 37.19 2.82
C ASP A 781 9.53 36.33 4.09
N GLU A 782 10.26 36.81 5.10
CA GLU A 782 10.32 36.15 6.42
C GLU A 782 8.94 36.05 7.06
N ASP A 783 8.17 37.12 7.03
CA ASP A 783 6.86 37.18 7.67
C ASP A 783 5.83 36.29 6.97
N ASN A 784 5.91 36.14 5.65
CA ASN A 784 5.09 35.19 4.90
C ASN A 784 5.41 33.73 5.31
N VAL A 785 6.69 33.36 5.43
CA VAL A 785 7.09 32.02 5.93
C VAL A 785 6.73 31.84 7.41
N ARG A 786 6.79 32.90 8.22
CA ARG A 786 6.37 32.91 9.62
C ARG A 786 4.86 32.68 9.76
N LYS A 787 4.03 33.27 8.89
CA LYS A 787 2.58 33.02 8.81
C LYS A 787 2.23 31.55 8.51
N VAL A 788 2.93 30.89 7.58
CA VAL A 788 2.73 29.45 7.35
C VAL A 788 3.14 28.62 8.57
N SER A 789 4.25 29.02 9.21
CA SER A 789 4.76 28.37 10.42
C SER A 789 3.82 28.53 11.62
N GLN A 790 3.07 29.64 11.70
CA GLN A 790 2.00 29.88 12.67
C GLN A 790 0.70 29.14 12.30
N TYR A 791 0.29 29.15 11.04
CA TYR A 791 -0.85 28.38 10.55
C TYR A 791 -0.72 26.88 10.88
N LEU A 792 0.48 26.33 10.78
CA LEU A 792 0.79 24.97 11.24
C LEU A 792 0.49 24.76 12.73
N THR A 793 0.84 25.72 13.59
CA THR A 793 0.78 25.55 15.05
C THR A 793 -0.55 25.94 15.66
N ASP A 794 -1.26 26.87 15.02
CA ASP A 794 -2.40 27.57 15.59
C ASP A 794 -3.72 27.16 14.90
N VAL A 795 -3.65 26.61 13.68
CA VAL A 795 -4.80 26.08 12.93
C VAL A 795 -4.65 24.58 12.64
N VAL A 796 -3.60 24.17 11.93
CA VAL A 796 -3.47 22.79 11.41
C VAL A 796 -3.26 21.77 12.54
N LEU A 797 -2.35 22.02 13.49
CA LEU A 797 -2.11 21.11 14.61
C LEU A 797 -3.34 20.98 15.54
N PRO A 798 -4.00 22.07 15.99
CA PRO A 798 -5.23 21.97 16.76
C PRO A 798 -6.36 21.26 16.01
N LYS A 799 -6.53 21.54 14.70
CA LYS A 799 -7.51 20.87 13.85
C LYS A 799 -7.22 19.38 13.72
N PHE A 800 -5.99 18.98 13.42
CA PHE A 800 -5.60 17.56 13.36
C PHE A 800 -5.79 16.84 14.70
N ILE A 801 -5.49 17.50 15.83
CA ILE A 801 -5.78 16.95 17.16
C ILE A 801 -7.29 16.78 17.36
N GLN A 802 -8.12 17.74 16.94
CA GLN A 802 -9.58 17.62 16.99
C GLN A 802 -10.08 16.47 16.09
N ASP A 803 -9.55 16.33 14.88
CA ASP A 803 -9.90 15.28 13.92
C ASP A 803 -9.52 13.87 14.43
N LEU A 804 -8.40 13.77 15.19
CA LEU A 804 -8.06 12.56 15.95
C LEU A 804 -9.04 12.30 17.10
N CYS A 805 -9.51 13.34 17.79
CA CYS A 805 -10.45 13.21 18.90
C CYS A 805 -11.89 12.89 18.48
N THR A 806 -12.32 13.30 17.27
CA THR A 806 -13.62 12.92 16.69
C THR A 806 -13.60 11.56 15.98
N LEU A 807 -12.42 10.93 15.86
CA LEU A 807 -12.15 9.75 15.03
C LEU A 807 -12.38 9.97 13.52
N GLU A 808 -12.42 11.22 13.04
CA GLU A 808 -12.28 11.53 11.60
C GLU A 808 -10.95 11.01 11.04
N VAL A 809 -9.90 10.97 11.88
CA VAL A 809 -8.62 10.32 11.60
C VAL A 809 -8.34 9.31 12.72
N SER A 810 -8.31 8.02 12.40
CA SER A 810 -8.03 6.93 13.36
C SER A 810 -6.77 6.15 12.96
N PRO A 811 -5.56 6.60 13.37
CA PRO A 811 -4.31 5.93 13.00
C PRO A 811 -4.09 4.67 13.85
N MET A 812 -4.09 3.51 13.19
CA MET A 812 -3.98 2.19 13.82
C MET A 812 -2.58 1.87 14.37
N ASP A 813 -1.52 2.43 13.79
CA ASP A 813 -0.13 2.13 14.14
C ASP A 813 0.83 3.30 13.83
N GLY A 814 2.11 3.12 14.12
CA GLY A 814 3.11 4.17 13.92
C GLY A 814 3.37 4.53 12.46
N GLN A 815 3.01 3.68 11.50
CA GLN A 815 3.12 3.96 10.07
C GLN A 815 1.93 4.81 9.61
N THR A 816 0.72 4.35 9.89
CA THR A 816 -0.52 5.10 9.60
C THR A 816 -0.59 6.45 10.31
N LEU A 817 -0.09 6.58 11.55
CA LEU A 817 0.10 7.87 12.22
C LEU A 817 1.08 8.77 11.45
N THR A 818 2.18 8.21 10.94
CA THR A 818 3.18 8.96 10.15
C THR A 818 2.59 9.46 8.83
N GLU A 819 1.80 8.63 8.14
CA GLU A 819 1.12 8.99 6.90
C GLU A 819 0.02 10.04 7.13
N ALA A 820 -0.79 9.89 8.19
CA ALA A 820 -1.80 10.87 8.58
C ALA A 820 -1.18 12.25 8.92
N LEU A 821 -0.09 12.29 9.69
CA LEU A 821 0.66 13.51 9.98
C LEU A 821 1.17 14.15 8.68
N HIS A 822 1.83 13.37 7.83
CA HIS A 822 2.42 13.86 6.58
C HIS A 822 1.37 14.45 5.63
N ALA A 823 0.23 13.78 5.47
CA ALA A 823 -0.86 14.22 4.61
C ALA A 823 -1.43 15.58 5.04
N HIS A 824 -1.56 15.82 6.36
CA HIS A 824 -1.95 17.11 6.93
C HIS A 824 -0.81 18.15 6.95
N GLY A 825 0.31 17.92 6.25
CA GLY A 825 1.45 18.84 6.22
C GLY A 825 2.30 18.85 7.51
N ILE A 826 2.02 17.97 8.47
CA ILE A 826 2.71 17.93 9.77
C ILE A 826 3.99 17.08 9.64
N ASN A 827 5.14 17.67 9.96
CA ASN A 827 6.38 16.92 10.10
C ASN A 827 6.41 16.14 11.42
N VAL A 828 6.96 14.91 11.42
CA VAL A 828 7.05 14.05 12.62
C VAL A 828 7.78 14.71 13.81
N ARG A 829 8.58 15.78 13.59
CA ARG A 829 9.14 16.61 14.66
C ARG A 829 8.08 17.12 15.66
N TYR A 830 6.83 17.29 15.21
CA TYR A 830 5.69 17.75 16.01
C TYR A 830 4.92 16.64 16.77
N ILE A 831 5.32 15.36 16.66
CA ILE A 831 4.58 14.25 17.31
C ILE A 831 4.44 14.44 18.83
N GLY A 832 5.40 15.08 19.49
CA GLY A 832 5.30 15.44 20.92
C GLY A 832 4.18 16.44 21.24
N ARG A 833 3.88 17.36 20.31
CA ARG A 833 2.76 18.33 20.44
C ARG A 833 1.41 17.64 20.24
N VAL A 834 1.34 16.70 19.28
CA VAL A 834 0.15 15.87 19.02
C VAL A 834 -0.13 14.94 20.21
N ALA A 835 0.91 14.30 20.77
CA ALA A 835 0.81 13.58 22.04
C ALA A 835 0.27 14.49 23.16
N GLY A 836 0.85 15.69 23.32
CA GLY A 836 0.40 16.68 24.30
C GLY A 836 -1.10 16.98 24.26
N GLY A 837 -1.68 17.19 23.06
CA GLY A 837 -3.13 17.40 22.89
C GLY A 837 -3.97 16.13 23.13
N THR A 838 -3.50 14.99 22.64
CA THR A 838 -4.21 13.69 22.74
C THR A 838 -4.06 12.97 24.08
N LYS A 839 -3.38 13.56 25.07
CA LYS A 839 -3.12 13.00 26.42
C LYS A 839 -4.36 12.52 27.18
N HIS A 840 -5.54 13.01 26.82
CA HIS A 840 -6.82 12.61 27.41
C HIS A 840 -7.44 11.34 26.77
N LEU A 841 -6.92 10.87 25.63
CA LEU A 841 -7.35 9.67 24.92
C LEU A 841 -6.24 8.60 25.00
N PRO A 842 -6.37 7.57 25.86
CA PRO A 842 -5.26 6.65 26.16
C PRO A 842 -4.67 5.95 24.93
N HIS A 843 -5.50 5.57 23.95
CA HIS A 843 -5.06 4.85 22.76
C HIS A 843 -4.13 5.70 21.86
N LEU A 844 -4.45 6.98 21.65
CA LEU A 844 -3.62 7.92 20.87
C LEU A 844 -2.36 8.35 21.62
N TRP A 845 -2.49 8.60 22.93
CA TRP A 845 -1.34 8.90 23.81
C TRP A 845 -0.32 7.75 23.79
N ASP A 846 -0.76 6.51 24.04
CA ASP A 846 0.11 5.33 24.02
C ASP A 846 0.67 5.02 22.64
N LEU A 847 -0.05 5.34 21.56
CA LEU A 847 0.45 5.23 20.18
C LEU A 847 1.57 6.24 19.91
N CYS A 848 1.38 7.52 20.25
CA CYS A 848 2.40 8.54 20.08
C CYS A 848 3.65 8.25 20.93
N ASN A 849 3.47 7.85 22.19
CA ASN A 849 4.55 7.36 23.06
C ASN A 849 5.33 6.22 22.39
N SER A 850 4.61 5.22 21.87
CA SER A 850 5.22 4.04 21.24
C SER A 850 5.99 4.40 19.97
N GLU A 851 5.47 5.28 19.10
CA GLU A 851 6.18 5.72 17.89
C GLU A 851 7.41 6.59 18.22
N ILE A 852 7.36 7.41 19.27
CA ILE A 852 8.52 8.15 19.80
C ILE A 852 9.60 7.17 20.30
N VAL A 853 9.24 6.19 21.12
CA VAL A 853 10.17 5.15 21.61
C VAL A 853 10.77 4.36 20.46
N VAL A 854 9.94 3.88 19.51
CA VAL A 854 10.42 3.13 18.32
C VAL A 854 11.39 3.98 17.53
N ARG A 855 11.07 5.23 17.22
CA ARG A 855 11.96 6.08 16.40
C ARG A 855 13.30 6.36 17.07
N SER A 856 13.31 6.50 18.39
CA SER A 856 14.51 6.72 19.20
C SER A 856 15.37 5.45 19.25
N ALA A 857 14.79 4.31 19.63
CA ALA A 857 15.45 3.00 19.61
C ALA A 857 15.99 2.63 18.21
N LYS A 858 15.25 2.98 17.15
CA LYS A 858 15.63 2.80 15.74
C LYS A 858 16.82 3.65 15.29
N HIS A 859 17.20 4.72 16.01
CA HIS A 859 18.49 5.38 15.78
C HIS A 859 19.59 4.58 16.47
N ILE A 860 19.51 4.42 17.80
CA ILE A 860 20.51 3.73 18.63
C ILE A 860 20.89 2.34 18.09
N ILE A 861 19.92 1.54 17.64
CA ILE A 861 20.20 0.21 17.05
C ILE A 861 20.87 0.28 15.67
N LYS A 862 20.65 1.33 14.87
CA LYS A 862 21.33 1.49 13.57
C LYS A 862 22.80 1.81 13.78
N ASP A 863 23.13 2.63 14.77
CA ASP A 863 24.52 2.96 15.11
C ASP A 863 25.23 1.72 15.67
N LEU A 864 24.54 0.97 16.54
CA LEU A 864 24.99 -0.34 17.02
C LEU A 864 25.29 -1.34 15.89
N LEU A 865 24.42 -1.43 14.87
CA LEU A 865 24.59 -2.31 13.71
C LEU A 865 25.76 -1.88 12.80
N ARG A 866 26.05 -0.56 12.76
CA ARG A 866 27.16 0.05 12.03
C ARG A 866 28.52 -0.29 12.65
N GLU A 867 28.60 -0.30 13.99
CA GLU A 867 29.82 -0.62 14.74
C GLU A 867 30.05 -2.13 14.94
N THR A 868 29.06 -2.99 14.65
CA THR A 868 29.13 -4.44 14.94
C THR A 868 29.69 -5.24 13.76
N GLU A 869 30.69 -6.09 14.03
CA GLU A 869 31.25 -7.05 13.06
C GLU A 869 30.23 -8.13 12.67
N ASP A 870 30.32 -8.64 11.43
CA ASP A 870 29.30 -9.48 10.77
C ASP A 870 28.86 -10.71 11.57
N HIS A 871 29.81 -11.33 12.28
CA HIS A 871 29.57 -12.53 13.08
C HIS A 871 28.84 -12.26 14.41
N ASP A 872 28.82 -11.00 14.85
CA ASP A 872 28.22 -10.54 16.11
C ASP A 872 26.88 -9.79 15.89
N LEU A 873 26.40 -9.64 14.65
CA LEU A 873 25.14 -8.94 14.35
C LEU A 873 23.91 -9.53 15.05
N ALA A 874 23.72 -10.85 14.99
CA ALA A 874 22.60 -11.52 15.66
C ALA A 874 22.71 -11.48 17.21
N PRO A 875 23.90 -11.68 17.81
CA PRO A 875 24.17 -11.30 19.20
C PRO A 875 23.81 -9.86 19.57
N ALA A 876 24.23 -8.86 18.78
CA ALA A 876 23.94 -7.45 19.05
C ALA A 876 22.44 -7.13 18.99
N VAL A 877 21.73 -7.61 17.95
CA VAL A 877 20.28 -7.41 17.81
C VAL A 877 19.51 -8.08 18.94
N SER A 878 19.79 -9.35 19.25
CA SER A 878 19.11 -10.06 20.34
C SER A 878 19.42 -9.46 21.72
N HIS A 879 20.65 -8.99 21.96
CA HIS A 879 21.01 -8.24 23.17
C HIS A 879 20.29 -6.90 23.27
N PHE A 880 20.20 -6.14 22.18
CA PHE A 880 19.44 -4.88 22.13
C PHE A 880 17.96 -5.09 22.43
N LEU A 881 17.33 -6.09 21.79
CA LEU A 881 15.92 -6.43 22.04
C LEU A 881 15.70 -6.89 23.50
N ASN A 882 16.65 -7.63 24.09
CA ASN A 882 16.60 -7.99 25.51
C ASN A 882 16.83 -6.79 26.45
N CYS A 883 17.63 -5.79 26.05
CA CYS A 883 17.75 -4.53 26.79
C CYS A 883 16.48 -3.68 26.68
N LEU A 884 15.79 -3.68 25.54
CA LEU A 884 14.59 -2.88 25.33
C LEU A 884 13.36 -3.48 26.02
N PHE A 885 13.13 -4.79 25.86
CA PHE A 885 11.90 -5.48 26.29
C PHE A 885 12.04 -6.32 27.56
N GLY A 886 13.27 -6.69 27.95
CA GLY A 886 13.60 -7.50 29.12
C GLY A 886 14.33 -6.70 30.21
N SER A 887 15.36 -7.31 30.81
CA SER A 887 16.12 -6.72 31.93
C SER A 887 17.61 -7.08 31.93
N CYS A 888 18.26 -7.01 30.76
CA CYS A 888 19.72 -7.15 30.67
C CYS A 888 20.47 -6.06 31.48
N GLN A 889 21.30 -6.51 32.42
CA GLN A 889 22.35 -5.68 33.04
C GLN A 889 23.68 -5.88 32.29
N ALA A 890 24.53 -4.85 32.25
CA ALA A 890 25.88 -4.99 31.73
C ALA A 890 26.68 -6.01 32.59
N PRO A 891 27.49 -6.90 32.00
CA PRO A 891 28.14 -7.99 32.71
C PRO A 891 29.21 -7.48 33.68
N SER A 892 28.84 -7.40 34.96
CA SER A 892 29.78 -7.04 36.04
C SER A 892 30.96 -8.03 36.06
N GLY A 893 32.18 -7.49 36.19
CA GLY A 893 33.44 -8.23 35.98
C GLY A 893 33.81 -9.25 37.06
N LYS A 894 32.97 -10.27 37.29
CA LYS A 894 33.25 -11.45 38.12
C LYS A 894 32.65 -12.70 37.48
N VAL A 895 33.45 -13.42 36.69
CA VAL A 895 33.08 -14.77 36.21
C VAL A 895 33.18 -15.76 37.38
N PRO A 896 32.09 -16.42 37.82
CA PRO A 896 32.17 -17.48 38.81
C PRO A 896 32.58 -18.78 38.10
N ALA A 897 33.83 -19.19 38.27
CA ALA A 897 34.31 -20.44 37.71
C ALA A 897 33.80 -21.65 38.53
N ASN A 898 32.71 -22.31 38.09
CA ASN A 898 32.51 -23.77 38.23
C ASN A 898 31.21 -24.28 37.58
N SER A 899 31.16 -25.61 37.38
CA SER A 899 30.00 -26.45 37.03
C SER A 899 29.49 -26.40 35.57
N THR A 900 29.19 -27.51 34.88
CA THR A 900 29.74 -28.88 34.98
C THR A 900 29.55 -29.69 33.68
N GLN A 901 30.52 -30.56 33.36
CA GLN A 901 30.39 -31.84 32.63
C GLN A 901 29.49 -31.98 31.39
N SER A 902 30.12 -32.28 30.24
CA SER A 902 29.61 -33.29 29.30
C SER A 902 30.77 -34.11 28.70
N ASN A 903 30.99 -35.32 29.20
CA ASN A 903 32.04 -36.23 28.73
C ASN A 903 31.46 -37.33 27.83
N THR A 904 31.89 -37.41 26.57
CA THR A 904 31.74 -38.61 25.72
C THR A 904 32.99 -38.83 24.87
N PRO A 905 33.73 -39.95 25.07
CA PRO A 905 34.96 -40.23 24.30
C PRO A 905 34.72 -41.24 23.17
N LYS A 906 35.43 -41.08 22.04
CA LYS A 906 35.86 -42.22 21.20
C LYS A 906 37.02 -41.89 20.25
N LYS A 907 37.85 -42.89 20.02
CA LYS A 907 38.87 -43.02 18.96
C LYS A 907 38.17 -43.20 17.59
N GLU A 908 38.82 -43.17 16.41
CA GLU A 908 40.17 -43.71 16.09
C GLU A 908 40.85 -43.09 14.83
N HIS A 909 41.92 -43.74 14.34
CA HIS A 909 42.93 -43.30 13.36
C HIS A 909 42.42 -42.91 11.95
N ALA A 910 43.18 -42.31 11.03
CA ALA A 910 44.64 -42.04 10.89
C ALA A 910 44.85 -40.69 10.12
N GLY A 911 46.04 -40.17 9.75
CA GLY A 911 47.43 -40.66 9.73
C GLY A 911 48.38 -39.55 9.21
N GLN A 912 49.70 -39.79 9.19
CA GLN A 912 50.72 -38.74 9.00
C GLN A 912 50.98 -38.33 7.53
N ARG A 913 51.32 -37.05 7.27
CA ARG A 913 52.35 -36.63 6.28
C ARG A 913 52.85 -35.18 6.49
N SER A 914 53.90 -34.83 5.75
CA SER A 914 54.95 -33.85 6.14
C SER A 914 54.77 -32.42 5.56
N PRO A 915 55.42 -31.38 6.11
CA PRO A 915 55.31 -30.00 5.62
C PRO A 915 56.14 -29.73 4.35
N GLY A 916 55.59 -28.96 3.40
CA GLY A 916 56.18 -28.71 2.08
C GLY A 916 55.99 -27.28 1.54
N LYS A 917 57.02 -26.46 1.73
CA LYS A 917 57.33 -25.13 1.16
C LYS A 917 56.65 -24.67 -0.16
N HIS A 918 56.32 -23.36 -0.15
CA HIS A 918 56.33 -22.38 -1.26
C HIS A 918 55.27 -22.40 -2.37
N SER A 919 54.35 -21.43 -2.31
CA SER A 919 54.10 -20.51 -3.42
C SER A 919 54.16 -19.06 -2.91
N LYS A 920 54.35 -18.07 -3.80
CA LYS A 920 54.33 -16.64 -3.48
C LYS A 920 53.24 -15.96 -4.29
N GLY A 921 52.30 -15.30 -3.62
CA GLY A 921 51.31 -14.38 -4.21
C GLY A 921 51.17 -13.16 -3.30
N LEU A 922 51.00 -11.97 -3.87
CA LEU A 922 51.04 -10.72 -3.11
C LEU A 922 49.65 -10.36 -2.56
N ALA A 923 49.53 -10.28 -1.24
CA ALA A 923 48.49 -9.51 -0.54
C ALA A 923 49.14 -8.82 0.67
N ARG A 924 49.25 -7.48 0.63
CA ARG A 924 50.04 -6.68 1.59
C ARG A 924 49.16 -5.98 2.62
N TRP A 925 48.44 -6.72 3.46
CA TRP A 925 47.81 -6.19 4.66
C TRP A 925 48.22 -7.00 5.92
N LYS A 926 49.05 -6.38 6.75
CA LYS A 926 49.32 -6.76 8.15
C LYS A 926 49.67 -5.48 8.92
N GLY A 927 48.68 -4.91 9.61
CA GLY A 927 48.79 -3.61 10.30
C GLY A 927 48.45 -3.62 11.79
N ARG A 928 47.49 -4.45 12.24
CA ARG A 928 47.17 -4.68 13.66
C ARG A 928 46.69 -6.11 13.88
N ALA A 929 47.32 -6.81 14.83
CA ALA A 929 46.89 -8.12 15.32
C ALA A 929 47.50 -8.40 16.70
N SER A 930 47.18 -7.55 17.70
CA SER A 930 47.43 -7.86 19.11
C SER A 930 46.13 -8.35 19.71
N LEU A 931 46.02 -9.67 19.96
CA LEU A 931 44.84 -10.25 20.60
C LEU A 931 44.79 -9.87 22.09
N ARG A 932 44.24 -8.69 22.37
CA ARG A 932 43.36 -8.54 23.53
C ARG A 932 41.95 -8.80 23.03
N LYS A 933 41.19 -9.65 23.73
CA LYS A 933 39.74 -9.75 23.50
C LYS A 933 39.10 -8.49 24.07
N THR A 934 39.02 -7.44 23.26
CA THR A 934 38.13 -6.32 23.54
C THR A 934 36.71 -6.88 23.62
N GLN A 935 35.98 -6.54 24.68
CA GLN A 935 34.59 -6.96 24.83
C GLN A 935 33.75 -6.25 23.77
N PRO A 936 32.86 -6.94 23.04
CA PRO A 936 32.14 -6.32 21.92
C PRO A 936 31.24 -5.20 22.42
N LEU A 937 31.17 -4.10 21.66
CA LEU A 937 30.61 -2.82 22.11
C LEU A 937 29.15 -2.96 22.58
N TYR A 938 28.34 -3.77 21.89
CA TYR A 938 26.94 -4.03 22.27
C TYR A 938 26.79 -4.58 23.69
N ALA A 939 27.74 -5.38 24.19
CA ALA A 939 27.66 -5.98 25.52
C ALA A 939 27.86 -4.96 26.66
N SER A 940 28.24 -3.71 26.35
CA SER A 940 28.28 -2.60 27.31
C SER A 940 26.90 -1.94 27.52
N ILE A 941 25.99 -2.08 26.55
CA ILE A 941 24.62 -1.56 26.64
C ILE A 941 23.88 -2.33 27.73
N SER A 942 23.25 -1.61 28.65
CA SER A 942 22.33 -2.15 29.65
C SER A 942 20.93 -1.58 29.43
N SER A 943 19.92 -2.25 29.98
CA SER A 943 18.53 -1.82 29.86
C SER A 943 18.30 -0.39 30.39
N GLU A 944 18.89 -0.05 31.54
CA GLU A 944 18.76 1.31 32.11
C GLU A 944 19.45 2.38 31.25
N ALA A 945 20.63 2.07 30.68
CA ALA A 945 21.31 2.99 29.77
C ALA A 945 20.46 3.24 28.52
N LEU A 946 20.01 2.17 27.84
CA LEU A 946 19.20 2.27 26.63
C LEU A 946 17.92 3.09 26.85
N TRP A 947 17.26 2.95 28.00
CA TRP A 947 16.04 3.74 28.29
C TRP A 947 16.32 5.20 28.64
N LEU A 948 17.48 5.53 29.23
CA LEU A 948 17.94 6.93 29.37
C LEU A 948 18.26 7.54 28.00
N ASP A 949 19.01 6.82 27.16
CA ASP A 949 19.37 7.27 25.81
C ASP A 949 18.11 7.53 24.95
N ILE A 950 17.05 6.71 25.12
CA ILE A 950 15.72 6.91 24.51
C ILE A 950 15.00 8.15 25.07
N GLN A 951 15.10 8.43 26.37
CA GLN A 951 14.48 9.60 27.01
C GLN A 951 15.14 10.91 26.55
N GLU A 952 16.47 10.95 26.50
CA GLU A 952 17.24 12.09 26.00
C GLU A 952 16.90 12.38 24.53
N PHE A 953 16.91 11.34 23.68
CA PHE A 953 16.56 11.48 22.27
C PHE A 953 15.11 11.95 22.05
N ALA A 954 14.16 11.49 22.89
CA ALA A 954 12.77 11.92 22.84
C ALA A 954 12.59 13.42 23.16
N MET A 955 13.28 13.88 24.21
CA MET A 955 13.29 15.29 24.60
C MET A 955 13.93 16.17 23.52
N VAL A 956 15.15 15.84 23.07
CA VAL A 956 15.89 16.64 22.08
C VAL A 956 15.15 16.73 20.75
N LYS A 957 14.63 15.60 20.22
CA LYS A 957 14.10 15.56 18.85
C LYS A 957 12.61 15.88 18.71
N TYR A 958 11.81 15.58 19.73
CA TYR A 958 10.35 15.73 19.68
C TYR A 958 9.80 16.70 20.73
N LYS A 959 10.67 17.34 21.53
CA LYS A 959 10.31 18.23 22.65
C LYS A 959 9.30 17.56 23.60
N PHE A 960 9.52 16.27 23.89
CA PHE A 960 8.57 15.41 24.58
C PHE A 960 9.19 14.61 25.73
N GLU A 961 8.65 14.83 26.93
CA GLU A 961 9.01 14.07 28.13
C GLU A 961 8.27 12.73 28.15
N LEU A 962 8.99 11.63 27.91
CA LEU A 962 8.43 10.28 28.04
C LEU A 962 8.01 10.03 29.50
N PRO A 963 6.82 9.48 29.77
CA PRO A 963 6.39 9.19 31.13
C PRO A 963 7.33 8.18 31.80
N ALA A 964 7.56 8.34 33.11
CA ALA A 964 8.54 7.54 33.86
C ALA A 964 8.31 6.01 33.79
N ASP A 965 7.06 5.58 33.55
CA ASP A 965 6.66 4.19 33.39
C ASP A 965 6.39 3.77 31.93
N ALA A 966 6.88 4.54 30.93
CA ALA A 966 6.75 4.22 29.51
C ALA A 966 7.19 2.78 29.18
N ARG A 967 8.28 2.31 29.80
CA ARG A 967 8.83 0.95 29.65
C ARG A 967 7.84 -0.17 30.04
N SER A 968 6.88 0.12 30.93
CA SER A 968 5.79 -0.80 31.30
C SER A 968 4.49 -0.57 30.52
N ARG A 969 4.25 0.65 30.00
CA ARG A 969 3.07 0.95 29.17
C ARG A 969 3.17 0.42 27.73
N VAL A 970 4.39 0.32 27.18
CA VAL A 970 4.58 -0.02 25.76
C VAL A 970 3.98 -1.38 25.38
N LYS A 971 3.09 -1.36 24.37
CA LYS A 971 2.46 -2.53 23.75
C LYS A 971 3.53 -3.38 23.04
N LYS A 972 4.22 -4.26 23.78
CA LYS A 972 5.50 -4.87 23.39
C LYS A 972 5.51 -5.47 21.98
N ILE A 973 4.52 -6.28 21.61
CA ILE A 973 4.44 -6.91 20.27
C ILE A 973 4.34 -5.88 19.14
N SER A 974 3.45 -4.89 19.27
CA SER A 974 3.29 -3.81 18.29
C SER A 974 4.57 -2.96 18.18
N LEU A 975 5.31 -2.80 19.28
CA LEU A 975 6.59 -2.10 19.31
C LEU A 975 7.70 -2.93 18.62
N ILE A 976 7.77 -4.25 18.87
CA ILE A 976 8.69 -5.18 18.17
C ILE A 976 8.44 -5.10 16.66
N ARG A 977 7.19 -5.28 16.21
CA ARG A 977 6.77 -5.15 14.81
C ARG A 977 7.26 -3.84 14.18
N ASN A 978 6.91 -2.72 14.79
CA ASN A 978 7.20 -1.38 14.27
C ASN A 978 8.72 -1.09 14.25
N LEU A 979 9.47 -1.51 15.27
CA LEU A 979 10.93 -1.41 15.28
C LEU A 979 11.58 -2.27 14.19
N CYS A 980 11.16 -3.53 14.07
CA CYS A 980 11.69 -4.47 13.09
C CYS A 980 11.44 -3.99 11.64
N LEU A 981 10.24 -3.46 11.35
CA LEU A 981 9.91 -2.86 10.05
C LEU A 981 10.73 -1.59 9.74
N LYS A 982 10.93 -0.68 10.71
CA LYS A 982 11.70 0.56 10.49
C LYS A 982 13.23 0.36 10.46
N VAL A 983 13.74 -0.78 10.93
CA VAL A 983 15.18 -1.12 10.93
C VAL A 983 15.54 -2.10 9.81
N GLY A 984 14.62 -3.00 9.44
CA GLY A 984 14.88 -4.10 8.51
C GLY A 984 15.37 -5.35 9.23
N ILE A 985 14.65 -5.81 10.26
CA ILE A 985 14.96 -7.03 11.01
C ILE A 985 13.83 -8.04 10.79
N THR A 986 14.17 -9.31 10.52
CA THR A 986 13.20 -10.41 10.55
C THR A 986 13.47 -11.31 11.75
N VAL A 987 12.43 -11.55 12.57
CA VAL A 987 12.50 -12.43 13.74
C VAL A 987 11.66 -13.70 13.58
N ALA A 988 11.98 -14.74 14.34
CA ALA A 988 11.26 -16.02 14.31
C ALA A 988 9.80 -15.88 14.80
N ALA A 989 8.84 -16.43 14.04
CA ALA A 989 7.41 -16.45 14.35
C ALA A 989 7.04 -17.52 15.41
N ARG A 990 7.64 -17.41 16.60
CA ARG A 990 7.41 -18.30 17.75
C ARG A 990 6.67 -17.60 18.88
N LYS A 991 6.24 -18.36 19.89
CA LYS A 991 5.82 -17.79 21.16
C LYS A 991 7.02 -17.21 21.92
N TYR A 992 6.91 -15.96 22.37
CA TYR A 992 7.87 -15.28 23.22
C TYR A 992 7.31 -15.12 24.63
N ASP A 993 8.08 -15.47 25.66
CA ASP A 993 7.82 -15.02 27.02
C ASP A 993 8.41 -13.61 27.20
N LEU A 994 7.57 -12.60 26.98
CA LEU A 994 7.94 -11.19 27.13
C LEU A 994 7.94 -10.70 28.60
N SER A 995 7.74 -11.61 29.57
CA SER A 995 7.97 -11.34 31.01
C SER A 995 9.37 -11.75 31.47
N SER A 996 10.05 -12.61 30.71
CA SER A 996 11.44 -13.02 30.94
C SER A 996 12.43 -11.85 30.92
N ALA A 997 13.55 -12.02 31.61
CA ALA A 997 14.69 -11.09 31.55
C ALA A 997 15.37 -11.07 30.16
N THR A 998 15.30 -12.19 29.43
CA THR A 998 15.89 -12.36 28.08
C THR A 998 14.89 -13.07 27.15
N PRO A 999 13.86 -12.37 26.63
CA PRO A 999 12.86 -12.96 25.72
C PRO A 999 13.43 -13.49 24.40
N PHE A 1000 14.53 -12.91 23.90
CA PHE A 1000 15.15 -13.21 22.61
C PHE A 1000 16.47 -13.99 22.77
N GLN A 1001 16.71 -14.91 21.85
CA GLN A 1001 17.95 -15.66 21.65
C GLN A 1001 18.58 -15.25 20.32
N THR A 1002 19.87 -15.54 20.14
CA THR A 1002 20.58 -15.24 18.88
C THR A 1002 19.96 -15.93 17.66
N SER A 1003 19.39 -17.12 17.85
CA SER A 1003 18.70 -17.91 16.82
C SER A 1003 17.33 -17.36 16.42
N ASP A 1004 16.80 -16.35 17.11
CA ASP A 1004 15.54 -15.71 16.73
C ASP A 1004 15.73 -14.63 15.65
N VAL A 1005 16.95 -14.12 15.48
CA VAL A 1005 17.29 -13.11 14.47
C VAL A 1005 17.60 -13.86 13.17
N LEU A 1006 16.66 -13.83 12.22
CA LEU A 1006 16.71 -14.68 11.03
C LEU A 1006 17.33 -13.99 9.81
N ASP A 1007 17.13 -12.68 9.68
CA ASP A 1007 17.48 -11.92 8.49
C ASP A 1007 17.66 -10.43 8.83
N LEU A 1008 18.47 -9.73 8.04
CA LEU A 1008 18.52 -8.26 7.99
C LEU A 1008 18.19 -7.84 6.56
N ARG A 1009 17.22 -6.94 6.40
CA ARG A 1009 16.69 -6.53 5.10
C ARG A 1009 16.91 -5.05 4.80
N PRO A 1010 17.09 -4.67 3.53
CA PRO A 1010 17.12 -3.27 3.12
C PRO A 1010 15.75 -2.61 3.35
N VAL A 1011 15.72 -1.46 4.03
CA VAL A 1011 14.53 -0.60 4.14
C VAL A 1011 14.69 0.54 3.14
N VAL A 1012 13.84 0.53 2.11
CA VAL A 1012 14.02 1.33 0.89
C VAL A 1012 13.06 2.50 0.86
N LYS A 1013 13.48 3.60 0.23
CA LYS A 1013 12.64 4.75 -0.15
C LYS A 1013 13.04 5.21 -1.53
N HIS A 1014 12.07 5.54 -2.37
CA HIS A 1014 12.30 6.02 -3.72
C HIS A 1014 11.12 6.91 -4.15
N SER A 1015 11.24 7.54 -5.30
CA SER A 1015 10.05 8.09 -5.97
C SER A 1015 9.26 6.94 -6.58
N VAL A 1016 7.93 6.94 -6.40
CA VAL A 1016 7.00 6.12 -7.18
C VAL A 1016 6.35 7.07 -8.17
N PRO A 1017 6.46 6.85 -9.50
CA PRO A 1017 5.70 7.60 -10.50
C PRO A 1017 4.20 7.42 -10.24
N ALA A 1018 3.48 8.53 -10.11
CA ALA A 1018 2.05 8.53 -9.85
C ALA A 1018 1.31 8.91 -11.14
N CYS A 1019 0.29 8.14 -11.51
CA CYS A 1019 -0.55 8.47 -12.66
C CYS A 1019 -1.59 9.52 -12.23
N SER A 1020 -1.44 10.75 -12.73
CA SER A 1020 -2.33 11.88 -12.41
C SER A 1020 -3.77 11.62 -12.83
N GLU A 1021 -3.96 11.12 -14.05
CA GLU A 1021 -5.27 10.85 -14.65
C GLU A 1021 -6.09 9.83 -13.83
N ALA A 1022 -5.49 8.72 -13.40
CA ALA A 1022 -6.16 7.76 -12.53
C ALA A 1022 -6.43 8.30 -11.12
N LYS A 1023 -5.55 9.16 -10.59
CA LYS A 1023 -5.73 9.82 -9.28
C LYS A 1023 -6.90 10.80 -9.31
N GLU A 1024 -7.03 11.60 -10.37
CA GLU A 1024 -8.14 12.52 -10.59
C GLU A 1024 -9.49 11.78 -10.73
N LEU A 1025 -9.52 10.69 -11.49
CA LEU A 1025 -10.69 9.80 -11.58
C LEU A 1025 -11.07 9.19 -10.22
N VAL A 1026 -10.08 8.81 -9.39
CA VAL A 1026 -10.31 8.27 -8.03
C VAL A 1026 -10.82 9.33 -7.05
N GLU A 1027 -10.31 10.55 -7.06
CA GLU A 1027 -10.87 11.63 -6.21
C GLU A 1027 -12.27 12.03 -6.67
N THR A 1028 -12.50 12.15 -7.99
CA THR A 1028 -13.83 12.46 -8.56
C THR A 1028 -14.85 11.35 -8.23
N GLY A 1029 -14.45 10.08 -8.35
CA GLY A 1029 -15.28 8.93 -7.99
C GLY A 1029 -15.66 8.90 -6.51
N LYS A 1030 -14.80 9.39 -5.60
CA LYS A 1030 -15.13 9.53 -4.17
C LYS A 1030 -16.19 10.61 -3.92
N LEU A 1031 -16.11 11.74 -4.61
CA LEU A 1031 -17.13 12.80 -4.53
C LEU A 1031 -18.48 12.27 -5.02
N GLN A 1032 -18.51 11.64 -6.20
CA GLN A 1032 -19.71 11.01 -6.75
C GLN A 1032 -20.28 9.92 -5.84
N LEU A 1033 -19.43 9.11 -5.20
CA LEU A 1033 -19.87 8.11 -4.21
C LEU A 1033 -20.50 8.76 -2.97
N ALA A 1034 -19.94 9.88 -2.47
CA ALA A 1034 -20.50 10.61 -1.33
C ALA A 1034 -21.86 11.27 -1.65
N GLU A 1035 -22.04 11.77 -2.87
CA GLU A 1035 -23.33 12.25 -3.40
C GLU A 1035 -24.33 11.10 -3.67
N GLY A 1036 -23.87 9.85 -3.61
CA GLY A 1036 -24.69 8.65 -3.82
C GLY A 1036 -24.88 8.30 -5.31
N MET A 1037 -24.10 8.89 -6.21
CA MET A 1037 -24.16 8.72 -7.67
C MET A 1037 -23.47 7.40 -8.10
N LEU A 1038 -23.98 6.27 -7.57
CA LEU A 1038 -23.33 4.94 -7.65
C LEU A 1038 -22.92 4.50 -9.07
N SER A 1039 -23.67 4.86 -10.11
CA SER A 1039 -23.35 4.45 -11.49
C SER A 1039 -22.12 5.19 -12.04
N GLU A 1040 -21.98 6.48 -11.73
CA GLU A 1040 -20.87 7.33 -12.18
C GLU A 1040 -19.63 7.07 -11.32
N ALA A 1041 -19.82 6.83 -10.02
CA ALA A 1041 -18.76 6.29 -9.17
C ALA A 1041 -18.24 4.95 -9.71
N TYR A 1042 -19.12 4.03 -10.15
CA TYR A 1042 -18.71 2.75 -10.72
C TYR A 1042 -17.85 2.91 -11.98
N THR A 1043 -18.25 3.79 -12.92
CA THR A 1043 -17.48 4.01 -14.15
C THR A 1043 -16.13 4.64 -13.85
N LEU A 1044 -16.08 5.71 -13.05
CA LEU A 1044 -14.84 6.41 -12.69
C LEU A 1044 -13.83 5.48 -11.99
N PHE A 1045 -14.27 4.65 -11.02
CA PHE A 1045 -13.39 3.69 -10.37
C PHE A 1045 -13.00 2.51 -11.27
N SER A 1046 -13.81 2.13 -12.26
CA SER A 1046 -13.49 1.06 -13.23
C SER A 1046 -12.45 1.53 -14.25
N GLU A 1047 -12.59 2.77 -14.72
CA GLU A 1047 -11.65 3.44 -15.63
C GLU A 1047 -10.29 3.62 -14.95
N ALA A 1048 -10.28 4.20 -13.74
CA ALA A 1048 -9.05 4.33 -12.94
C ALA A 1048 -8.40 2.98 -12.61
N PHE A 1049 -9.19 1.93 -12.31
CA PHE A 1049 -8.67 0.58 -12.10
C PHE A 1049 -7.96 0.05 -13.36
N SER A 1050 -8.56 0.23 -14.54
CA SER A 1050 -7.96 -0.19 -15.81
C SER A 1050 -6.65 0.56 -16.09
N ILE A 1051 -6.64 1.88 -15.92
CA ILE A 1051 -5.46 2.72 -16.13
C ILE A 1051 -4.33 2.31 -15.18
N LEU A 1052 -4.62 2.16 -13.89
CA LEU A 1052 -3.61 1.75 -12.90
C LEU A 1052 -3.10 0.33 -13.15
N GLN A 1053 -3.95 -0.59 -13.62
CA GLN A 1053 -3.50 -1.94 -13.98
C GLN A 1053 -2.60 -1.94 -15.22
N GLN A 1054 -2.84 -1.05 -16.19
CA GLN A 1054 -1.96 -0.85 -17.35
C GLN A 1054 -0.62 -0.23 -16.92
N VAL A 1055 -0.65 0.86 -16.13
CA VAL A 1055 0.54 1.63 -15.72
C VAL A 1055 1.39 0.88 -14.68
N THR A 1056 0.79 0.46 -13.57
CA THR A 1056 1.51 -0.06 -12.39
C THR A 1056 1.50 -1.59 -12.28
N GLY A 1057 0.79 -2.27 -13.18
CA GLY A 1057 0.47 -3.69 -13.07
C GLY A 1057 -0.62 -3.97 -12.02
N PRO A 1058 -1.08 -5.23 -11.89
CA PRO A 1058 -2.16 -5.59 -10.96
C PRO A 1058 -1.74 -5.62 -9.48
N MET A 1059 -0.43 -5.53 -9.19
CA MET A 1059 0.16 -5.63 -7.84
C MET A 1059 0.60 -4.24 -7.33
N HIS A 1060 -0.35 -3.34 -7.08
CA HIS A 1060 -0.06 -2.00 -6.56
C HIS A 1060 -1.15 -1.48 -5.59
N ARG A 1061 -0.77 -0.66 -4.60
CA ARG A 1061 -1.66 -0.12 -3.54
C ARG A 1061 -2.86 0.65 -4.11
N GLU A 1062 -2.67 1.37 -5.21
CA GLU A 1062 -3.73 2.20 -5.80
C GLU A 1062 -4.76 1.35 -6.58
N VAL A 1063 -4.32 0.23 -7.18
CA VAL A 1063 -5.22 -0.79 -7.76
C VAL A 1063 -6.09 -1.43 -6.67
N ALA A 1064 -5.51 -1.75 -5.51
CA ALA A 1064 -6.27 -2.23 -4.36
C ALA A 1064 -7.31 -1.20 -3.87
N ASN A 1065 -6.94 0.08 -3.79
CA ASN A 1065 -7.88 1.15 -3.45
C ASN A 1065 -9.04 1.25 -4.45
N CYS A 1066 -8.81 1.09 -5.75
CA CYS A 1066 -9.89 1.05 -6.74
C CYS A 1066 -10.79 -0.18 -6.55
N CYS A 1067 -10.23 -1.37 -6.32
CA CYS A 1067 -11.00 -2.57 -5.97
C CYS A 1067 -11.88 -2.35 -4.72
N ARG A 1068 -11.37 -1.67 -3.69
CA ARG A 1068 -12.11 -1.35 -2.45
C ARG A 1068 -13.30 -0.44 -2.72
N TYR A 1069 -13.12 0.61 -3.52
CA TYR A 1069 -14.23 1.50 -3.88
C TYR A 1069 -15.25 0.82 -4.81
N LEU A 1070 -14.81 0.00 -5.77
CA LEU A 1070 -15.70 -0.83 -6.60
C LEU A 1070 -16.51 -1.82 -5.75
N ALA A 1071 -15.89 -2.47 -4.76
CA ALA A 1071 -16.58 -3.36 -3.83
C ALA A 1071 -17.67 -2.61 -3.02
N MET A 1072 -17.35 -1.41 -2.53
CA MET A 1072 -18.29 -0.54 -1.82
C MET A 1072 -19.48 -0.12 -2.72
N VAL A 1073 -19.20 0.31 -3.97
CA VAL A 1073 -20.25 0.69 -4.93
C VAL A 1073 -21.16 -0.50 -5.27
N LEU A 1074 -20.60 -1.68 -5.53
CA LEU A 1074 -21.36 -2.89 -5.83
C LEU A 1074 -22.22 -3.33 -4.63
N TYR A 1075 -21.68 -3.27 -3.42
CA TYR A 1075 -22.44 -3.52 -2.18
C TYR A 1075 -23.62 -2.56 -2.03
N HIS A 1076 -23.40 -1.26 -2.27
CA HIS A 1076 -24.46 -0.24 -2.23
C HIS A 1076 -25.50 -0.39 -3.37
N ALA A 1077 -25.11 -0.96 -4.51
CA ALA A 1077 -26.02 -1.33 -5.60
C ALA A 1077 -26.78 -2.65 -5.35
N GLY A 1078 -26.36 -3.44 -4.36
CA GLY A 1078 -26.96 -4.73 -3.99
C GLY A 1078 -26.30 -5.97 -4.60
N ASP A 1079 -25.25 -5.82 -5.41
CA ASP A 1079 -24.47 -6.95 -5.93
C ASP A 1079 -23.41 -7.40 -4.92
N MET A 1080 -23.84 -8.22 -3.97
CA MET A 1080 -22.97 -8.84 -2.97
C MET A 1080 -21.92 -9.78 -3.58
N ALA A 1081 -22.20 -10.38 -4.75
CA ALA A 1081 -21.28 -11.32 -5.41
C ALA A 1081 -20.13 -10.57 -6.10
N GLY A 1082 -20.45 -9.50 -6.83
CA GLY A 1082 -19.47 -8.57 -7.37
C GLY A 1082 -18.67 -7.86 -6.26
N ALA A 1083 -19.32 -7.46 -5.16
CA ALA A 1083 -18.64 -6.86 -4.01
C ALA A 1083 -17.57 -7.80 -3.42
N ILE A 1084 -17.91 -9.06 -3.15
CA ILE A 1084 -16.95 -10.09 -2.70
C ILE A 1084 -15.81 -10.27 -3.71
N MET A 1085 -16.12 -10.35 -5.01
CA MET A 1085 -15.09 -10.54 -6.04
C MET A 1085 -14.07 -9.39 -6.05
N GLN A 1086 -14.50 -8.14 -5.97
CA GLN A 1086 -13.58 -6.99 -5.92
C GLN A 1086 -12.84 -6.90 -4.58
N GLN A 1087 -13.52 -7.20 -3.46
CA GLN A 1087 -12.92 -7.23 -2.12
C GLN A 1087 -11.83 -8.32 -1.97
N HIS A 1088 -11.96 -9.45 -2.69
CA HIS A 1088 -10.96 -10.53 -2.70
C HIS A 1088 -9.71 -10.12 -3.49
N LYS A 1089 -9.87 -9.41 -4.62
CA LYS A 1089 -8.73 -8.79 -5.34
C LYS A 1089 -7.99 -7.81 -4.45
N GLU A 1090 -8.69 -6.85 -3.84
CA GLU A 1090 -8.10 -5.88 -2.89
C GLU A 1090 -7.27 -6.61 -1.82
N LEU A 1091 -7.87 -7.59 -1.15
CA LEU A 1091 -7.24 -8.31 -0.05
C LEU A 1091 -5.94 -9.01 -0.47
N ILE A 1092 -5.93 -9.71 -1.62
CA ILE A 1092 -4.73 -10.35 -2.15
C ILE A 1092 -3.66 -9.33 -2.55
N ILE A 1093 -4.05 -8.18 -3.10
CA ILE A 1093 -3.09 -7.11 -3.44
C ILE A 1093 -2.50 -6.51 -2.15
N ASN A 1094 -3.32 -6.22 -1.13
CA ASN A 1094 -2.88 -5.68 0.15
C ASN A 1094 -1.96 -6.63 0.91
N GLU A 1095 -2.28 -7.94 0.99
CA GLU A 1095 -1.41 -8.98 1.56
C GLU A 1095 0.00 -8.98 0.91
N ARG A 1096 0.10 -8.63 -0.38
CA ARG A 1096 1.31 -8.76 -1.20
C ARG A 1096 2.04 -7.46 -1.53
N CYS A 1097 1.43 -6.31 -1.29
CA CYS A 1097 2.03 -4.98 -1.50
C CYS A 1097 2.28 -4.25 -0.18
N LEU A 1098 1.44 -4.47 0.84
CA LEU A 1098 1.52 -3.81 2.15
C LEU A 1098 1.97 -4.79 3.25
N GLY A 1099 1.57 -6.06 3.11
CA GLY A 1099 1.91 -7.15 4.01
C GLY A 1099 0.68 -7.74 4.71
N LEU A 1100 0.85 -8.95 5.24
CA LEU A 1100 -0.20 -9.72 5.92
C LEU A 1100 -0.78 -9.01 7.16
N ASP A 1101 -0.03 -8.06 7.73
CA ASP A 1101 -0.36 -7.33 8.96
C ASP A 1101 -0.30 -5.80 8.80
N HIS A 1102 -0.56 -5.29 7.61
CA HIS A 1102 -0.89 -3.87 7.43
C HIS A 1102 -2.32 -3.58 7.95
N PRO A 1103 -2.60 -2.40 8.55
CA PRO A 1103 -3.95 -2.02 8.95
C PRO A 1103 -4.98 -2.13 7.83
N ASP A 1104 -4.64 -1.70 6.61
CA ASP A 1104 -5.54 -1.85 5.45
C ASP A 1104 -5.87 -3.32 5.17
N THR A 1105 -4.89 -4.23 5.21
CA THR A 1105 -5.11 -5.68 5.06
C THR A 1105 -6.06 -6.22 6.14
N ALA A 1106 -5.98 -5.73 7.37
CA ALA A 1106 -6.91 -6.06 8.44
C ALA A 1106 -8.34 -5.53 8.17
N HIS A 1107 -8.46 -4.34 7.59
CA HIS A 1107 -9.74 -3.75 7.18
C HIS A 1107 -10.34 -4.53 5.99
N SER A 1108 -9.52 -4.94 5.00
CA SER A 1108 -9.94 -5.80 3.88
C SER A 1108 -10.53 -7.13 4.38
N TYR A 1109 -9.93 -7.74 5.41
CA TYR A 1109 -10.48 -8.93 6.09
C TYR A 1109 -11.83 -8.65 6.78
N GLY A 1110 -11.98 -7.49 7.42
CA GLY A 1110 -13.23 -7.08 8.06
C GLY A 1110 -14.37 -6.85 7.06
N ASN A 1111 -14.10 -6.14 5.96
CA ASN A 1111 -15.06 -5.91 4.88
C ASN A 1111 -15.48 -7.25 4.24
N MET A 1112 -14.53 -8.15 3.99
CA MET A 1112 -14.81 -9.49 3.49
C MET A 1112 -15.73 -10.28 4.43
N ALA A 1113 -15.52 -10.17 5.75
CA ALA A 1113 -16.41 -10.80 6.74
C ALA A 1113 -17.84 -10.23 6.67
N LEU A 1114 -17.99 -8.90 6.56
CA LEU A 1114 -19.31 -8.26 6.43
C LEU A 1114 -20.04 -8.70 5.15
N PHE A 1115 -19.35 -8.84 4.02
CA PHE A 1115 -19.98 -9.30 2.78
C PHE A 1115 -20.36 -10.80 2.81
N TYR A 1116 -19.52 -11.67 3.37
CA TYR A 1116 -19.90 -13.08 3.58
C TYR A 1116 -21.08 -13.23 4.56
N HIS A 1117 -21.16 -12.39 5.59
CA HIS A 1117 -22.30 -12.33 6.50
C HIS A 1117 -23.57 -11.91 5.76
N GLY A 1118 -23.49 -10.94 4.84
CA GLY A 1118 -24.58 -10.54 3.94
C GLY A 1118 -25.06 -11.64 2.97
N LEU A 1119 -24.24 -12.66 2.69
CA LEU A 1119 -24.66 -13.89 1.99
C LEU A 1119 -25.18 -15.00 2.93
N ASN A 1120 -25.42 -14.70 4.22
CA ASN A 1120 -25.73 -15.67 5.28
C ASN A 1120 -24.63 -16.75 5.51
N GLN A 1121 -23.41 -16.51 5.04
CA GLN A 1121 -22.25 -17.41 5.26
C GLN A 1121 -21.53 -17.06 6.56
N THR A 1122 -22.29 -16.89 7.66
CA THR A 1122 -21.82 -16.27 8.90
C THR A 1122 -20.68 -17.03 9.58
N GLU A 1123 -20.55 -18.35 9.40
CA GLU A 1123 -19.39 -19.10 9.90
C GLU A 1123 -18.09 -18.71 9.14
N LEU A 1124 -18.17 -18.52 7.82
CA LEU A 1124 -17.03 -18.06 7.02
C LEU A 1124 -16.70 -16.59 7.34
N ALA A 1125 -17.71 -15.77 7.60
CA ALA A 1125 -17.55 -14.39 8.09
C ALA A 1125 -16.78 -14.36 9.42
N LEU A 1126 -17.19 -15.16 10.41
CA LEU A 1126 -16.50 -15.25 11.71
C LEU A 1126 -15.03 -15.66 11.58
N ARG A 1127 -14.67 -16.52 10.61
CA ARG A 1127 -13.26 -16.89 10.33
C ARG A 1127 -12.45 -15.76 9.67
N HIS A 1128 -13.08 -14.88 8.88
CA HIS A 1128 -12.44 -13.68 8.36
C HIS A 1128 -12.33 -12.60 9.44
N MET A 1129 -13.35 -12.45 10.29
CA MET A 1129 -13.36 -11.48 11.38
C MET A 1129 -12.35 -11.85 12.47
N SER A 1130 -12.10 -13.14 12.74
CA SER A 1130 -11.02 -13.56 13.65
C SER A 1130 -9.63 -13.23 13.12
N ARG A 1131 -9.42 -13.31 11.79
CA ARG A 1131 -8.18 -12.84 11.15
C ARG A 1131 -8.05 -11.32 11.25
N ALA A 1132 -9.07 -10.55 10.91
CA ALA A 1132 -9.07 -9.09 11.09
C ALA A 1132 -8.72 -8.71 12.54
N PHE A 1133 -9.39 -9.31 13.52
CA PHE A 1133 -9.20 -9.04 14.95
C PHE A 1133 -7.76 -9.35 15.43
N LEU A 1134 -7.13 -10.42 14.90
CA LEU A 1134 -5.72 -10.72 15.13
C LEU A 1134 -4.79 -9.60 14.59
N LEU A 1135 -5.02 -9.15 13.36
CA LEU A 1135 -4.17 -8.17 12.68
C LEU A 1135 -4.34 -6.74 13.24
N LEU A 1136 -5.56 -6.34 13.58
CA LEU A 1136 -5.87 -5.08 14.29
C LEU A 1136 -5.15 -5.05 15.65
N SER A 1137 -5.26 -6.13 16.42
CA SER A 1137 -4.63 -6.25 17.74
C SER A 1137 -3.10 -6.30 17.66
N LEU A 1138 -2.53 -6.86 16.60
CA LEU A 1138 -1.08 -6.83 16.35
C LEU A 1138 -0.58 -5.39 16.07
N SER A 1139 -1.36 -4.64 15.29
CA SER A 1139 -1.02 -3.28 14.85
C SER A 1139 -1.17 -2.24 15.97
N SER A 1140 -2.35 -2.19 16.60
CA SER A 1140 -2.73 -1.18 17.59
C SER A 1140 -2.64 -1.63 19.05
N GLY A 1141 -2.41 -2.93 19.30
CA GLY A 1141 -2.69 -3.56 20.59
C GLY A 1141 -4.21 -3.81 20.81
N PRO A 1142 -4.60 -4.47 21.91
CA PRO A 1142 -6.00 -4.80 22.17
C PRO A 1142 -6.87 -3.58 22.55
N ASP A 1143 -6.27 -2.42 22.81
CA ASP A 1143 -6.93 -1.19 23.24
C ASP A 1143 -6.88 -0.13 22.12
N HIS A 1144 -7.90 -0.16 21.25
CA HIS A 1144 -8.15 0.76 20.14
C HIS A 1144 -9.65 0.81 19.77
N PRO A 1145 -10.22 1.93 19.29
CA PRO A 1145 -11.64 2.02 18.89
C PRO A 1145 -12.06 1.01 17.80
N ASP A 1146 -11.26 0.80 16.76
CA ASP A 1146 -11.57 -0.17 15.69
C ASP A 1146 -11.61 -1.64 16.16
N VAL A 1147 -10.86 -1.95 17.22
CA VAL A 1147 -10.94 -3.25 17.90
C VAL A 1147 -12.30 -3.37 18.60
N ALA A 1148 -12.80 -2.31 19.25
CA ALA A 1148 -14.14 -2.28 19.85
C ALA A 1148 -15.28 -2.29 18.81
N ALA A 1149 -15.11 -1.63 17.66
CA ALA A 1149 -16.02 -1.76 16.51
C ALA A 1149 -16.09 -3.21 16.00
N THR A 1150 -14.94 -3.90 15.93
CA THR A 1150 -14.88 -5.32 15.58
C THR A 1150 -15.63 -6.21 16.57
N PHE A 1151 -15.56 -5.93 17.88
CA PHE A 1151 -16.37 -6.65 18.88
C PHE A 1151 -17.88 -6.53 18.57
N ILE A 1152 -18.37 -5.36 18.13
CA ILE A 1152 -19.79 -5.16 17.76
C ILE A 1152 -20.15 -5.99 16.51
N ASN A 1153 -19.30 -5.97 15.48
CA ASN A 1153 -19.51 -6.75 14.26
C ASN A 1153 -19.55 -8.27 14.54
N VAL A 1154 -18.65 -8.79 15.39
CA VAL A 1154 -18.67 -10.20 15.85
C VAL A 1154 -19.92 -10.50 16.69
N ALA A 1155 -20.38 -9.57 17.51
CA ALA A 1155 -21.60 -9.76 18.30
C ALA A 1155 -22.86 -9.90 17.42
N MET A 1156 -23.01 -9.08 16.38
CA MET A 1156 -24.11 -9.20 15.41
C MET A 1156 -24.12 -10.57 14.73
N MET A 1157 -22.94 -11.04 14.28
CA MET A 1157 -22.79 -12.38 13.70
C MET A 1157 -23.22 -13.49 14.66
N TYR A 1158 -22.94 -13.39 15.96
CA TYR A 1158 -23.42 -14.36 16.95
C TYR A 1158 -24.90 -14.21 17.32
N GLN A 1159 -25.45 -13.00 17.26
CA GLN A 1159 -26.87 -12.73 17.46
C GLN A 1159 -27.71 -13.43 16.37
N ASP A 1160 -27.31 -13.32 15.10
CA ASP A 1160 -28.02 -13.93 13.96
C ASP A 1160 -27.89 -15.47 13.94
N ILE A 1161 -26.81 -16.01 14.48
CA ILE A 1161 -26.64 -17.45 14.73
C ILE A 1161 -27.47 -17.92 15.95
N GLY A 1162 -28.04 -17.01 16.74
CA GLY A 1162 -28.81 -17.31 17.95
C GLY A 1162 -27.96 -17.53 19.21
N LYS A 1163 -26.63 -17.37 19.14
CA LYS A 1163 -25.70 -17.43 20.28
C LYS A 1163 -25.72 -16.12 21.10
N MET A 1164 -26.91 -15.73 21.56
CA MET A 1164 -27.16 -14.42 22.19
C MET A 1164 -26.33 -14.19 23.47
N ASN A 1165 -26.09 -15.22 24.28
CA ASN A 1165 -25.21 -15.12 25.45
C ASN A 1165 -23.75 -14.79 25.07
N THR A 1166 -23.27 -15.34 23.94
CA THR A 1166 -21.95 -15.05 23.39
C THR A 1166 -21.91 -13.63 22.84
N ALA A 1167 -22.92 -13.22 22.05
CA ALA A 1167 -23.06 -11.86 21.52
C ALA A 1167 -23.05 -10.79 22.63
N LEU A 1168 -23.80 -10.99 23.73
CA LEU A 1168 -23.82 -10.08 24.87
C LEU A 1168 -22.43 -9.87 25.49
N ARG A 1169 -21.60 -10.91 25.59
CA ARG A 1169 -20.22 -10.77 26.12
C ARG A 1169 -19.34 -9.93 25.19
N TYR A 1170 -19.47 -10.10 23.87
CA TYR A 1170 -18.76 -9.27 22.90
C TYR A 1170 -19.19 -7.79 23.01
N LEU A 1171 -20.49 -7.50 23.14
CA LEU A 1171 -21.00 -6.14 23.32
C LEU A 1171 -20.59 -5.50 24.66
N GLN A 1172 -20.54 -6.28 25.75
CA GLN A 1172 -20.11 -5.80 27.06
C GLN A 1172 -18.62 -5.41 27.08
N GLU A 1173 -17.74 -6.19 26.44
CA GLU A 1173 -16.32 -5.82 26.29
C GLU A 1173 -16.13 -4.65 25.29
N ALA A 1174 -16.96 -4.53 24.25
CA ALA A 1174 -16.97 -3.36 23.36
C ALA A 1174 -17.31 -2.07 24.13
N LEU A 1175 -18.39 -2.09 24.92
CA LEU A 1175 -18.82 -0.95 25.73
C LEU A 1175 -17.72 -0.54 26.72
N LYS A 1176 -17.23 -1.49 27.52
CA LYS A 1176 -16.15 -1.31 28.50
C LYS A 1176 -14.86 -0.76 27.90
N LYS A 1177 -14.56 -1.07 26.63
CA LYS A 1177 -13.45 -0.47 25.89
C LYS A 1177 -13.75 0.97 25.46
N ASN A 1178 -14.92 1.25 24.88
CA ASN A 1178 -15.27 2.61 24.47
C ASN A 1178 -15.40 3.57 25.66
N GLU A 1179 -16.01 3.14 26.77
CA GLU A 1179 -16.08 3.91 28.03
C GLU A 1179 -14.68 4.25 28.58
N ARG A 1180 -13.69 3.34 28.45
CA ARG A 1180 -12.30 3.58 28.87
C ARG A 1180 -11.45 4.39 27.86
N LEU A 1181 -11.73 4.27 26.56
CA LEU A 1181 -10.89 4.85 25.50
C LEU A 1181 -11.36 6.20 24.97
N LEU A 1182 -12.67 6.46 25.07
CA LEU A 1182 -13.38 7.61 24.51
C LEU A 1182 -14.29 8.31 25.54
N GLY A 1183 -14.69 7.60 26.61
CA GLY A 1183 -15.57 8.10 27.67
C GLY A 1183 -17.02 7.65 27.53
N GLU A 1184 -17.78 7.71 28.63
CA GLU A 1184 -19.21 7.34 28.67
C GLU A 1184 -20.07 8.20 27.73
N GLU A 1185 -19.66 9.44 27.50
CA GLU A 1185 -20.39 10.50 26.80
C GLU A 1185 -20.12 10.55 25.29
N HIS A 1186 -19.27 9.65 24.76
CA HIS A 1186 -18.88 9.68 23.35
C HIS A 1186 -19.91 9.02 22.44
N ILE A 1187 -20.07 9.51 21.20
CA ILE A 1187 -21.03 9.00 20.22
C ILE A 1187 -20.85 7.49 19.99
N GLN A 1188 -19.60 7.03 19.86
CA GLN A 1188 -19.29 5.61 19.66
C GLN A 1188 -19.62 4.73 20.89
N THR A 1189 -19.71 5.32 22.08
CA THR A 1189 -20.18 4.64 23.30
C THR A 1189 -21.71 4.50 23.29
N ALA A 1190 -22.42 5.50 22.77
CA ALA A 1190 -23.87 5.39 22.51
C ALA A 1190 -24.20 4.27 21.49
N VAL A 1191 -23.35 4.05 20.48
CA VAL A 1191 -23.50 2.91 19.54
C VAL A 1191 -23.45 1.56 20.27
N CYS A 1192 -22.56 1.39 21.26
CA CYS A 1192 -22.54 0.18 22.09
C CYS A 1192 -23.81 0.04 22.95
N TYR A 1193 -24.32 1.14 23.51
CA TYR A 1193 -25.57 1.12 24.27
C TYR A 1193 -26.78 0.75 23.40
N HIS A 1194 -26.85 1.25 22.17
CA HIS A 1194 -27.87 0.90 21.18
C HIS A 1194 -27.83 -0.60 20.83
N ALA A 1195 -26.64 -1.14 20.50
CA ALA A 1195 -26.47 -2.56 20.19
C ALA A 1195 -26.85 -3.47 21.37
N LEU A 1196 -26.52 -3.08 22.61
CA LEU A 1196 -26.98 -3.77 23.82
C LEU A 1196 -28.51 -3.69 23.98
N ALA A 1197 -29.12 -2.54 23.72
CA ALA A 1197 -30.57 -2.37 23.79
C ALA A 1197 -31.30 -3.33 22.85
N ILE A 1198 -30.79 -3.49 21.63
CA ILE A 1198 -31.34 -4.41 20.63
C ILE A 1198 -31.18 -5.87 21.07
N ALA A 1199 -29.99 -6.27 21.52
CA ALA A 1199 -29.73 -7.63 22.02
C ALA A 1199 -30.68 -8.00 23.18
N PHE A 1200 -30.86 -7.10 24.16
CA PHE A 1200 -31.82 -7.30 25.25
C PHE A 1200 -33.28 -7.38 24.76
N ASN A 1201 -33.66 -6.59 23.76
CA ASN A 1201 -34.99 -6.70 23.14
C ASN A 1201 -35.19 -8.06 22.43
N CYS A 1202 -34.17 -8.59 21.75
CA CYS A 1202 -34.21 -9.94 21.16
C CYS A 1202 -34.26 -11.06 22.22
N MET A 1203 -33.80 -10.82 23.46
CA MET A 1203 -34.02 -11.70 24.61
C MET A 1203 -35.38 -11.54 25.32
N GLY A 1204 -36.23 -10.60 24.88
CA GLY A 1204 -37.47 -10.24 25.58
C GLY A 1204 -37.25 -9.46 26.89
N ALA A 1205 -36.04 -8.97 27.15
CA ALA A 1205 -35.69 -8.15 28.31
C ALA A 1205 -35.98 -6.66 28.05
N PHE A 1206 -37.20 -6.35 27.60
CA PHE A 1206 -37.60 -5.03 27.07
C PHE A 1206 -37.34 -3.85 28.01
N LYS A 1207 -37.38 -4.06 29.33
CA LYS A 1207 -37.04 -3.03 30.32
C LYS A 1207 -35.57 -2.63 30.29
N LEU A 1208 -34.65 -3.59 30.17
CA LEU A 1208 -33.21 -3.31 29.99
C LEU A 1208 -32.97 -2.65 28.63
N SER A 1209 -33.67 -3.12 27.60
CA SER A 1209 -33.63 -2.52 26.26
C SER A 1209 -33.98 -1.03 26.29
N HIS A 1210 -35.12 -0.65 26.87
CA HIS A 1210 -35.50 0.76 27.03
C HIS A 1210 -34.49 1.55 27.89
N GLN A 1211 -33.90 0.94 28.93
CA GLN A 1211 -32.91 1.61 29.78
C GLN A 1211 -31.61 1.92 29.04
N HIS A 1212 -31.11 0.99 28.22
CA HIS A 1212 -29.92 1.20 27.40
C HIS A 1212 -30.21 2.15 26.22
N GLU A 1213 -31.37 2.06 25.57
CA GLU A 1213 -31.73 2.98 24.50
C GLU A 1213 -31.94 4.41 25.01
N LYS A 1214 -32.44 4.60 26.24
CA LYS A 1214 -32.47 5.93 26.85
C LYS A 1214 -31.05 6.49 27.04
N LYS A 1215 -30.07 5.68 27.46
CA LYS A 1215 -28.67 6.12 27.52
C LYS A 1215 -28.17 6.55 26.13
N THR A 1216 -28.48 5.79 25.07
CA THR A 1216 -28.17 6.17 23.68
C THR A 1216 -28.72 7.56 23.35
N TYR A 1217 -30.03 7.77 23.58
CA TYR A 1217 -30.69 9.05 23.31
C TYR A 1217 -30.11 10.21 24.13
N ASP A 1218 -29.95 10.03 25.46
CA ASP A 1218 -29.42 11.04 26.37
C ASP A 1218 -28.01 11.52 25.94
N ILE A 1219 -27.17 10.64 25.40
CA ILE A 1219 -25.84 10.98 24.85
C ILE A 1219 -25.96 11.69 23.49
N LEU A 1220 -26.79 11.17 22.57
CA LEU A 1220 -26.93 11.74 21.22
C LEU A 1220 -27.50 13.17 21.25
N VAL A 1221 -28.53 13.44 22.07
CA VAL A 1221 -29.06 14.80 22.30
C VAL A 1221 -27.95 15.77 22.70
N LYS A 1222 -27.05 15.33 23.58
CA LYS A 1222 -25.99 16.16 24.16
C LYS A 1222 -24.83 16.43 23.19
N GLN A 1223 -24.49 15.47 22.33
CA GLN A 1223 -23.38 15.58 21.37
C GLN A 1223 -23.80 16.16 20.00
N LEU A 1224 -25.07 16.01 19.62
CA LEU A 1224 -25.56 16.29 18.25
C LEU A 1224 -26.82 17.17 18.20
N GLY A 1225 -27.48 17.40 19.33
CA GLY A 1225 -28.79 18.06 19.38
C GLY A 1225 -29.96 17.12 19.09
N GLU A 1226 -31.18 17.63 19.31
CA GLU A 1226 -32.43 16.88 19.10
C GLU A 1226 -32.80 16.72 17.61
N ASP A 1227 -32.31 17.61 16.75
CA ASP A 1227 -32.63 17.63 15.31
C ASP A 1227 -31.86 16.59 14.47
N ASP A 1228 -30.74 16.05 14.96
CA ASP A 1228 -29.95 15.04 14.26
C ASP A 1228 -30.78 13.77 13.98
N SER A 1229 -30.58 13.16 12.81
CA SER A 1229 -31.31 11.96 12.41
C SER A 1229 -31.08 10.79 13.38
N ARG A 1230 -29.86 10.63 13.91
CA ARG A 1230 -29.49 9.57 14.86
C ARG A 1230 -30.24 9.74 16.19
N THR A 1231 -30.35 10.99 16.67
CA THR A 1231 -31.09 11.33 17.89
C THR A 1231 -32.58 10.99 17.73
N ARG A 1232 -33.18 11.35 16.60
CA ARG A 1232 -34.59 11.04 16.28
C ARG A 1232 -34.84 9.54 16.07
N ASP A 1233 -33.90 8.83 15.45
CA ASP A 1233 -33.99 7.37 15.29
C ASP A 1233 -33.91 6.65 16.66
N SER A 1234 -33.03 7.08 17.57
CA SER A 1234 -32.95 6.53 18.94
C SER A 1234 -34.23 6.79 19.74
N GLN A 1235 -34.86 7.96 19.59
CA GLN A 1235 -36.18 8.25 20.15
C GLN A 1235 -37.27 7.29 19.64
N ASN A 1236 -37.24 6.96 18.35
CA ASN A 1236 -38.16 5.98 17.74
C ASN A 1236 -37.93 4.56 18.28
N TRP A 1237 -36.66 4.16 18.49
CA TRP A 1237 -36.31 2.89 19.12
C TRP A 1237 -36.76 2.83 20.57
N MET A 1238 -36.55 3.87 21.37
CA MET A 1238 -37.01 3.92 22.77
C MET A 1238 -38.54 3.78 22.86
N ASN A 1239 -39.29 4.46 21.99
CA ASN A 1239 -40.75 4.30 21.88
C ASN A 1239 -41.15 2.86 21.51
N THR A 1240 -40.42 2.22 20.59
CA THR A 1240 -40.66 0.84 20.15
C THR A 1240 -40.41 -0.18 21.27
N PHE A 1241 -39.30 -0.05 22.00
CA PHE A 1241 -38.99 -0.92 23.14
C PHE A 1241 -39.98 -0.73 24.30
N LYS A 1242 -40.43 0.51 24.55
CA LYS A 1242 -41.48 0.82 25.51
C LYS A 1242 -42.82 0.18 25.16
N MET A 1243 -43.21 0.20 23.87
CA MET A 1243 -44.41 -0.48 23.39
C MET A 1243 -44.32 -1.99 23.64
N ARG A 1244 -43.17 -2.62 23.34
CA ARG A 1244 -42.93 -4.05 23.57
C ARG A 1244 -42.96 -4.43 25.07
N GLU A 1245 -42.39 -3.59 25.95
CA GLU A 1245 -42.51 -3.79 27.40
C GLU A 1245 -43.98 -3.77 27.86
N LEU A 1246 -44.77 -2.81 27.39
CA LEU A 1246 -46.20 -2.71 27.71
C LEU A 1246 -47.00 -3.89 27.14
N GLN A 1247 -46.73 -4.33 25.91
CA GLN A 1247 -47.36 -5.51 25.31
C GLN A 1247 -47.04 -6.78 26.09
N MET A 1248 -45.77 -7.00 26.47
CA MET A 1248 -45.35 -8.16 27.27
C MET A 1248 -45.99 -8.15 28.66
N ASN A 1249 -46.10 -6.98 29.30
CA ASN A 1249 -46.76 -6.84 30.60
C ASN A 1249 -48.29 -7.05 30.49
N ALA A 1250 -48.93 -6.57 29.41
CA ALA A 1250 -50.34 -6.84 29.13
C ALA A 1250 -50.60 -8.32 28.80
N GLN A 1251 -49.69 -8.99 28.10
CA GLN A 1251 -49.74 -10.44 27.89
C GLN A 1251 -49.54 -11.22 29.19
N LYS A 1252 -48.61 -10.80 30.08
CA LYS A 1252 -48.47 -11.37 31.43
C LYS A 1252 -49.74 -11.19 32.25
N GLN A 1253 -50.39 -10.03 32.19
CA GLN A 1253 -51.66 -9.79 32.88
C GLN A 1253 -52.80 -10.64 32.31
N LYS A 1254 -52.98 -10.69 30.97
CA LYS A 1254 -53.97 -11.59 30.32
C LYS A 1254 -53.70 -13.06 30.65
N GLY A 1255 -52.43 -13.47 30.60
CA GLY A 1255 -51.96 -14.80 31.00
C GLY A 1255 -52.19 -15.10 32.48
N GLN A 1256 -52.08 -14.11 33.37
CA GLN A 1256 -52.43 -14.24 34.79
C GLN A 1256 -53.94 -14.28 35.02
N THR A 1257 -54.77 -13.60 34.21
CA THR A 1257 -56.24 -13.74 34.31
C THR A 1257 -56.74 -15.10 33.81
N LEU A 1258 -56.13 -15.64 32.74
CA LEU A 1258 -56.45 -17.01 32.28
C LEU A 1258 -55.88 -18.08 33.21
N ASN A 1259 -54.65 -17.88 33.72
CA ASN A 1259 -54.05 -18.80 34.68
C ASN A 1259 -54.46 -18.56 36.13
N ALA A 1260 -55.34 -17.61 36.46
CA ALA A 1260 -55.84 -17.47 37.84
C ALA A 1260 -56.48 -18.78 38.33
N ALA A 1261 -57.17 -19.51 37.46
CA ALA A 1261 -57.77 -20.80 37.75
C ALA A 1261 -56.77 -21.99 37.74
N SER A 1262 -55.74 -21.95 36.90
CA SER A 1262 -54.76 -23.05 36.75
C SER A 1262 -53.58 -22.91 37.74
N ALA A 1263 -53.07 -21.69 37.92
CA ALA A 1263 -52.01 -21.36 38.86
C ALA A 1263 -52.47 -21.54 40.31
N GLN A 1264 -53.74 -21.24 40.66
CA GLN A 1264 -54.26 -21.59 41.98
C GLN A 1264 -54.18 -23.10 42.22
N LYS A 1265 -54.57 -23.91 41.23
CA LYS A 1265 -54.50 -25.37 41.26
C LYS A 1265 -53.06 -25.89 41.33
N ALA A 1266 -52.12 -25.22 40.66
CA ALA A 1266 -50.68 -25.53 40.75
C ALA A 1266 -50.06 -25.09 42.08
N ILE A 1267 -50.49 -23.96 42.65
CA ILE A 1267 -50.05 -23.44 43.96
C ILE A 1267 -50.52 -24.37 45.08
N ASP A 1268 -51.74 -24.90 45.00
CA ASP A 1268 -52.24 -25.86 46.00
C ASP A 1268 -51.56 -27.24 45.86
N ILE A 1269 -51.07 -27.62 44.67
CA ILE A 1269 -50.17 -28.77 44.48
C ILE A 1269 -48.76 -28.49 45.03
N LEU A 1270 -48.20 -27.30 44.82
CA LEU A 1270 -46.87 -26.91 45.34
C LEU A 1270 -46.88 -26.79 46.87
N LYS A 1271 -47.98 -26.35 47.49
CA LYS A 1271 -48.16 -26.38 48.95
C LYS A 1271 -48.19 -27.79 49.54
N ALA A 1272 -48.47 -28.82 48.74
CA ALA A 1272 -48.44 -30.21 49.19
C ALA A 1272 -47.01 -30.81 49.25
N HIS A 1273 -46.02 -30.17 48.63
CA HIS A 1273 -44.62 -30.63 48.60
C HIS A 1273 -43.62 -29.49 48.87
N PRO A 1274 -43.37 -29.13 50.14
CA PRO A 1274 -42.52 -28.01 50.53
C PRO A 1274 -41.07 -28.08 50.03
N ASP A 1275 -40.53 -29.29 49.85
CA ASP A 1275 -39.10 -29.54 49.63
C ASP A 1275 -38.56 -28.93 48.32
N LEU A 1276 -39.42 -28.72 47.32
CA LEU A 1276 -39.05 -28.19 46.00
C LEU A 1276 -38.73 -26.68 46.01
N MET A 1277 -39.26 -25.91 46.97
CA MET A 1277 -39.03 -24.47 47.05
C MET A 1277 -37.60 -24.12 47.47
N HIS A 1278 -37.03 -24.85 48.42
CA HIS A 1278 -35.68 -24.57 48.94
C HIS A 1278 -34.57 -24.81 47.92
N ALA A 1279 -34.77 -25.76 46.99
CA ALA A 1279 -33.78 -26.07 45.95
C ALA A 1279 -33.53 -24.89 44.99
N PHE A 1280 -34.58 -24.16 44.60
CA PHE A 1280 -34.46 -23.02 43.68
C PHE A 1280 -33.80 -21.80 44.32
N GLN A 1281 -34.06 -21.53 45.61
CA GLN A 1281 -33.53 -20.35 46.28
C GLN A 1281 -32.05 -20.48 46.65
N ALA A 1282 -31.56 -21.71 46.85
CA ALA A 1282 -30.14 -21.98 47.09
C ALA A 1282 -29.26 -21.73 45.84
N ALA A 1283 -29.80 -21.91 44.64
CA ALA A 1283 -29.05 -21.82 43.38
C ALA A 1283 -28.64 -20.38 42.97
N ALA A 1284 -29.18 -19.35 43.63
CA ALA A 1284 -29.02 -17.95 43.21
C ALA A 1284 -27.92 -17.16 43.95
N ILE A 1285 -27.26 -17.75 44.95
CA ILE A 1285 -26.41 -17.01 45.92
C ILE A 1285 -24.93 -17.47 45.94
N ALA A 1286 -24.60 -18.65 45.41
CA ALA A 1286 -23.24 -19.20 45.48
C ALA A 1286 -22.61 -19.42 44.09
N GLY A 1287 -21.54 -18.69 43.79
CA GLY A 1287 -20.64 -18.98 42.67
C GLY A 1287 -19.33 -19.61 43.16
N GLY A 1288 -18.90 -20.71 42.53
CA GLY A 1288 -17.53 -21.22 42.67
C GLY A 1288 -17.39 -22.75 42.76
N SER A 1289 -16.77 -23.34 41.72
CA SER A 1289 -16.08 -24.65 41.71
C SER A 1289 -16.86 -25.95 42.02
N GLY A 1290 -16.75 -26.97 41.17
CA GLY A 1290 -17.12 -28.35 41.56
C GLY A 1290 -17.58 -29.29 40.43
N SER A 1291 -16.65 -30.11 39.93
CA SER A 1291 -16.81 -31.14 38.89
C SER A 1291 -18.02 -32.11 38.99
N SER A 1292 -18.53 -32.53 37.82
CA SER A 1292 -19.08 -33.85 37.47
C SER A 1292 -20.36 -34.41 38.14
N GLY A 1293 -21.34 -34.79 37.31
CA GLY A 1293 -22.47 -35.66 37.66
C GLY A 1293 -23.46 -35.79 36.49
N ALA A 1294 -23.87 -37.00 36.10
CA ALA A 1294 -24.58 -37.24 34.84
C ALA A 1294 -26.10 -37.50 34.99
N SER A 1295 -26.84 -37.20 33.91
CA SER A 1295 -28.12 -37.82 33.52
C SER A 1295 -29.36 -37.65 34.42
N ALA A 1296 -30.16 -36.62 34.13
CA ALA A 1296 -31.62 -36.76 33.99
C ALA A 1296 -32.23 -35.55 33.26
N ASN A 1297 -32.65 -35.70 32.00
CA ASN A 1297 -33.51 -34.69 31.36
C ASN A 1297 -34.36 -35.33 30.24
N LYS A 1298 -35.67 -35.53 30.49
CA LYS A 1298 -36.57 -36.23 29.55
C LYS A 1298 -38.03 -35.76 29.59
N SER A 1299 -38.27 -34.47 29.81
CA SER A 1299 -39.63 -33.88 29.78
C SER A 1299 -39.63 -32.34 29.65
N LEU A 1300 -39.25 -31.79 28.48
CA LEU A 1300 -39.44 -30.37 28.17
C LEU A 1300 -39.70 -30.01 26.68
N ASN A 1301 -39.63 -30.97 25.75
CA ASN A 1301 -39.84 -30.75 24.32
C ASN A 1301 -41.30 -30.97 23.87
N ALA A 1302 -42.29 -30.48 24.63
CA ALA A 1302 -43.70 -30.83 24.45
C ALA A 1302 -44.69 -29.64 24.49
N ALA A 1303 -44.21 -28.40 24.45
CA ALA A 1303 -45.03 -27.19 24.29
C ALA A 1303 -44.32 -26.21 23.35
N VAL A 1304 -45.08 -25.51 22.51
CA VAL A 1304 -44.58 -24.57 21.47
C VAL A 1304 -43.71 -25.25 20.39
N MET A 1305 -44.09 -26.47 19.98
CA MET A 1305 -43.92 -26.92 18.60
C MET A 1305 -45.30 -26.86 17.94
N GLY A 1306 -45.54 -25.83 17.13
CA GLY A 1306 -46.80 -25.59 16.44
C GLY A 1306 -46.56 -25.25 14.97
N GLU A 1307 -46.98 -26.16 14.09
CA GLU A 1307 -47.09 -26.03 12.63
C GLU A 1307 -45.90 -25.43 11.86
N ALA A 1308 -45.08 -26.31 11.29
CA ALA A 1308 -44.19 -25.95 10.19
C ALA A 1308 -44.96 -25.97 8.86
N LEU A 1309 -45.01 -24.83 8.17
CA LEU A 1309 -45.35 -24.75 6.75
C LEU A 1309 -44.14 -24.31 5.93
N SER A 1310 -44.08 -24.80 4.69
CA SER A 1310 -42.99 -24.52 3.75
C SER A 1310 -43.54 -23.92 2.45
N ARG A 1311 -42.66 -23.26 1.69
CA ARG A 1311 -42.91 -22.35 0.54
C ARG A 1311 -43.19 -20.90 1.00
N GLY A 1312 -42.72 -19.88 0.28
CA GLY A 1312 -41.92 -19.95 -0.96
C GLY A 1312 -41.42 -18.58 -1.43
N ARG A 1313 -40.78 -18.55 -2.60
CA ARG A 1313 -40.29 -17.31 -3.23
C ARG A 1313 -41.45 -16.32 -3.47
N GLY A 1314 -41.25 -15.04 -3.19
CA GLY A 1314 -42.14 -13.99 -3.68
C GLY A 1314 -41.89 -12.61 -3.09
N ILE A 1315 -41.23 -11.74 -3.88
CA ILE A 1315 -41.38 -10.27 -3.86
C ILE A 1315 -41.18 -9.57 -2.49
N ASP A 1316 -40.00 -8.98 -2.28
CA ASP A 1316 -39.98 -7.58 -1.77
C ASP A 1316 -38.78 -6.75 -2.29
N GLU A 1317 -38.53 -6.87 -3.58
CA GLU A 1317 -37.52 -6.09 -4.30
C GLU A 1317 -37.85 -4.57 -4.34
N ARG A 1318 -39.07 -4.18 -3.93
CA ARG A 1318 -39.51 -2.78 -3.83
C ARG A 1318 -39.21 -2.19 -2.46
N ALA A 1319 -39.43 -2.91 -1.34
CA ALA A 1319 -38.99 -2.43 -0.02
C ALA A 1319 -37.46 -2.30 0.05
N ALA A 1320 -36.72 -3.26 -0.51
CA ALA A 1320 -35.26 -3.18 -0.60
C ALA A 1320 -34.77 -1.95 -1.39
N ARG A 1321 -35.38 -1.69 -2.57
CA ARG A 1321 -35.08 -0.47 -3.36
C ARG A 1321 -35.49 0.81 -2.64
N ALA A 1322 -36.63 0.85 -1.96
CA ALA A 1322 -37.08 2.02 -1.21
C ALA A 1322 -36.12 2.34 -0.04
N ALA A 1323 -35.66 1.32 0.69
CA ALA A 1323 -34.64 1.50 1.72
C ALA A 1323 -33.30 2.00 1.13
N ALA A 1324 -32.88 1.49 -0.03
CA ALA A 1324 -31.70 1.97 -0.74
C ALA A 1324 -31.86 3.42 -1.24
N GLU A 1325 -33.04 3.79 -1.75
CA GLU A 1325 -33.32 5.15 -2.24
C GLU A 1325 -33.39 6.17 -1.09
N VAL A 1326 -33.92 5.78 0.07
CA VAL A 1326 -33.89 6.59 1.30
C VAL A 1326 -32.46 6.76 1.80
N ARG A 1327 -31.61 5.71 1.75
CA ARG A 1327 -30.16 5.86 2.03
C ARG A 1327 -29.49 6.80 1.03
N LYS A 1328 -29.83 6.73 -0.26
CA LYS A 1328 -29.33 7.63 -1.32
C LYS A 1328 -29.70 9.10 -1.02
N LYS A 1329 -30.95 9.36 -0.62
CA LYS A 1329 -31.46 10.69 -0.20
C LYS A 1329 -30.95 11.16 1.17
N ALA A 1330 -30.40 10.27 1.99
CA ALA A 1330 -29.75 10.61 3.26
C ALA A 1330 -28.26 10.97 3.07
N ALA A 1331 -27.53 10.26 2.18
CA ALA A 1331 -26.16 10.59 1.81
C ALA A 1331 -26.07 11.98 1.14
N ALA A 1332 -27.00 12.27 0.22
CA ALA A 1332 -27.12 13.56 -0.48
C ALA A 1332 -27.51 14.77 0.42
N ARG A 1333 -27.34 14.69 1.75
CA ARG A 1333 -27.48 15.81 2.69
C ARG A 1333 -26.17 16.32 3.30
N GLY A 1334 -25.03 15.83 2.80
CA GLY A 1334 -23.75 16.56 2.77
C GLY A 1334 -23.22 17.13 4.09
N LEU A 1335 -22.43 16.33 4.82
CA LEU A 1335 -21.49 16.83 5.83
C LEU A 1335 -20.10 16.26 5.57
N SER A 1336 -19.16 17.15 5.26
CA SER A 1336 -17.70 16.97 5.19
C SER A 1336 -17.17 15.67 4.57
N VAL A 1337 -17.04 15.65 3.24
CA VAL A 1337 -15.87 15.00 2.61
C VAL A 1337 -14.64 15.85 2.94
N ARG A 1338 -13.53 15.20 3.33
CA ARG A 1338 -12.20 15.82 3.43
C ARG A 1338 -11.19 15.03 2.59
N PRO A 1339 -10.11 15.69 2.09
CA PRO A 1339 -9.06 15.01 1.35
C PRO A 1339 -8.21 14.08 2.24
N HIS A 1340 -7.31 13.33 1.58
CA HIS A 1340 -6.29 12.44 2.13
C HIS A 1340 -6.72 11.04 2.58
N GLY A 1341 -6.58 10.09 1.65
CA GLY A 1341 -5.67 8.94 1.81
C GLY A 1341 -6.00 7.80 2.79
N VAL A 1342 -6.61 8.07 3.94
CA VAL A 1342 -6.99 7.05 4.92
C VAL A 1342 -8.34 6.45 4.52
N PRO A 1343 -8.42 5.14 4.23
CA PRO A 1343 -9.69 4.52 3.93
C PRO A 1343 -10.56 4.44 5.19
N VAL A 1344 -11.78 4.95 5.06
CA VAL A 1344 -12.93 4.81 5.98
C VAL A 1344 -12.82 3.54 6.85
N GLN A 1345 -12.83 3.72 8.18
CA GLN A 1345 -12.93 2.63 9.14
C GLN A 1345 -14.07 1.68 8.74
N SER A 1346 -13.90 0.37 8.90
CA SER A 1346 -14.96 -0.63 8.62
C SER A 1346 -16.10 -0.63 9.66
N LEU A 1347 -16.30 0.51 10.32
CA LEU A 1347 -17.57 0.89 10.93
C LEU A 1347 -18.58 1.15 9.81
N PRO A 1348 -19.70 0.41 9.76
CA PRO A 1348 -20.86 0.86 9.02
C PRO A 1348 -21.24 2.25 9.56
N PRO A 1349 -21.58 3.25 8.73
CA PRO A 1349 -22.30 4.43 9.21
C PRO A 1349 -23.46 3.95 10.09
N LEU A 1350 -23.76 4.63 11.20
CA LEU A 1350 -24.71 4.12 12.20
C LEU A 1350 -26.06 3.69 11.57
N THR A 1351 -26.47 4.39 10.50
CA THR A 1351 -27.56 4.01 9.59
C THR A 1351 -27.42 2.63 8.95
N GLN A 1352 -26.28 2.21 8.38
CA GLN A 1352 -26.09 0.85 7.86
C GLN A 1352 -26.25 -0.20 8.96
N LEU A 1353 -25.73 0.07 10.17
CA LEU A 1353 -25.86 -0.80 11.33
C LEU A 1353 -27.36 -0.96 11.70
N LEU A 1354 -28.08 0.15 11.89
CA LEU A 1354 -29.55 0.17 12.06
C LEU A 1354 -30.28 -0.56 10.92
N ASN A 1355 -29.80 -0.46 9.68
CA ASN A 1355 -30.45 -1.06 8.52
C ASN A 1355 -30.33 -2.60 8.50
N ILE A 1356 -29.22 -3.16 8.99
CA ILE A 1356 -29.09 -4.62 9.18
C ILE A 1356 -30.07 -5.07 10.27
N ILE A 1357 -30.10 -4.36 11.40
CA ILE A 1357 -31.02 -4.59 12.53
C ILE A 1357 -32.49 -4.53 12.09
N ASN A 1358 -32.87 -3.56 11.25
CA ASN A 1358 -34.24 -3.38 10.77
C ASN A 1358 -34.75 -4.54 9.89
N SER A 1359 -33.85 -5.33 9.28
CA SER A 1359 -34.23 -6.54 8.51
C SER A 1359 -34.95 -7.60 9.37
N GLY A 1360 -34.73 -7.58 10.69
CA GLY A 1360 -35.22 -8.60 11.62
C GLY A 1360 -36.58 -8.31 12.27
N VAL A 1361 -37.30 -7.25 11.87
CA VAL A 1361 -38.55 -6.83 12.55
C VAL A 1361 -39.69 -6.50 11.57
N THR A 1362 -40.58 -7.47 11.36
CA THR A 1362 -41.95 -7.23 10.92
C THR A 1362 -42.86 -7.09 12.15
N PRO A 1363 -43.59 -5.97 12.35
CA PRO A 1363 -44.71 -5.93 13.30
C PRO A 1363 -45.98 -6.49 12.64
N ASP A 1364 -46.71 -7.35 13.34
CA ASP A 1364 -48.03 -7.81 12.88
C ASP A 1364 -49.00 -6.64 12.73
N ALA A 1365 -49.67 -6.56 11.56
CA ALA A 1365 -50.76 -5.62 11.35
C ALA A 1365 -51.99 -6.08 12.14
N VAL A 1366 -52.25 -5.44 13.28
CA VAL A 1366 -53.35 -5.82 14.18
C VAL A 1366 -54.72 -5.51 13.56
N ASP A 1367 -55.58 -6.52 13.61
CA ASP A 1367 -56.97 -6.51 13.14
C ASP A 1367 -57.82 -5.38 13.77
N ASN A 1368 -58.74 -4.83 13.00
CA ASN A 1368 -59.45 -3.58 13.32
C ASN A 1368 -60.97 -3.74 13.11
N GLY A 1369 -61.62 -4.48 14.00
CA GLY A 1369 -63.04 -4.85 13.87
C GLY A 1369 -64.02 -3.89 14.55
N ASN A 1370 -65.14 -3.58 13.88
CA ASN A 1370 -66.49 -3.81 14.43
C ASN A 1370 -67.66 -3.43 13.47
N ALA A 1371 -68.84 -3.98 13.79
CA ALA A 1371 -70.21 -3.54 13.45
C ALA A 1371 -70.82 -3.85 12.05
N ASP A 1372 -71.78 -4.78 12.07
CA ASP A 1372 -73.10 -4.80 11.40
C ASP A 1372 -73.26 -4.46 9.89
N GLY A 1373 -73.74 -5.43 9.09
CA GLY A 1373 -73.91 -5.22 7.63
C GLY A 1373 -74.82 -6.15 6.78
N ALA A 1374 -75.61 -7.07 7.37
CA ALA A 1374 -76.77 -7.78 6.76
C ALA A 1374 -76.65 -8.56 5.41
N LYS A 1375 -76.99 -9.87 5.48
CA LYS A 1375 -77.70 -10.71 4.45
C LYS A 1375 -77.05 -11.00 3.08
N LYS A 1376 -76.54 -12.25 2.88
CA LYS A 1376 -77.28 -13.37 2.23
C LYS A 1376 -76.45 -14.67 2.05
N GLU A 1377 -77.11 -15.80 2.32
CA GLU A 1377 -77.23 -17.05 1.51
C GLU A 1377 -76.07 -17.46 0.56
N ALA A 1378 -75.53 -18.69 0.55
CA ALA A 1378 -75.92 -19.94 1.26
C ALA A 1378 -74.76 -20.99 1.36
N ASN A 1379 -75.09 -22.17 1.90
CA ASN A 1379 -74.27 -23.36 2.22
C ASN A 1379 -73.56 -23.99 0.96
N ASP A 1380 -72.64 -24.97 1.02
CA ASP A 1380 -72.61 -26.20 1.86
C ASP A 1380 -71.22 -26.85 2.09
N ILE A 1381 -71.21 -27.99 2.81
CA ILE A 1381 -70.05 -28.62 3.52
C ILE A 1381 -69.43 -29.85 2.76
N PRO A 1382 -68.10 -30.14 2.91
CA PRO A 1382 -67.34 -31.24 2.24
C PRO A 1382 -67.37 -32.58 3.08
N PRO A 1383 -66.44 -33.61 3.02
CA PRO A 1383 -65.18 -33.79 2.27
C PRO A 1383 -64.77 -35.24 1.78
N SER A 1384 -63.51 -35.36 1.33
CA SER A 1384 -62.54 -36.50 1.45
C SER A 1384 -62.50 -37.71 0.46
N ASP A 1385 -61.27 -38.02 0.05
CA ASP A 1385 -60.60 -39.29 -0.33
C ASP A 1385 -61.10 -40.20 -1.50
N SER A 1386 -60.27 -40.93 -2.26
CA SER A 1386 -58.81 -40.84 -2.60
C SER A 1386 -58.41 -41.83 -3.74
N ILE A 1387 -57.18 -41.72 -4.29
CA ILE A 1387 -56.35 -42.76 -5.00
C ILE A 1387 -56.66 -43.15 -6.49
N ASP A 1388 -55.63 -42.97 -7.35
CA ASP A 1388 -55.18 -43.70 -8.60
C ASP A 1388 -56.12 -44.19 -9.74
N ALA A 1389 -55.70 -44.35 -11.03
CA ALA A 1389 -54.57 -43.79 -11.81
C ALA A 1389 -54.60 -44.16 -13.34
N LYS A 1390 -53.95 -43.34 -14.18
CA LYS A 1390 -53.25 -43.63 -15.48
C LYS A 1390 -54.01 -43.85 -16.83
N LYS A 1391 -53.65 -42.96 -17.78
CA LYS A 1391 -53.53 -43.10 -19.28
C LYS A 1391 -54.83 -43.16 -20.13
N GLY A 1392 -54.92 -42.50 -21.31
CA GLY A 1392 -54.04 -41.47 -21.91
C GLY A 1392 -54.13 -41.32 -23.45
N GLN A 1393 -53.77 -40.14 -23.98
CA GLN A 1393 -53.68 -39.73 -25.42
C GLN A 1393 -55.06 -39.61 -26.15
N THR A 1394 -55.28 -38.75 -27.15
CA THR A 1394 -54.41 -38.02 -28.13
C THR A 1394 -54.79 -36.53 -28.30
N MET A 1395 -53.99 -35.78 -29.10
CA MET A 1395 -54.17 -34.38 -29.55
C MET A 1395 -54.33 -34.35 -31.09
N PRO A 1396 -54.90 -33.28 -31.71
CA PRO A 1396 -54.02 -32.25 -32.32
C PRO A 1396 -54.61 -30.81 -32.50
N VAL A 1397 -53.73 -29.78 -32.38
CA VAL A 1397 -53.58 -28.58 -33.27
C VAL A 1397 -54.76 -27.58 -33.36
N GLN A 1398 -54.62 -26.24 -33.32
CA GLN A 1398 -53.58 -25.37 -33.90
C GLN A 1398 -53.27 -24.06 -33.11
N GLU A 1399 -52.23 -23.34 -33.57
CA GLU A 1399 -51.67 -21.99 -33.24
C GLU A 1399 -52.59 -20.90 -32.62
N GLN A 1400 -52.10 -19.81 -31.98
CA GLN A 1400 -50.86 -19.07 -32.25
C GLN A 1400 -50.29 -18.23 -31.06
N GLU A 1401 -48.96 -18.08 -31.06
CA GLU A 1401 -48.11 -17.03 -30.42
C GLU A 1401 -48.02 -16.83 -28.89
N HIS A 1402 -46.83 -16.34 -28.49
CA HIS A 1402 -46.31 -16.31 -27.12
C HIS A 1402 -45.22 -15.22 -27.01
N ALA A 1403 -45.20 -14.45 -25.91
CA ALA A 1403 -44.01 -13.70 -25.46
C ALA A 1403 -43.79 -13.96 -23.95
N PRO A 1404 -42.54 -14.01 -23.43
CA PRO A 1404 -42.27 -14.73 -22.18
C PRO A 1404 -41.97 -13.83 -20.96
N VAL A 1405 -42.32 -14.35 -19.77
CA VAL A 1405 -41.89 -13.83 -18.47
C VAL A 1405 -40.53 -14.44 -18.10
N GLY A 1406 -39.58 -13.61 -17.66
CA GLY A 1406 -38.31 -14.06 -17.08
C GLY A 1406 -38.30 -13.98 -15.56
N SER A 1407 -37.76 -15.01 -14.88
CA SER A 1407 -37.36 -14.89 -13.47
C SER A 1407 -36.33 -15.97 -13.04
N HIS A 1408 -35.10 -15.52 -12.83
CA HIS A 1408 -34.04 -16.02 -11.94
C HIS A 1408 -34.08 -17.46 -11.37
N SER A 1409 -32.94 -18.15 -11.49
CA SER A 1409 -32.43 -19.09 -10.48
C SER A 1409 -30.91 -18.86 -10.30
N PRO A 1410 -30.32 -19.14 -9.13
CA PRO A 1410 -29.09 -18.49 -8.70
C PRO A 1410 -27.82 -19.05 -9.34
N VAL A 1411 -26.80 -18.20 -9.45
CA VAL A 1411 -25.45 -18.54 -9.92
C VAL A 1411 -24.66 -19.19 -8.77
N GLY A 1412 -24.09 -20.36 -9.02
CA GLY A 1412 -23.13 -21.01 -8.12
C GLY A 1412 -21.69 -20.74 -8.56
N LEU A 1413 -20.76 -20.78 -7.61
CA LEU A 1413 -19.32 -20.67 -7.86
C LEU A 1413 -18.78 -21.89 -8.63
N GLY A 1414 -17.64 -21.71 -9.30
CA GLY A 1414 -16.67 -22.78 -9.56
C GLY A 1414 -17.02 -23.84 -10.61
N LYS A 1415 -17.00 -23.49 -11.91
CA LYS A 1415 -16.62 -24.44 -12.98
C LYS A 1415 -16.26 -23.80 -14.34
N GLY A 1416 -14.97 -23.88 -14.66
CA GLY A 1416 -14.46 -24.10 -16.03
C GLY A 1416 -14.68 -23.01 -17.08
N LEU A 1417 -13.78 -22.03 -17.14
CA LEU A 1417 -13.40 -21.44 -18.43
C LEU A 1417 -12.47 -22.42 -19.15
N SER A 1418 -13.06 -23.38 -19.87
CA SER A 1418 -12.31 -24.38 -20.65
C SER A 1418 -13.02 -24.75 -21.97
N SER A 1419 -13.18 -23.74 -22.84
CA SER A 1419 -13.27 -23.86 -24.31
C SER A 1419 -14.52 -24.49 -24.98
N LEU A 1420 -14.72 -24.06 -26.24
CA LEU A 1420 -15.39 -24.73 -27.37
C LEU A 1420 -16.93 -24.73 -27.51
N ASP A 1421 -17.38 -23.82 -28.39
CA ASP A 1421 -18.12 -24.12 -29.63
C ASP A 1421 -19.28 -25.14 -29.61
N ALA A 1422 -20.51 -24.62 -29.69
CA ALA A 1422 -21.71 -25.42 -29.92
C ALA A 1422 -22.00 -25.66 -31.42
N LYS A 1423 -21.60 -26.83 -31.97
CA LYS A 1423 -22.09 -27.29 -33.30
C LYS A 1423 -22.42 -28.80 -33.36
N LYS A 1424 -23.71 -29.10 -33.17
CA LYS A 1424 -24.49 -30.24 -33.73
C LYS A 1424 -23.80 -31.61 -33.89
N GLN A 1425 -24.25 -32.63 -33.15
CA GLN A 1425 -24.93 -33.80 -33.77
C GLN A 1425 -25.74 -34.65 -32.76
N LYS A 1426 -26.39 -35.73 -33.23
CA LYS A 1426 -27.53 -36.39 -32.57
C LYS A 1426 -27.19 -37.70 -31.82
N SER A 1427 -27.75 -37.82 -30.62
CA SER A 1427 -28.19 -39.03 -29.89
C SER A 1427 -28.03 -40.43 -30.53
N LYS A 1428 -27.47 -41.40 -29.78
CA LYS A 1428 -28.25 -42.37 -28.95
C LYS A 1428 -27.34 -43.23 -28.03
N PRO A 1429 -27.87 -43.94 -26.99
CA PRO A 1429 -27.07 -44.36 -25.82
C PRO A 1429 -27.10 -45.87 -25.46
N LYS A 1430 -26.22 -46.25 -24.50
CA LYS A 1430 -26.19 -47.51 -23.69
C LYS A 1430 -25.93 -48.83 -24.47
N ALA A 1431 -25.14 -49.80 -23.99
CA ALA A 1431 -24.36 -49.94 -22.75
C ALA A 1431 -23.32 -51.09 -22.88
N GLY A 1432 -22.41 -51.24 -21.91
CA GLY A 1432 -21.87 -52.56 -21.54
C GLY A 1432 -20.43 -52.91 -21.94
N ALA A 1433 -19.44 -52.24 -21.33
CA ALA A 1433 -18.11 -52.75 -21.02
C ALA A 1433 -17.51 -51.93 -19.86
#